data_AF-A0A953GDW4-F1
#
_entry.id   AF-A0A953GDW4-F1
#
_cell.length_a   1.000
_cell.length_b   1.000
_cell.length_c   1.000
_cell.angle_alpha   90.00
_cell.angle_beta   90.00
_cell.angle_gamma   90.00
#
_symmetry.space_group_name_H-M   'P 1'
#
loop_
_entity.id
_entity.type
_entity.pdbx_description
1 polymer ?
#
loop_
_entity_poly.entity_id
_entity_poly.type
_entity_poly.pdbx_seq_one_letter_code
_entity_poly.pdbx_strand_id
1 'polypeptide(L)'
;MHLRLLLLLAVFYHPFHSSAQDIISFQDTIKWTKPASYQVSAYDYRKILHFENAQYDEKTDDLPWYISIRQFNTIQPSVAILENATYVPVNQSERECHLNKNLIKNDAVIECHTLWDRKKPLTQIRIFPFRLNNGQVEKLLSFSVRLSGNSSARTTQKLQKSAENSVLRTGNWYRIGVVNTGIYKMSYSSLAALGLNMQFDPRNLKVYGNGGRILPERNNEYYPDDLAENAIYISGESDGVFNENDFLLFYAQGNTTWKFDQIKSVFRHTKNMYADTSWYYITTDGNQGKRILPQAQSQNAANQQINVFDDYQVIENDEENLLKSGRKWLGNRMEIITNHSFTFSFPDIANQSHKLIANLAARNTTPKPSGQGGFMDTEMRLSINSNTFTQTIPGLTGIGYLDTYCRDNETVHTFESSSNTLNLVVNRQTSNSIAWIDYLILNVKRNLRYNSTPLAFRSIASVGTGNISNFQITGADDKLKIWEISNLYDIREQTSNINGGELQFVVATDSLREFVALNYAGAFPSPIPGGQVQNQNLHGTPSVDLVIVCPPSFLSAGNRIAEHHRTHDNMQVLLVTPQEIYNEFSSGKQDIAAIRNFMRHLYNRLDDKLKYLLLLGDGSYDPRYRLKYNTNFIPIYQSPESYSPIGSYASDDFFGLLDPTEGSNIGNASAGLLDIGIGRFPVSTPGEANAVVEKIIHYATSRECLNDWRNTICFISDDEDYADHLNQAEAVSALIDKKHPLYNIEKIYLDAYQQVSGSGGQRYPQVNTDITNRVTRGALMMNYAGHGGEQSLALERVITIPEINAWTNPNNLTFFMTATCEFSRFDDPGFTSAGEYVILNPSGAGVGLYTTTRLTFSTSNKALNLNVMDTIFGIKNNQHLRLGESLRIAKNKTGSSFNNRSFALLGDPAMKLAFPDYNVVTTHVNNKPVSQTPDTLKALQLVTISGYIENNGQVNTNFNGVIIPTVFDKPTNISTLSNDGLPGSPIVQFKVQRNIIYKGTATVKNGMFTFSFVVPQDIQYNFGLGKISYYARHESLIEDATGAFTNVIIGGFSNTPVSDDKGPELRLYMNNDRFVSGGMTDENPSLLAFVMDDIGINTVGTGIGHDITAILDANSSNPIILNDFYQADQDNYKKGTIRYPFRNLSEGRHTLTVKVWDVANNSSEATIEFIVVKSEGIVVEHLLNYPNPFSTQTNFFFEHNQPGVPLSVDLRVFTVSGKLVKTIQTSLFSNGYRSEPIPWDGRDDFGDRIAKGVYVYRLRVETSDGRYTEKFEKLVIL
;
A
#
# COMPACT_ATOMS: atom_id res chain seq x y z
N MET A 1 10.53 -84.31 13.65
CA MET A 1 11.82 -83.92 13.05
C MET A 1 11.57 -83.51 11.60
N HIS A 2 11.00 -82.31 11.36
CA HIS A 2 10.81 -81.66 10.04
C HIS A 2 10.18 -80.25 10.29
N LEU A 3 10.85 -79.40 11.09
CA LEU A 3 10.43 -78.01 11.30
C LEU A 3 11.60 -77.08 11.69
N ARG A 4 12.80 -77.32 11.15
CA ARG A 4 13.99 -76.47 11.36
C ARG A 4 14.73 -76.07 10.08
N LEU A 5 14.18 -76.34 8.89
CA LEU A 5 14.84 -76.03 7.61
C LEU A 5 14.10 -74.99 6.73
N LEU A 6 13.08 -74.31 7.25
CA LEU A 6 12.32 -73.28 6.53
C LEU A 6 12.55 -71.84 7.04
N LEU A 7 13.41 -71.65 8.04
CA LEU A 7 13.67 -70.35 8.68
C LEU A 7 15.00 -69.68 8.29
N LEU A 8 15.72 -70.21 7.31
CA LEU A 8 17.07 -69.75 6.95
C LEU A 8 17.22 -69.18 5.53
N LEU A 9 16.11 -68.96 4.80
CA LEU A 9 16.12 -68.39 3.44
C LEU A 9 15.32 -67.08 3.29
N ALA A 10 14.89 -66.44 4.39
CA ALA A 10 14.15 -65.17 4.37
C ALA A 10 14.90 -64.00 5.06
N VAL A 11 16.24 -64.03 5.13
CA VAL A 11 17.06 -62.98 5.78
C VAL A 11 17.89 -62.13 4.80
N PHE A 12 17.86 -62.42 3.49
CA PHE A 12 18.58 -61.59 2.50
C PHE A 12 17.68 -61.14 1.36
N TYR A 13 16.70 -60.30 1.66
CA TYR A 13 16.15 -59.31 0.72
C TYR A 13 15.46 -58.19 1.52
N HIS A 14 16.24 -57.45 2.33
CA HIS A 14 15.89 -56.06 2.57
C HIS A 14 16.41 -55.27 1.38
N PRO A 15 15.58 -54.54 0.61
CA PRO A 15 16.13 -53.52 -0.24
C PRO A 15 16.82 -52.53 0.69
N PHE A 16 18.15 -52.39 0.55
CA PHE A 16 18.83 -51.19 1.00
C PHE A 16 18.13 -50.03 0.28
N HIS A 17 17.16 -49.39 0.94
CA HIS A 17 16.85 -48.01 0.63
C HIS A 17 18.08 -47.22 1.06
N SER A 18 19.03 -47.11 0.12
CA SER A 18 19.94 -45.99 0.07
C SER A 18 19.08 -44.73 0.13
N SER A 19 19.00 -44.10 1.30
CA SER A 19 18.49 -42.74 1.40
C SER A 19 19.46 -41.88 0.59
N ALA A 20 19.10 -41.57 -0.66
CA ALA A 20 19.87 -40.65 -1.47
C ALA A 20 20.01 -39.34 -0.69
N GLN A 21 21.24 -38.96 -0.40
CA GLN A 21 21.57 -37.68 0.22
C GLN A 21 21.50 -36.64 -0.89
N ASP A 22 20.55 -35.72 -0.79
CA ASP A 22 20.48 -34.60 -1.73
C ASP A 22 21.63 -33.66 -1.40
N ILE A 23 22.53 -33.47 -2.37
CA ILE A 23 23.67 -32.55 -2.28
C ILE A 23 23.51 -31.51 -3.38
N ILE A 24 23.53 -30.24 -3.00
CA ILE A 24 23.61 -29.12 -3.94
C ILE A 24 24.86 -28.33 -3.59
N SER A 25 25.71 -28.09 -4.60
CA SER A 25 26.86 -27.20 -4.48
C SER A 25 26.75 -26.08 -5.50
N PHE A 26 27.09 -24.86 -5.10
CA PHE A 26 27.22 -23.73 -6.02
C PHE A 26 28.39 -22.84 -5.61
N GLN A 27 28.87 -22.04 -6.54
CA GLN A 27 29.94 -21.06 -6.34
C GLN A 27 29.38 -19.66 -6.59
N ASP A 28 29.81 -18.69 -5.78
CA ASP A 28 29.43 -17.30 -5.96
C ASP A 28 30.55 -16.33 -5.58
N THR A 29 30.40 -15.06 -5.97
CA THR A 29 31.32 -13.97 -5.65
C THR A 29 30.58 -12.77 -5.08
N ILE A 30 31.17 -12.12 -4.08
CA ILE A 30 30.64 -10.89 -3.48
C ILE A 30 31.26 -9.70 -4.20
N LYS A 31 30.41 -8.93 -4.88
CA LYS A 31 30.81 -7.73 -5.61
C LYS A 31 30.78 -6.49 -4.70
N TRP A 32 31.85 -6.32 -3.93
CA TRP A 32 32.04 -5.14 -3.08
C TRP A 32 32.06 -3.84 -3.89
N THR A 33 31.31 -2.87 -3.41
CA THR A 33 31.29 -1.50 -3.94
C THR A 33 32.09 -0.60 -3.00
N LYS A 34 32.17 0.70 -3.33
CA LYS A 34 32.67 1.69 -2.36
C LYS A 34 31.77 1.70 -1.11
N PRO A 35 32.31 2.03 0.07
CA PRO A 35 31.49 2.26 1.26
C PRO A 35 30.34 3.22 0.99
N ALA A 36 29.14 2.84 1.43
CA ALA A 36 27.97 3.71 1.39
C ALA A 36 27.98 4.62 2.63
N SER A 37 27.51 5.86 2.50
CA SER A 37 27.24 6.72 3.65
C SER A 37 25.74 6.84 3.77
N TYR A 38 25.20 6.77 4.98
CA TYR A 38 23.79 7.05 5.20
C TYR A 38 23.62 7.82 6.50
N GLN A 39 22.56 8.63 6.54
CA GLN A 39 22.25 9.47 7.67
C GLN A 39 21.57 8.63 8.76
N VAL A 40 22.18 8.58 9.94
CA VAL A 40 21.70 7.77 11.09
C VAL A 40 20.99 8.63 12.11
N SER A 41 21.34 9.91 12.14
CA SER A 41 20.64 10.96 12.89
C SER A 41 20.75 12.27 12.14
N ALA A 42 20.03 13.29 12.60
CA ALA A 42 20.09 14.64 12.01
C ALA A 42 21.52 15.22 11.93
N TYR A 43 22.49 14.69 12.70
CA TYR A 43 23.85 15.20 12.79
C TYR A 43 24.94 14.15 12.54
N ASP A 44 24.57 12.91 12.22
CA ASP A 44 25.53 11.80 12.12
C ASP A 44 25.33 10.99 10.84
N TYR A 45 26.42 10.80 10.12
CA TYR A 45 26.50 9.97 8.92
C TYR A 45 27.42 8.79 9.22
N ARG A 46 26.90 7.57 9.07
CA ARG A 46 27.74 6.38 9.15
C ARG A 46 28.18 5.96 7.76
N LYS A 47 29.49 5.76 7.63
CA LYS A 47 30.06 4.99 6.51
C LYS A 47 29.94 3.51 6.81
N ILE A 48 29.41 2.76 5.88
CA ILE A 48 29.22 1.32 6.01
C ILE A 48 29.77 0.60 4.80
N LEU A 49 30.19 -0.64 5.02
CA LEU A 49 30.61 -1.49 3.90
C LEU A 49 29.38 -1.94 3.11
N HIS A 50 29.54 -2.01 1.80
CA HIS A 50 28.47 -2.34 0.88
C HIS A 50 28.93 -3.22 -0.29
N PHE A 51 28.01 -4.03 -0.81
CA PHE A 51 28.17 -4.83 -2.03
C PHE A 51 26.82 -5.00 -2.73
N GLU A 52 26.87 -5.36 -4.00
CA GLU A 52 25.66 -5.59 -4.81
C GLU A 52 24.71 -6.60 -4.12
N ASN A 53 23.46 -6.20 -3.87
CA ASN A 53 22.42 -6.97 -3.16
C ASN A 53 22.70 -7.26 -1.67
N ALA A 54 23.55 -6.47 -1.02
CA ALA A 54 23.70 -6.52 0.43
C ALA A 54 22.36 -6.27 1.14
N GLN A 55 22.06 -7.09 2.16
CA GLN A 55 20.96 -6.84 3.08
C GLN A 55 21.50 -6.49 4.47
N TYR A 56 20.80 -5.59 5.14
CA TYR A 56 21.14 -5.11 6.47
C TYR A 56 20.05 -5.51 7.45
N ASP A 57 20.42 -5.90 8.66
CA ASP A 57 19.49 -6.13 9.76
C ASP A 57 19.93 -5.32 10.99
N GLU A 58 18.96 -4.95 11.85
CA GLU A 58 19.25 -4.13 13.04
C GLU A 58 20.20 -4.82 14.03
N LYS A 59 20.32 -6.15 13.98
CA LYS A 59 21.15 -6.92 14.91
C LYS A 59 22.62 -6.90 14.52
N THR A 60 22.94 -6.62 13.26
CA THR A 60 24.32 -6.57 12.77
C THR A 60 24.93 -5.18 12.77
N ASP A 61 24.23 -4.18 13.33
CA ASP A 61 24.76 -2.83 13.52
C ASP A 61 25.42 -2.32 12.24
N ASP A 62 24.65 -2.37 11.16
CA ASP A 62 24.99 -1.93 9.79
C ASP A 62 26.03 -2.76 9.03
N LEU A 63 26.37 -3.95 9.51
CA LEU A 63 27.18 -4.90 8.75
C LEU A 63 26.33 -5.70 7.75
N PRO A 64 26.69 -5.73 6.45
CA PRO A 64 25.89 -6.37 5.40
C PRO A 64 25.97 -7.90 5.42
N TRP A 65 24.87 -8.55 5.05
CA TRP A 65 24.78 -9.99 4.77
C TRP A 65 24.63 -10.27 3.28
N TYR A 66 25.30 -11.34 2.82
CA TYR A 66 25.05 -11.91 1.51
C TYR A 66 23.89 -12.89 1.65
N ILE A 67 22.89 -12.80 0.77
CA ILE A 67 21.72 -13.68 0.78
C ILE A 67 21.54 -14.32 -0.59
N SER A 68 21.26 -15.63 -0.59
CA SER A 68 20.93 -16.39 -1.78
C SER A 68 19.74 -17.30 -1.51
N ILE A 69 18.77 -17.33 -2.42
CA ILE A 69 17.63 -18.24 -2.34
C ILE A 69 17.81 -19.31 -3.42
N ARG A 70 17.70 -20.58 -3.01
CA ARG A 70 17.90 -21.74 -3.88
C ARG A 70 16.78 -22.76 -3.66
N GLN A 71 16.36 -23.41 -4.73
CA GLN A 71 15.47 -24.57 -4.61
C GLN A 71 16.27 -25.74 -4.06
N PHE A 72 15.75 -26.40 -3.03
CA PHE A 72 16.34 -27.60 -2.43
C PHE A 72 15.22 -28.65 -2.33
N ASN A 73 15.50 -29.89 -2.73
CA ASN A 73 14.45 -30.92 -2.83
C ASN A 73 13.93 -31.41 -1.47
N THR A 74 14.65 -31.16 -0.38
CA THR A 74 14.20 -31.42 1.00
C THR A 74 13.75 -30.13 1.70
N ILE A 75 12.93 -30.27 2.75
CA ILE A 75 12.33 -29.13 3.47
C ILE A 75 13.40 -28.22 4.09
N GLN A 76 14.53 -28.77 4.53
CA GLN A 76 15.65 -27.98 5.06
C GLN A 76 16.97 -28.75 4.86
N PRO A 77 18.07 -28.08 4.47
CA PRO A 77 19.39 -28.71 4.52
C PRO A 77 19.78 -28.97 5.97
N SER A 78 20.29 -30.17 6.25
CA SER A 78 20.82 -30.53 7.58
C SER A 78 22.21 -29.97 7.83
N VAL A 79 22.96 -29.65 6.77
CA VAL A 79 24.32 -29.11 6.84
C VAL A 79 24.53 -28.09 5.70
N ALA A 80 25.09 -26.93 6.03
CA ALA A 80 25.56 -25.93 5.09
C ALA A 80 27.03 -25.59 5.40
N ILE A 81 27.91 -25.76 4.43
CA ILE A 81 29.36 -25.56 4.59
C ILE A 81 29.84 -24.54 3.56
N LEU A 82 30.62 -23.57 4.02
CA LEU A 82 31.38 -22.66 3.17
C LEU A 82 32.72 -23.32 2.80
N GLU A 83 32.97 -23.50 1.50
CA GLU A 83 34.17 -24.12 0.94
C GLU A 83 34.88 -23.13 -0.01
N ASN A 84 36.18 -23.31 -0.25
CA ASN A 84 36.96 -22.48 -1.18
C ASN A 84 36.82 -20.96 -0.97
N ALA A 85 36.64 -20.52 0.28
CA ALA A 85 36.38 -19.14 0.63
C ALA A 85 37.66 -18.29 0.54
N THR A 86 37.62 -17.23 -0.27
CA THR A 86 38.73 -16.29 -0.45
C THR A 86 38.44 -14.99 0.30
N TYR A 87 39.31 -14.62 1.25
CA TYR A 87 39.18 -13.41 2.05
C TYR A 87 40.30 -12.42 1.75
N VAL A 88 40.01 -11.13 1.93
CA VAL A 88 41.02 -10.06 1.90
C VAL A 88 40.85 -9.13 3.09
N PRO A 89 41.93 -8.56 3.66
CA PRO A 89 41.82 -7.52 4.68
C PRO A 89 41.03 -6.32 4.16
N VAL A 90 40.22 -5.71 5.02
CA VAL A 90 39.56 -4.44 4.68
C VAL A 90 40.62 -3.34 4.43
N ASN A 91 40.45 -2.59 3.33
CA ASN A 91 41.40 -1.56 2.94
C ASN A 91 41.31 -0.31 3.84
N GLN A 92 42.11 0.72 3.58
CA GLN A 92 42.18 1.90 4.44
C GLN A 92 40.85 2.66 4.54
N SER A 93 40.19 2.96 3.42
CA SER A 93 38.88 3.62 3.42
C SER A 93 37.78 2.77 4.07
N GLU A 94 37.92 1.45 4.03
CA GLU A 94 36.96 0.51 4.63
C GLU A 94 37.13 0.40 6.15
N ARG A 95 38.34 0.64 6.67
CA ARG A 95 38.59 0.70 8.13
C ARG A 95 37.96 1.92 8.80
N GLU A 96 37.64 2.95 8.02
CA GLU A 96 36.90 4.14 8.49
C GLU A 96 35.40 3.89 8.58
N CYS A 97 34.91 2.75 8.08
CA CYS A 97 33.51 2.36 8.18
C CYS A 97 33.17 1.87 9.59
N HIS A 98 31.88 1.96 9.93
CA HIS A 98 31.34 1.36 11.14
C HIS A 98 31.51 -0.17 11.07
N LEU A 99 32.40 -0.69 11.92
CA LEU A 99 32.79 -2.08 11.98
C LEU A 99 32.69 -2.56 13.43
N ASN A 100 31.48 -2.95 13.85
CA ASN A 100 31.28 -3.46 15.19
C ASN A 100 31.95 -4.84 15.37
N LYS A 101 33.21 -4.82 15.83
CA LYS A 101 34.04 -6.02 15.99
C LYS A 101 33.46 -7.02 16.98
N ASN A 102 32.58 -6.61 17.89
CA ASN A 102 31.93 -7.53 18.84
C ASN A 102 30.98 -8.51 18.15
N LEU A 103 30.54 -8.19 16.93
CA LEU A 103 29.65 -9.01 16.12
C LEU A 103 30.43 -9.91 15.13
N ILE A 104 31.72 -9.64 14.91
CA ILE A 104 32.54 -10.37 13.95
C ILE A 104 33.25 -11.53 14.66
N LYS A 105 33.06 -12.75 14.16
CA LYS A 105 33.66 -13.98 14.70
C LYS A 105 34.95 -14.34 13.96
N ASN A 106 35.71 -15.30 14.48
CA ASN A 106 36.96 -15.76 13.85
C ASN A 106 36.72 -16.50 12.52
N ASP A 107 35.55 -17.11 12.36
CA ASP A 107 35.11 -17.76 11.12
C ASP A 107 33.85 -17.06 10.59
N ALA A 108 33.65 -17.09 9.27
CA ALA A 108 32.43 -16.56 8.68
C ALA A 108 31.20 -17.38 9.09
N VAL A 109 30.10 -16.69 9.36
CA VAL A 109 28.84 -17.30 9.78
C VAL A 109 28.00 -17.60 8.55
N ILE A 110 27.50 -18.82 8.44
CA ILE A 110 26.51 -19.24 7.43
C ILE A 110 25.23 -19.68 8.14
N GLU A 111 24.09 -19.15 7.71
CA GLU A 111 22.76 -19.49 8.21
C GLU A 111 21.91 -20.02 7.05
N CYS A 112 21.01 -20.95 7.35
CA CYS A 112 20.05 -21.48 6.39
C CYS A 112 18.65 -21.48 6.98
N HIS A 113 17.70 -20.92 6.23
CA HIS A 113 16.29 -20.87 6.60
C HIS A 113 15.44 -21.47 5.48
N THR A 114 14.40 -22.21 5.85
CA THR A 114 13.37 -22.62 4.91
C THR A 114 12.38 -21.47 4.70
N LEU A 115 12.22 -21.05 3.46
CA LEU A 115 11.15 -20.17 3.00
C LEU A 115 10.16 -20.99 2.17
N TRP A 116 8.98 -20.45 1.91
CA TRP A 116 7.98 -21.07 1.05
C TRP A 116 7.56 -20.07 -0.03
N ASP A 117 7.35 -20.54 -1.25
CA ASP A 117 6.72 -19.78 -2.34
C ASP A 117 5.64 -20.67 -2.95
N ARG A 118 4.39 -20.42 -2.57
CA ARG A 118 3.22 -21.17 -3.05
C ARG A 118 3.36 -22.68 -2.76
N LYS A 119 3.55 -23.03 -1.49
CA LYS A 119 3.70 -24.40 -0.95
C LYS A 119 4.99 -25.10 -1.40
N LYS A 120 5.87 -24.40 -2.12
CA LYS A 120 7.17 -24.94 -2.55
C LYS A 120 8.25 -24.49 -1.57
N PRO A 121 8.95 -25.41 -0.91
CA PRO A 121 10.03 -25.05 -0.02
C PRO A 121 11.22 -24.50 -0.82
N LEU A 122 11.79 -23.41 -0.33
CA LEU A 122 13.01 -22.78 -0.80
C LEU A 122 13.99 -22.69 0.36
N THR A 123 15.29 -22.74 0.08
CA THR A 123 16.34 -22.53 1.08
C THR A 123 16.93 -21.15 0.88
N GLN A 124 16.77 -20.27 1.88
CA GLN A 124 17.53 -19.03 2.00
C GLN A 124 18.84 -19.31 2.72
N ILE A 125 19.94 -18.89 2.11
CA ILE A 125 21.30 -19.01 2.62
C ILE A 125 21.76 -17.60 2.93
N ARG A 126 22.15 -17.33 4.18
CA ARG A 126 22.70 -16.05 4.61
C ARG A 126 24.16 -16.26 5.00
N ILE A 127 25.06 -15.46 4.45
CA ILE A 127 26.49 -15.51 4.76
C ILE A 127 26.88 -14.17 5.33
N PHE A 128 27.41 -14.18 6.55
CA PHE A 128 28.05 -13.03 7.16
C PHE A 128 29.47 -12.93 6.59
N PRO A 129 29.76 -11.95 5.74
CA PRO A 129 30.93 -11.97 4.88
C PRO A 129 32.18 -11.42 5.57
N PHE A 130 32.20 -11.42 6.90
CA PHE A 130 33.31 -10.90 7.71
C PHE A 130 33.84 -11.96 8.66
N ARG A 131 35.15 -11.91 8.88
CA ARG A 131 35.82 -12.65 9.95
C ARG A 131 36.93 -11.84 10.60
N LEU A 132 37.30 -12.22 11.81
CA LEU A 132 38.50 -11.76 12.49
C LEU A 132 39.64 -12.76 12.25
N ASN A 133 40.67 -12.33 11.54
CA ASN A 133 41.91 -13.09 11.37
C ASN A 133 43.04 -12.35 12.09
N ASN A 134 43.61 -12.94 13.15
CA ASN A 134 44.65 -12.33 13.99
C ASN A 134 44.32 -10.89 14.46
N GLY A 135 43.05 -10.61 14.77
CA GLY A 135 42.57 -9.29 15.20
C GLY A 135 42.33 -8.27 14.07
N GLN A 136 42.61 -8.63 12.81
CA GLN A 136 42.25 -7.84 11.63
C GLN A 136 40.92 -8.32 11.04
N VAL A 137 40.07 -7.38 10.62
CA VAL A 137 38.82 -7.68 9.92
C VAL A 137 39.14 -8.00 8.47
N GLU A 138 38.72 -9.17 8.01
CA GLU A 138 38.77 -9.57 6.61
C GLU A 138 37.37 -9.70 6.04
N LYS A 139 37.22 -9.38 4.74
CA LYS A 139 35.97 -9.50 3.99
C LYS A 139 36.05 -10.62 2.96
N LEU A 140 34.93 -11.32 2.75
CA LEU A 140 34.79 -12.44 1.82
C LEU A 140 34.62 -11.95 0.38
N LEU A 141 35.41 -12.46 -0.57
CA LEU A 141 35.31 -12.10 -2.01
C LEU A 141 34.62 -13.17 -2.85
N SER A 142 34.90 -14.44 -2.57
CA SER A 142 34.36 -15.58 -3.33
C SER A 142 34.30 -16.80 -2.45
N PHE A 143 33.36 -17.69 -2.75
CA PHE A 143 33.14 -18.91 -1.98
C PHE A 143 32.36 -19.95 -2.79
N SER A 144 32.40 -21.20 -2.33
CA SER A 144 31.45 -22.24 -2.69
C SER A 144 30.61 -22.60 -1.47
N VAL A 145 29.33 -22.92 -1.67
CA VAL A 145 28.46 -23.47 -0.62
C VAL A 145 28.11 -24.89 -0.99
N ARG A 146 28.28 -25.81 -0.03
CA ARG A 146 27.77 -27.18 -0.11
C ARG A 146 26.62 -27.34 0.87
N LEU A 147 25.43 -27.62 0.34
CA LEU A 147 24.24 -27.98 1.09
C LEU A 147 24.06 -29.50 1.04
N SER A 148 23.78 -30.12 2.18
CA SER A 148 23.39 -31.54 2.22
C SER A 148 22.22 -31.78 3.16
N GLY A 149 21.26 -32.60 2.70
CA GLY A 149 20.03 -32.92 3.40
C GLY A 149 19.72 -34.42 3.37
N ASN A 150 19.23 -34.95 4.48
CA ASN A 150 18.63 -36.29 4.50
C ASN A 150 17.20 -36.21 3.95
N SER A 151 16.91 -36.99 2.91
CA SER A 151 15.58 -37.13 2.30
C SER A 151 14.51 -37.69 3.27
N SER A 152 14.91 -38.14 4.46
CA SER A 152 14.05 -38.80 5.46
C SER A 152 13.33 -37.85 6.42
N ALA A 153 13.63 -36.55 6.44
CA ALA A 153 12.95 -35.58 7.30
C ALA A 153 11.72 -34.95 6.63
N ARG A 154 10.81 -35.77 6.10
CA ARG A 154 9.42 -35.32 5.90
C ARG A 154 8.73 -35.41 7.25
N THR A 155 8.90 -34.39 8.09
CA THR A 155 7.98 -34.20 9.21
C THR A 155 6.61 -33.99 8.57
N THR A 156 5.77 -35.02 8.60
CA THR A 156 4.34 -34.86 8.38
C THR A 156 3.84 -34.01 9.53
N GLN A 157 3.96 -32.69 9.40
CA GLN A 157 3.11 -31.80 10.18
C GLN A 157 1.70 -32.28 9.89
N LYS A 158 1.02 -32.81 10.91
CA LYS A 158 -0.40 -33.11 10.81
C LYS A 158 -1.06 -31.81 10.37
N LEU A 159 -1.43 -31.73 9.10
CA LEU A 159 -2.30 -30.69 8.60
C LEU A 159 -3.51 -30.70 9.53
N GLN A 160 -3.71 -29.60 10.24
CA GLN A 160 -4.87 -29.41 11.08
C GLN A 160 -6.09 -29.63 10.18
N LYS A 161 -7.02 -30.50 10.59
CA LYS A 161 -8.20 -30.79 9.78
C LYS A 161 -9.05 -29.53 9.69
N SER A 162 -8.99 -28.84 8.56
CA SER A 162 -9.79 -27.64 8.32
C SER A 162 -11.28 -27.99 8.27
N ALA A 163 -12.12 -27.09 8.77
CA ALA A 163 -13.56 -27.22 8.67
C ALA A 163 -13.99 -27.09 7.20
N GLU A 164 -14.78 -28.04 6.71
CA GLU A 164 -15.28 -27.98 5.33
C GLU A 164 -16.38 -26.93 5.18
N ASN A 165 -17.16 -26.71 6.24
CA ASN A 165 -18.24 -25.74 6.32
C ASN A 165 -18.28 -25.13 7.74
N SER A 166 -18.73 -23.89 7.85
CA SER A 166 -18.92 -23.26 9.16
C SER A 166 -20.16 -23.81 9.88
N VAL A 167 -20.11 -23.86 11.20
CA VAL A 167 -21.30 -24.08 12.05
C VAL A 167 -22.36 -23.00 11.82
N LEU A 168 -21.98 -21.79 11.42
CA LEU A 168 -22.88 -20.69 11.09
C LEU A 168 -23.62 -20.85 9.77
N ARG A 169 -23.39 -21.94 9.00
CA ARG A 169 -24.03 -22.12 7.69
C ARG A 169 -25.55 -22.27 7.76
N THR A 170 -26.07 -22.73 8.89
CA THR A 170 -27.47 -23.07 9.12
C THR A 170 -27.82 -22.88 10.59
N GLY A 171 -29.09 -22.58 10.87
CA GLY A 171 -29.62 -22.43 12.22
C GLY A 171 -29.96 -20.99 12.57
N ASN A 172 -30.45 -20.78 13.79
CA ASN A 172 -30.73 -19.49 14.39
C ASN A 172 -29.63 -19.17 15.40
N TRP A 173 -28.84 -18.14 15.09
CA TRP A 173 -27.66 -17.76 15.85
C TRP A 173 -27.81 -16.38 16.46
N TYR A 174 -27.44 -16.25 17.73
CA TYR A 174 -27.45 -14.99 18.48
C TYR A 174 -26.09 -14.76 19.11
N ARG A 175 -25.50 -13.57 18.96
CA ARG A 175 -24.20 -13.27 19.54
C ARG A 175 -24.31 -12.55 20.89
N ILE A 176 -23.36 -12.84 21.77
CA ILE A 176 -23.21 -12.25 23.10
C ILE A 176 -21.76 -11.86 23.36
N GLY A 177 -21.56 -10.70 23.98
CA GLY A 177 -20.26 -10.08 24.22
C GLY A 177 -19.77 -10.23 25.67
N VAL A 178 -18.47 -10.45 25.84
CA VAL A 178 -17.78 -10.60 27.13
C VAL A 178 -16.51 -9.75 27.14
N VAL A 179 -16.32 -8.93 28.18
CA VAL A 179 -15.13 -8.08 28.36
C VAL A 179 -14.11 -8.73 29.28
N ASN A 180 -14.55 -9.19 30.45
CA ASN A 180 -13.70 -9.77 31.48
C ASN A 180 -13.78 -11.30 31.48
N THR A 181 -12.67 -11.97 31.74
CA THR A 181 -12.66 -13.43 31.94
C THR A 181 -13.42 -13.80 33.21
N GLY A 182 -14.32 -14.77 33.13
CA GLY A 182 -15.07 -15.23 34.29
C GLY A 182 -16.29 -16.10 33.96
N ILE A 183 -17.12 -16.35 34.98
CA ILE A 183 -18.38 -17.08 34.85
C ILE A 183 -19.50 -16.10 34.53
N TYR A 184 -20.29 -16.42 33.51
CA TYR A 184 -21.41 -15.61 33.07
C TYR A 184 -22.73 -16.35 33.23
N LYS A 185 -23.79 -15.61 33.57
CA LYS A 185 -25.14 -16.13 33.75
C LYS A 185 -26.10 -15.56 32.71
N MET A 186 -26.88 -16.44 32.10
CA MET A 186 -27.97 -16.09 31.20
C MET A 186 -29.28 -16.63 31.78
N SER A 187 -30.15 -15.76 32.27
CA SER A 187 -31.50 -16.11 32.75
C SER A 187 -32.49 -16.22 31.58
N TYR A 188 -33.71 -16.70 31.87
CA TYR A 188 -34.84 -16.65 30.93
C TYR A 188 -35.02 -15.27 30.31
N SER A 189 -35.05 -14.23 31.14
CA SER A 189 -35.21 -12.84 30.68
C SER A 189 -34.07 -12.40 29.77
N SER A 190 -32.82 -12.79 30.06
CA SER A 190 -31.67 -12.45 29.22
C SER A 190 -31.71 -13.15 27.86
N LEU A 191 -32.11 -14.44 27.82
CA LEU A 191 -32.26 -15.19 26.56
C LEU A 191 -33.43 -14.66 25.73
N ALA A 192 -34.57 -14.37 26.36
CA ALA A 192 -35.73 -13.78 25.69
C ALA A 192 -35.40 -12.39 25.11
N ALA A 193 -34.63 -11.57 25.85
CA ALA A 193 -34.19 -10.25 25.39
C ALA A 193 -33.23 -10.29 24.19
N LEU A 194 -32.54 -11.42 23.95
CA LEU A 194 -31.77 -11.62 22.71
C LEU A 194 -32.66 -11.83 21.48
N GLY A 195 -33.96 -12.08 21.67
CA GLY A 195 -34.90 -12.45 20.61
C GLY A 195 -34.93 -13.95 20.32
N LEU A 196 -34.43 -14.78 21.25
CA LEU A 196 -34.51 -16.24 21.15
C LEU A 196 -35.96 -16.70 21.34
N ASN A 197 -36.44 -17.62 20.50
CA ASN A 197 -37.73 -18.27 20.74
C ASN A 197 -37.61 -19.13 22.00
N MET A 198 -38.31 -18.76 23.08
CA MET A 198 -38.25 -19.44 24.36
C MET A 198 -39.01 -20.78 24.40
N GLN A 199 -39.65 -21.19 23.29
CA GLN A 199 -40.22 -22.52 23.11
C GLN A 199 -39.17 -23.49 22.55
N PHE A 200 -38.26 -23.97 23.41
CA PHE A 200 -37.24 -24.94 23.05
C PHE A 200 -36.94 -25.90 24.21
N ASP A 201 -36.36 -27.05 23.88
CA ASP A 201 -35.81 -27.97 24.85
C ASP A 201 -34.45 -27.46 25.36
N PRO A 202 -34.26 -27.18 26.67
CA PRO A 202 -33.00 -26.67 27.23
C PRO A 202 -31.80 -27.58 26.93
N ARG A 203 -32.03 -28.88 26.68
CA ARG A 203 -30.98 -29.83 26.27
C ARG A 203 -30.32 -29.46 24.93
N ASN A 204 -31.00 -28.70 24.07
CA ASN A 204 -30.49 -28.26 22.78
C ASN A 204 -29.76 -26.91 22.84
N LEU A 205 -29.79 -26.20 23.97
CA LEU A 205 -29.07 -24.94 24.14
C LEU A 205 -27.56 -25.17 24.08
N LYS A 206 -26.87 -24.33 23.28
CA LYS A 206 -25.43 -24.39 23.05
C LYS A 206 -24.80 -23.01 23.12
N VAL A 207 -23.53 -22.98 23.49
CA VAL A 207 -22.69 -21.77 23.42
C VAL A 207 -21.44 -22.10 22.62
N TYR A 208 -21.19 -21.35 21.56
CA TYR A 208 -20.03 -21.47 20.68
C TYR A 208 -19.12 -20.25 20.83
N GLY A 209 -17.80 -20.44 20.73
CA GLY A 209 -16.85 -19.33 20.72
C GLY A 209 -15.46 -19.73 21.19
N ASN A 210 -14.48 -18.94 20.78
CA ASN A 210 -13.04 -19.25 20.94
C ASN A 210 -12.30 -18.30 21.91
N GLY A 211 -13.05 -17.50 22.68
CA GLY A 211 -12.52 -16.54 23.66
C GLY A 211 -11.85 -15.29 23.05
N GLY A 212 -11.40 -14.41 23.93
CA GLY A 212 -10.81 -13.11 23.55
C GLY A 212 -9.32 -13.09 23.28
N ARG A 213 -8.63 -14.23 23.39
CA ARG A 213 -7.21 -14.31 23.04
C ARG A 213 -6.98 -13.82 21.61
N ILE A 214 -5.88 -13.08 21.43
CA ILE A 214 -5.42 -12.67 20.11
C ILE A 214 -5.18 -13.91 19.25
N LEU A 215 -5.53 -13.83 17.97
CA LEU A 215 -5.24 -14.92 17.05
C LEU A 215 -3.72 -15.03 16.87
N PRO A 216 -3.17 -16.24 16.75
CA PRO A 216 -1.76 -16.42 16.45
C PRO A 216 -1.38 -15.77 15.12
N GLU A 217 -0.31 -14.97 15.17
CA GLU A 217 0.33 -14.44 13.97
C GLU A 217 0.96 -15.57 13.15
N ARG A 218 1.57 -16.58 13.81
CA ARG A 218 2.21 -17.72 13.16
C ARG A 218 1.18 -18.73 12.64
N ASN A 219 1.34 -19.14 11.39
CA ASN A 219 0.44 -20.08 10.71
C ASN A 219 0.44 -21.52 11.27
N ASN A 220 1.45 -21.92 12.05
CA ASN A 220 1.57 -23.24 12.66
C ASN A 220 1.19 -23.28 14.15
N GLU A 221 0.84 -22.15 14.75
CA GLU A 221 0.35 -22.11 16.11
C GLU A 221 -1.15 -22.42 16.13
N TYR A 222 -1.57 -23.32 17.03
CA TYR A 222 -2.92 -23.86 17.03
C TYR A 222 -3.98 -22.82 17.49
N TYR A 223 -4.97 -22.62 16.65
CA TYR A 223 -6.24 -21.98 16.97
C TYR A 223 -7.38 -22.82 16.35
N PRO A 224 -8.56 -22.93 16.99
CA PRO A 224 -9.69 -23.60 16.35
C PRO A 224 -10.00 -22.97 14.99
N ASP A 225 -10.22 -23.80 13.97
CA ASP A 225 -10.43 -23.34 12.59
C ASP A 225 -11.78 -22.62 12.43
N ASP A 226 -12.81 -23.09 13.16
CA ASP A 226 -14.16 -22.52 13.24
C ASP A 226 -14.57 -22.36 14.72
N LEU A 227 -15.79 -21.87 14.98
CA LEU A 227 -16.32 -21.74 16.34
C LEU A 227 -16.39 -23.09 17.08
N ALA A 228 -15.73 -23.20 18.23
CA ALA A 228 -15.80 -24.37 19.08
C ALA A 228 -17.00 -24.31 20.05
N GLU A 229 -17.65 -25.45 20.27
CA GLU A 229 -18.72 -25.58 21.27
C GLU A 229 -18.11 -25.62 22.69
N ASN A 230 -18.62 -24.76 23.58
CA ASN A 230 -18.19 -24.66 24.97
C ASN A 230 -19.09 -25.51 25.87
N ALA A 231 -18.51 -26.11 26.91
CA ALA A 231 -19.27 -26.84 27.91
C ALA A 231 -20.06 -25.87 28.81
N ILE A 232 -21.34 -26.15 29.00
CA ILE A 232 -22.24 -25.30 29.80
C ILE A 232 -22.93 -26.05 30.94
N TYR A 233 -23.39 -25.29 31.93
CA TYR A 233 -24.28 -25.79 32.99
C TYR A 233 -25.66 -25.15 32.84
N ILE A 234 -26.72 -25.95 32.96
CA ILE A 234 -28.10 -25.46 32.95
C ILE A 234 -28.81 -25.91 34.23
N SER A 235 -29.34 -24.94 34.97
CA SER A 235 -30.26 -25.21 36.08
C SER A 235 -31.66 -25.40 35.51
N GLY A 236 -32.34 -26.47 35.92
CA GLY A 236 -33.73 -26.76 35.53
C GLY A 236 -33.92 -27.61 34.26
N GLU A 237 -32.84 -28.13 33.64
CA GLU A 237 -32.95 -28.79 32.31
C GLU A 237 -33.76 -30.10 32.26
N SER A 238 -34.15 -30.68 33.40
CA SER A 238 -34.70 -32.04 33.50
C SER A 238 -36.13 -32.20 32.97
N ASP A 239 -36.94 -31.14 32.99
CA ASP A 239 -38.34 -31.19 32.56
C ASP A 239 -38.53 -30.89 31.07
N GLY A 240 -37.45 -30.53 30.37
CA GLY A 240 -37.46 -30.22 28.95
C GLY A 240 -38.04 -28.84 28.60
N VAL A 241 -38.24 -27.94 29.57
CA VAL A 241 -38.78 -26.59 29.35
C VAL A 241 -37.91 -25.54 30.07
N PHE A 242 -37.37 -24.56 29.36
CA PHE A 242 -36.60 -23.47 29.98
C PHE A 242 -37.56 -22.39 30.55
N ASN A 243 -37.82 -22.42 31.86
CA ASN A 243 -38.77 -21.54 32.56
C ASN A 243 -38.10 -20.32 33.22
N GLU A 244 -38.87 -19.44 33.88
CA GLU A 244 -38.38 -18.17 34.45
C GLU A 244 -37.31 -18.33 35.56
N ASN A 245 -37.28 -19.47 36.25
CA ASN A 245 -36.29 -19.75 37.28
C ASN A 245 -35.02 -20.43 36.74
N ASP A 246 -35.04 -20.84 35.47
CA ASP A 246 -33.92 -21.53 34.85
C ASP A 246 -32.85 -20.54 34.40
N PHE A 247 -31.62 -21.04 34.37
CA PHE A 247 -30.48 -20.24 33.92
C PHE A 247 -29.37 -21.12 33.38
N LEU A 248 -28.61 -20.52 32.47
CA LEU A 248 -27.39 -21.04 31.90
C LEU A 248 -26.19 -20.40 32.60
N LEU A 249 -25.19 -21.20 32.97
CA LEU A 249 -23.84 -20.75 33.35
C LEU A 249 -22.80 -21.28 32.36
N PHE A 250 -21.84 -20.44 32.01
CA PHE A 250 -20.68 -20.82 31.22
C PHE A 250 -19.47 -19.98 31.60
N TYR A 251 -18.28 -20.51 31.39
CA TYR A 251 -17.03 -19.76 31.55
C TYR A 251 -16.65 -19.12 30.22
N ALA A 252 -16.29 -17.84 30.27
CA ALA A 252 -15.89 -17.06 29.11
C ALA A 252 -14.54 -16.41 29.35
N GLN A 253 -13.70 -16.38 28.31
CA GLN A 253 -12.42 -15.68 28.32
C GLN A 253 -12.58 -14.29 27.69
N GLY A 254 -12.26 -13.26 28.46
CA GLY A 254 -12.20 -11.86 28.01
C GLY A 254 -11.01 -11.57 27.10
N ASN A 255 -10.75 -10.29 26.87
CA ASN A 255 -9.71 -9.81 25.96
C ASN A 255 -8.27 -9.82 26.53
N THR A 256 -8.12 -10.03 27.85
CA THR A 256 -6.82 -10.19 28.51
C THR A 256 -6.61 -11.64 28.89
N THR A 257 -5.52 -12.21 28.37
CA THR A 257 -5.09 -13.58 28.64
C THR A 257 -3.82 -13.62 29.47
N TRP A 258 -3.55 -14.75 30.11
CA TRP A 258 -2.41 -14.90 31.01
C TRP A 258 -1.61 -16.15 30.67
N LYS A 259 -0.28 -16.05 30.78
CA LYS A 259 0.65 -17.17 30.57
C LYS A 259 1.70 -17.17 31.67
N PHE A 260 2.02 -18.35 32.17
CA PHE A 260 3.11 -18.53 33.12
C PHE A 260 4.47 -18.49 32.39
N ASP A 261 5.30 -17.53 32.77
CA ASP A 261 6.71 -17.41 32.37
C ASP A 261 7.57 -18.20 33.36
N GLN A 262 8.02 -19.39 32.93
CA GLN A 262 8.82 -20.28 33.75
C GLN A 262 10.18 -19.68 34.14
N ILE A 263 10.79 -18.87 33.27
CA ILE A 263 12.13 -18.30 33.49
C ILE A 263 12.07 -17.24 34.59
N LYS A 264 11.12 -16.30 34.49
CA LYS A 264 10.93 -15.23 35.49
C LYS A 264 10.06 -15.67 36.67
N SER A 265 9.46 -16.86 36.59
CA SER A 265 8.53 -17.42 37.58
C SER A 265 7.42 -16.42 37.96
N VAL A 266 6.70 -15.93 36.95
CA VAL A 266 5.60 -14.95 37.04
C VAL A 266 4.52 -15.25 36.00
N PHE A 267 3.29 -14.85 36.26
CA PHE A 267 2.25 -14.74 35.24
C PHE A 267 2.39 -13.40 34.50
N ARG A 268 2.27 -13.47 33.18
CA ARG A 268 2.29 -12.33 32.26
C ARG A 268 0.98 -12.26 31.51
N HIS A 269 0.48 -11.05 31.32
CA HIS A 269 -0.72 -10.84 30.54
C HIS A 269 -0.38 -10.67 29.05
N THR A 270 -1.39 -10.88 28.22
CA THR A 270 -1.42 -10.44 26.83
C THR A 270 -2.80 -9.86 26.59
N LYS A 271 -2.86 -8.56 26.33
CA LYS A 271 -4.08 -7.83 26.03
C LYS A 271 -4.32 -7.85 24.53
N ASN A 272 -5.57 -8.09 24.12
CA ASN A 272 -5.92 -8.07 22.70
C ASN A 272 -5.80 -6.64 22.16
N MET A 273 -4.93 -6.45 21.17
CA MET A 273 -4.66 -5.15 20.59
C MET A 273 -5.71 -4.72 19.55
N TYR A 274 -6.60 -5.60 19.12
CA TYR A 274 -7.58 -5.36 18.05
C TYR A 274 -9.03 -5.24 18.53
N ALA A 275 -9.35 -5.73 19.73
CA ALA A 275 -10.72 -5.78 20.24
C ALA A 275 -10.84 -5.72 21.77
N ASP A 276 -11.90 -5.07 22.24
CA ASP A 276 -12.23 -4.87 23.66
C ASP A 276 -13.23 -5.92 24.17
N THR A 277 -13.85 -6.65 23.26
CA THR A 277 -14.96 -7.57 23.55
C THR A 277 -14.75 -8.88 22.81
N SER A 278 -14.81 -9.98 23.55
CA SER A 278 -14.90 -11.34 23.04
C SER A 278 -16.34 -11.66 22.68
N TRP A 279 -16.58 -12.30 21.54
CA TRP A 279 -17.93 -12.73 21.16
C TRP A 279 -18.10 -14.25 21.25
N TYR A 280 -19.27 -14.64 21.73
CA TYR A 280 -19.77 -16.01 21.76
C TYR A 280 -21.14 -16.06 21.08
N TYR A 281 -21.56 -17.24 20.65
CA TYR A 281 -22.77 -17.46 19.87
C TYR A 281 -23.67 -18.49 20.55
N ILE A 282 -24.97 -18.22 20.58
CA ILE A 282 -25.99 -19.07 21.17
C ILE A 282 -26.90 -19.59 20.06
N THR A 283 -27.23 -20.88 20.14
CA THR A 283 -28.26 -21.51 19.32
C THR A 283 -28.99 -22.59 20.11
N THR A 284 -30.22 -22.89 19.69
CA THR A 284 -31.05 -24.00 20.20
C THR A 284 -31.33 -25.05 19.12
N ASP A 285 -30.78 -24.87 17.91
CA ASP A 285 -31.00 -25.77 16.78
C ASP A 285 -30.03 -26.97 16.78
N GLY A 286 -30.46 -28.09 16.21
CA GLY A 286 -29.64 -29.30 16.02
C GLY A 286 -29.65 -30.25 17.22
N ASN A 287 -28.54 -30.97 17.44
CA ASN A 287 -28.39 -31.99 18.50
C ASN A 287 -28.35 -31.38 19.92
N GLN A 288 -28.31 -32.22 20.95
CA GLN A 288 -28.08 -31.78 22.33
C GLN A 288 -26.72 -31.07 22.47
N GLY A 289 -26.67 -30.05 23.34
CA GLY A 289 -25.48 -29.24 23.57
C GLY A 289 -24.51 -29.82 24.60
N LYS A 290 -23.25 -29.39 24.51
CA LYS A 290 -22.16 -29.83 25.39
C LYS A 290 -22.39 -29.39 26.84
N ARG A 291 -22.28 -30.32 27.78
CA ARG A 291 -22.44 -30.07 29.22
C ARG A 291 -21.13 -30.14 29.99
N ILE A 292 -21.06 -29.40 31.09
CA ILE A 292 -20.02 -29.58 32.10
C ILE A 292 -20.27 -30.90 32.80
N LEU A 293 -19.35 -31.84 32.61
CA LEU A 293 -19.45 -33.20 33.12
C LEU A 293 -18.54 -33.39 34.34
N PRO A 294 -18.85 -34.32 35.25
CA PRO A 294 -18.01 -34.59 36.40
C PRO A 294 -16.65 -35.17 35.99
N GLN A 295 -15.61 -34.76 36.70
CA GLN A 295 -14.24 -35.27 36.63
C GLN A 295 -13.87 -35.94 37.95
N ALA A 296 -13.48 -37.20 37.87
CA ALA A 296 -13.05 -37.98 39.04
C ALA A 296 -11.75 -37.45 39.63
N GLN A 297 -11.53 -37.67 40.93
CA GLN A 297 -10.24 -37.42 41.58
C GLN A 297 -9.17 -38.42 41.10
N SER A 298 -7.91 -38.01 41.21
CA SER A 298 -6.76 -38.90 41.01
C SER A 298 -6.81 -40.06 42.01
N GLN A 299 -6.57 -41.28 41.53
CA GLN A 299 -6.48 -42.48 42.37
C GLN A 299 -5.11 -42.63 43.03
N ASN A 300 -4.11 -41.88 42.56
CA ASN A 300 -2.77 -41.89 43.16
C ASN A 300 -2.75 -41.00 44.41
N ALA A 301 -1.97 -41.40 45.42
CA ALA A 301 -1.81 -40.63 46.65
C ALA A 301 -1.19 -39.24 46.35
N ALA A 302 -1.72 -38.21 47.01
CA ALA A 302 -1.17 -36.86 46.91
C ALA A 302 0.24 -36.80 47.51
N ASN A 303 1.16 -36.16 46.80
CA ASN A 303 2.52 -35.89 47.26
C ASN A 303 2.79 -34.40 47.48
N GLN A 304 1.80 -33.54 47.22
CA GLN A 304 1.82 -32.10 47.49
C GLN A 304 0.51 -31.67 48.17
N GLN A 305 0.59 -30.72 49.11
CA GLN A 305 -0.58 -30.06 49.70
C GLN A 305 -0.58 -28.59 49.28
N ILE A 306 -1.72 -28.13 48.75
CA ILE A 306 -1.86 -26.79 48.19
C ILE A 306 -2.98 -26.05 48.93
N ASN A 307 -2.58 -25.14 49.81
CA ASN A 307 -3.43 -24.23 50.56
C ASN A 307 -3.14 -22.75 50.25
N VAL A 308 -2.19 -22.48 49.34
CA VAL A 308 -1.84 -21.16 48.82
C VAL A 308 -1.81 -21.23 47.30
N PHE A 309 -2.34 -20.20 46.65
CA PHE A 309 -2.41 -20.10 45.20
C PHE A 309 -1.84 -18.78 44.68
N ASP A 310 -1.51 -18.76 43.40
CA ASP A 310 -1.02 -17.61 42.66
C ASP A 310 -2.18 -16.81 42.10
N ASP A 311 -2.15 -15.50 42.29
CA ASP A 311 -3.13 -14.57 41.74
C ASP A 311 -2.44 -13.35 41.12
N TYR A 312 -3.15 -12.68 40.22
CA TYR A 312 -2.57 -11.60 39.45
C TYR A 312 -3.59 -10.54 39.05
N GLN A 313 -3.11 -9.31 38.89
CA GLN A 313 -3.85 -8.18 38.33
C GLN A 313 -2.89 -7.32 37.50
N VAL A 314 -3.43 -6.64 36.48
CA VAL A 314 -2.69 -5.74 35.59
C VAL A 314 -3.37 -4.40 35.48
N ILE A 315 -2.56 -3.34 35.35
CA ILE A 315 -2.97 -2.02 34.89
C ILE A 315 -2.22 -1.70 33.61
N GLU A 316 -2.96 -1.41 32.55
CA GLU A 316 -2.47 -1.08 31.20
C GLU A 316 -3.58 -0.27 30.49
N ASN A 317 -3.38 1.05 30.35
CA ASN A 317 -4.43 1.97 29.92
C ASN A 317 -4.50 2.17 28.39
N ASP A 318 -3.40 2.00 27.65
CA ASP A 318 -3.28 2.25 26.20
C ASP A 318 -3.76 3.63 25.75
N GLU A 319 -3.19 4.72 26.28
CA GLU A 319 -3.69 6.09 26.02
C GLU A 319 -3.01 6.76 24.81
N GLU A 320 -1.72 6.51 24.57
CA GLU A 320 -0.90 7.25 23.61
C GLU A 320 0.01 6.32 22.78
N ASN A 321 -0.01 6.48 21.45
CA ASN A 321 1.00 5.91 20.55
C ASN A 321 1.97 7.03 20.13
N LEU A 322 3.23 6.93 20.57
CA LEU A 322 4.18 8.05 20.51
C LEU A 322 4.61 8.42 19.09
N LEU A 323 4.62 7.46 18.16
CA LEU A 323 5.08 7.67 16.78
C LEU A 323 3.94 7.68 15.77
N LYS A 324 2.70 7.42 16.20
CA LYS A 324 1.59 7.04 15.32
C LYS A 324 1.97 5.85 14.42
N SER A 325 2.74 4.92 14.98
CA SER A 325 3.36 3.80 14.26
C SER A 325 3.69 2.68 15.22
N GLY A 326 3.60 1.44 14.74
CA GLY A 326 3.79 0.27 15.58
C GLY A 326 2.62 0.07 16.55
N ARG A 327 2.64 -1.06 17.26
CA ARG A 327 1.49 -1.53 18.05
C ARG A 327 1.54 -1.21 19.54
N LYS A 328 2.62 -0.63 20.07
CA LYS A 328 2.69 -0.26 21.49
C LYS A 328 1.90 1.02 21.76
N TRP A 329 1.09 0.98 22.81
CA TRP A 329 0.37 2.11 23.36
C TRP A 329 0.75 2.25 24.82
N LEU A 330 1.01 3.48 25.26
CA LEU A 330 1.45 3.78 26.62
C LEU A 330 0.39 4.57 27.36
N GLY A 331 0.36 4.47 28.68
CA GLY A 331 -0.57 5.19 29.55
C GLY A 331 0.13 6.12 30.53
N ASN A 332 -0.68 6.94 31.20
CA ASN A 332 -0.29 7.68 32.39
C ASN A 332 0.97 8.53 32.18
N ARG A 333 0.96 9.36 31.14
CA ARG A 333 2.05 10.28 30.82
C ARG A 333 2.48 11.10 32.05
N MET A 334 3.79 11.13 32.30
CA MET A 334 4.43 11.81 33.42
C MET A 334 5.37 12.91 32.94
N GLU A 335 4.82 14.07 32.59
CA GLU A 335 5.57 15.29 32.25
C GLU A 335 5.32 16.35 33.33
N ILE A 336 4.13 16.96 33.32
CA ILE A 336 3.68 17.94 34.32
C ILE A 336 3.27 17.24 35.62
N ILE A 337 2.44 16.19 35.51
CA ILE A 337 2.13 15.30 36.61
C ILE A 337 3.28 14.31 36.73
N THR A 338 4.00 14.32 37.86
CA THR A 338 5.21 13.49 38.02
C THR A 338 4.94 12.14 38.65
N ASN A 339 3.73 11.88 39.14
CA ASN A 339 3.38 10.62 39.76
C ASN A 339 1.93 10.20 39.51
N HIS A 340 1.71 8.89 39.51
CA HIS A 340 0.40 8.26 39.46
C HIS A 340 0.26 7.24 40.58
N SER A 341 -0.95 7.11 41.12
CA SER A 341 -1.27 6.19 42.22
C SER A 341 -2.31 5.17 41.77
N PHE A 342 -2.10 3.92 42.16
CA PHE A 342 -2.91 2.77 41.78
C PHE A 342 -3.22 1.92 43.00
N THR A 343 -4.42 1.36 43.05
CA THR A 343 -4.85 0.48 44.14
C THR A 343 -5.24 -0.88 43.59
N PHE A 344 -4.59 -1.92 44.11
CA PHE A 344 -4.91 -3.32 43.83
C PHE A 344 -5.59 -3.95 45.04
N SER A 345 -6.59 -4.80 44.79
CA SER A 345 -7.33 -5.50 45.84
C SER A 345 -7.19 -7.00 45.67
N PHE A 346 -6.62 -7.65 46.69
CA PHE A 346 -6.44 -9.09 46.75
C PHE A 346 -6.90 -9.60 48.13
N PRO A 347 -8.05 -10.27 48.25
CA PRO A 347 -8.50 -10.78 49.54
C PRO A 347 -7.62 -11.93 50.04
N ASP A 348 -7.36 -12.01 51.34
CA ASP A 348 -6.62 -13.11 51.98
C ASP A 348 -5.20 -13.29 51.42
N ILE A 349 -4.44 -12.19 51.24
CA ILE A 349 -3.02 -12.27 50.89
C ILE A 349 -2.28 -13.16 51.90
N ALA A 350 -1.49 -14.11 51.38
CA ALA A 350 -0.64 -14.96 52.20
C ALA A 350 0.60 -14.18 52.64
N ASN A 351 1.08 -14.41 53.87
CA ASN A 351 2.31 -13.81 54.37
C ASN A 351 3.54 -14.46 53.71
N GLN A 352 3.75 -14.15 52.43
CA GLN A 352 4.81 -14.67 51.57
C GLN A 352 5.26 -13.59 50.60
N SER A 353 6.37 -13.88 49.93
CA SER A 353 6.93 -13.05 48.88
C SER A 353 5.98 -12.88 47.68
N HIS A 354 5.88 -11.65 47.19
CA HIS A 354 5.10 -11.25 46.02
C HIS A 354 5.99 -10.52 45.01
N LYS A 355 5.49 -10.37 43.77
CA LYS A 355 6.24 -9.73 42.69
C LYS A 355 5.45 -8.59 42.05
N LEU A 356 6.13 -7.45 41.87
CA LEU A 356 5.71 -6.32 41.03
C LEU A 356 6.53 -6.35 39.74
N ILE A 357 5.86 -6.36 38.59
CA ILE A 357 6.46 -6.16 37.28
C ILE A 357 6.07 -4.77 36.80
N ALA A 358 7.04 -3.95 36.42
CA ALA A 358 6.80 -2.63 35.88
C ALA A 358 7.55 -2.48 34.55
N ASN A 359 6.80 -2.28 33.47
CA ASN A 359 7.38 -1.82 32.20
C ASN A 359 7.12 -0.32 32.06
N LEU A 360 8.19 0.45 32.10
CA LEU A 360 8.14 1.91 32.08
C LEU A 360 8.97 2.42 30.89
N ALA A 361 8.44 3.41 30.18
CA ALA A 361 9.12 4.08 29.10
C ALA A 361 9.51 5.50 29.50
N ALA A 362 10.64 6.00 29.02
CA ALA A 362 11.03 7.39 29.25
C ALA A 362 11.84 7.99 28.09
N ARG A 363 11.75 9.30 28.01
CA ARG A 363 12.52 10.17 27.13
C ARG A 363 13.18 11.25 27.97
N ASN A 364 14.51 11.31 27.92
CA ASN A 364 15.29 12.38 28.52
C ASN A 364 16.19 12.99 27.45
N THR A 365 16.06 14.29 27.24
CA THR A 365 16.81 15.04 26.24
C THR A 365 17.90 15.91 26.85
N THR A 366 18.23 15.70 28.13
CA THR A 366 19.37 16.34 28.80
C THR A 366 20.66 15.63 28.41
N PRO A 367 21.62 16.29 27.75
CA PRO A 367 22.89 15.66 27.36
C PRO A 367 23.68 15.17 28.57
N LYS A 368 24.38 14.05 28.44
CA LYS A 368 25.35 13.62 29.47
C LYS A 368 26.52 14.61 29.58
N PRO A 369 27.19 14.70 30.74
CA PRO A 369 28.40 15.52 30.91
C PRO A 369 29.46 15.22 29.83
N SER A 370 30.25 16.24 29.48
CA SER A 370 31.21 16.20 28.37
C SER A 370 32.08 14.93 28.38
N GLY A 371 32.06 14.18 27.27
CA GLY A 371 32.89 13.00 27.04
C GLY A 371 32.18 11.65 27.11
N GLN A 372 30.89 11.58 27.50
CA GLN A 372 30.17 10.31 27.62
C GLN A 372 29.23 9.96 26.45
N GLY A 373 28.88 10.92 25.58
CA GLY A 373 27.94 10.70 24.46
C GLY A 373 26.51 10.37 24.91
N GLY A 374 25.50 10.79 24.14
CA GLY A 374 24.09 10.52 24.42
C GLY A 374 23.48 11.34 25.57
N PHE A 375 22.33 10.88 26.06
CA PHE A 375 21.46 11.60 26.98
C PHE A 375 21.36 10.92 28.34
N MET A 376 21.00 11.68 29.37
CA MET A 376 20.89 11.21 30.75
C MET A 376 19.84 10.12 30.90
N ASP A 377 20.06 9.19 31.82
CA ASP A 377 19.07 8.17 32.16
C ASP A 377 17.91 8.79 32.96
N THR A 378 16.76 8.12 32.98
CA THR A 378 15.60 8.55 33.78
C THR A 378 15.40 7.63 34.98
N GLU A 379 15.37 8.20 36.17
CA GLU A 379 15.10 7.49 37.42
C GLU A 379 13.60 7.54 37.76
N MET A 380 13.03 6.36 38.00
CA MET A 380 11.67 6.13 38.42
C MET A 380 11.67 5.52 39.83
N ARG A 381 10.81 6.04 40.71
CA ARG A 381 10.56 5.47 42.04
C ARG A 381 9.21 4.75 42.05
N LEU A 382 9.20 3.48 42.44
CA LEU A 382 7.99 2.69 42.65
C LEU A 382 7.83 2.41 44.14
N SER A 383 6.73 2.87 44.73
CA SER A 383 6.44 2.65 46.16
C SER A 383 5.16 1.85 46.32
N ILE A 384 5.26 0.63 46.85
CA ILE A 384 4.12 -0.24 47.15
C ILE A 384 4.00 -0.45 48.66
N ASN A 385 2.96 0.14 49.24
CA ASN A 385 2.82 0.26 50.69
C ASN A 385 4.12 0.81 51.34
N SER A 386 4.80 0.03 52.18
CA SER A 386 6.06 0.42 52.84
C SER A 386 7.33 0.08 52.03
N ASN A 387 7.21 -0.64 50.91
CA ASN A 387 8.34 -1.04 50.08
C ASN A 387 8.60 0.02 48.99
N THR A 388 9.86 0.35 48.74
CA THR A 388 10.25 1.32 47.68
C THR A 388 11.36 0.74 46.82
N PHE A 389 11.22 0.92 45.51
CA PHE A 389 12.15 0.48 44.48
C PHE A 389 12.54 1.65 43.58
N THR A 390 13.75 1.57 43.04
CA THR A 390 14.22 2.48 41.99
C THR A 390 14.43 1.69 40.71
N GLN A 391 13.93 2.25 39.61
CA GLN A 391 14.09 1.71 38.27
C GLN A 391 14.71 2.79 37.39
N THR A 392 15.79 2.43 36.69
CA THR A 392 16.47 3.33 35.75
C THR A 392 16.10 2.94 34.32
N ILE A 393 15.68 3.92 33.53
CA ILE A 393 15.44 3.77 32.09
C ILE A 393 16.63 4.42 31.37
N PRO A 394 17.36 3.68 30.50
CA PRO A 394 18.52 4.21 29.81
C PRO A 394 18.19 5.46 28.98
N GLY A 395 19.09 6.44 28.98
CA GLY A 395 18.96 7.63 28.14
C GLY A 395 19.09 7.32 26.64
N LEU A 396 18.66 8.28 25.82
CA LEU A 396 18.73 8.18 24.37
C LEU A 396 20.17 8.29 23.85
N THR A 397 20.38 7.82 22.62
CA THR A 397 21.64 7.99 21.88
C THR A 397 21.62 9.24 20.99
N GLY A 398 20.44 9.66 20.54
CA GLY A 398 20.17 10.80 19.66
C GLY A 398 18.75 11.34 19.87
N ILE A 399 18.43 12.50 19.30
CA ILE A 399 17.09 13.15 19.40
C ILE A 399 16.59 13.72 18.06
N GLY A 400 17.28 13.43 16.97
CA GLY A 400 16.86 13.78 15.62
C GLY A 400 15.63 12.98 15.18
N TYR A 401 15.08 13.35 14.03
CA TYR A 401 13.86 12.74 13.48
C TYR A 401 13.98 11.22 13.27
N LEU A 402 15.17 10.74 12.88
CA LEU A 402 15.43 9.32 12.62
C LEU A 402 15.79 8.53 13.88
N ASP A 403 16.05 9.22 15.00
CA ASP A 403 16.49 8.58 16.25
C ASP A 403 15.32 7.92 16.98
N THR A 404 15.63 6.88 17.76
CA THR A 404 14.68 6.27 18.70
C THR A 404 14.09 7.32 19.63
N TYR A 405 12.75 7.45 19.64
CA TYR A 405 12.04 8.50 20.36
C TYR A 405 12.08 8.34 21.88
N CYS A 406 11.91 7.11 22.37
CA CYS A 406 12.00 6.77 23.79
C CYS A 406 12.57 5.37 23.99
N ARG A 407 12.99 5.05 25.21
CA ARG A 407 13.37 3.68 25.60
C ARG A 407 12.45 3.18 26.70
N ASP A 408 12.19 1.88 26.72
CA ASP A 408 11.54 1.20 27.83
C ASP A 408 12.51 0.29 28.58
N ASN A 409 12.12 -0.02 29.81
CA ASN A 409 12.80 -1.01 30.62
C ASN A 409 11.75 -1.74 31.46
N GLU A 410 11.81 -3.06 31.47
CA GLU A 410 10.95 -3.89 32.29
C GLU A 410 11.75 -4.45 33.47
N THR A 411 11.27 -4.23 34.68
CA THR A 411 11.86 -4.78 35.90
C THR A 411 10.88 -5.66 36.65
N VAL A 412 11.43 -6.62 37.41
CA VAL A 412 10.68 -7.46 38.35
C VAL A 412 11.24 -7.18 39.75
N HIS A 413 10.38 -6.69 40.64
CA HIS A 413 10.68 -6.40 42.03
C HIS A 413 9.96 -7.37 42.95
N THR A 414 10.64 -7.79 44.01
CA THR A 414 10.06 -8.66 45.05
C THR A 414 9.71 -7.83 46.28
N PHE A 415 8.54 -8.05 46.87
CA PHE A 415 8.10 -7.37 48.09
C PHE A 415 7.33 -8.32 49.01
N GLU A 416 7.27 -7.97 50.30
CA GLU A 416 6.46 -8.66 51.30
C GLU A 416 5.25 -7.78 51.68
N SER A 417 4.07 -8.39 51.79
CA SER A 417 2.89 -7.72 52.35
C SER A 417 1.87 -8.75 52.83
N SER A 418 1.04 -8.38 53.80
CA SER A 418 -0.14 -9.14 54.22
C SER A 418 -1.44 -8.32 54.13
N SER A 419 -1.36 -7.11 53.54
CA SER A 419 -2.51 -6.23 53.38
C SER A 419 -3.36 -6.66 52.20
N ASN A 420 -4.68 -6.79 52.40
CA ASN A 420 -5.62 -7.08 51.31
C ASN A 420 -5.71 -5.96 50.26
N THR A 421 -5.16 -4.78 50.55
CA THR A 421 -5.08 -3.64 49.64
C THR A 421 -3.62 -3.24 49.46
N LEU A 422 -3.18 -3.17 48.21
CA LEU A 422 -1.82 -2.79 47.83
C LEU A 422 -1.88 -1.46 47.06
N ASN A 423 -1.37 -0.39 47.66
CA ASN A 423 -1.30 0.92 47.03
C ASN A 423 0.08 1.11 46.41
N LEU A 424 0.13 1.26 45.08
CA LEU A 424 1.33 1.47 44.30
C LEU A 424 1.38 2.93 43.79
N VAL A 425 2.46 3.63 44.08
CA VAL A 425 2.76 4.96 43.54
C VAL A 425 3.96 4.83 42.60
N VAL A 426 3.81 5.28 41.36
CA VAL A 426 4.90 5.39 40.38
C VAL A 426 5.24 6.87 40.22
N ASN A 427 6.51 7.23 40.42
CA ASN A 427 6.95 8.62 40.46
C ASN A 427 8.24 8.84 39.65
N ARG A 428 8.22 9.77 38.70
CA ARG A 428 9.39 10.23 37.94
C ARG A 428 10.25 11.18 38.79
N GLN A 429 11.48 10.75 39.11
CA GLN A 429 12.39 11.52 39.99
C GLN A 429 13.28 12.50 39.23
N THR A 430 13.74 12.15 38.04
CA THR A 430 14.65 12.99 37.23
C THR A 430 13.90 14.15 36.61
N SER A 431 14.38 15.40 36.72
CA SER A 431 13.82 16.56 36.01
C SER A 431 14.16 16.55 34.51
N ASN A 432 13.44 17.34 33.69
CA ASN A 432 13.66 17.44 32.23
C ASN A 432 13.57 16.10 31.47
N SER A 433 12.80 15.15 31.99
CA SER A 433 12.42 13.92 31.31
C SER A 433 10.90 13.78 31.27
N ILE A 434 10.42 12.93 30.36
CA ILE A 434 9.03 12.51 30.27
C ILE A 434 9.03 10.99 30.45
N ALA A 435 8.09 10.46 31.22
CA ALA A 435 7.93 9.02 31.40
C ALA A 435 6.49 8.58 31.15
N TRP A 436 6.29 7.30 30.88
CA TRP A 436 5.00 6.67 30.66
C TRP A 436 4.99 5.27 31.28
N ILE A 437 3.80 4.77 31.55
CA ILE A 437 3.58 3.41 32.02
C ILE A 437 3.09 2.59 30.82
N ASP A 438 3.82 1.55 30.44
CA ASP A 438 3.29 0.54 29.52
C ASP A 438 2.31 -0.32 30.31
N TYR A 439 2.80 -1.02 31.33
CA TYR A 439 1.95 -1.77 32.25
C TYR A 439 2.57 -1.99 33.63
N LEU A 440 1.70 -2.28 34.59
CA LEU A 440 2.03 -2.69 35.95
C LEU A 440 1.31 -4.00 36.28
N ILE A 441 2.07 -5.04 36.65
CA ILE A 441 1.51 -6.36 37.02
C ILE A 441 1.87 -6.67 38.47
N LEU A 442 0.87 -7.05 39.26
CA LEU A 442 1.10 -7.69 40.55
C LEU A 442 0.85 -9.18 40.44
N ASN A 443 1.84 -9.97 40.86
CA ASN A 443 1.75 -11.42 41.07
C ASN A 443 1.83 -11.66 42.58
N VAL A 444 0.74 -12.10 43.20
CA VAL A 444 0.64 -12.28 44.65
C VAL A 444 0.32 -13.73 45.01
N LYS A 445 0.69 -14.11 46.22
CA LYS A 445 0.33 -15.39 46.84
C LYS A 445 -0.85 -15.15 47.76
N ARG A 446 -1.93 -15.93 47.63
CA ARG A 446 -3.15 -15.80 48.43
C ARG A 446 -3.47 -17.12 49.12
N ASN A 447 -3.99 -17.05 50.34
CA ASN A 447 -4.52 -18.23 51.01
C ASN A 447 -5.74 -18.74 50.24
N LEU A 448 -5.83 -20.06 50.04
CA LEU A 448 -6.91 -20.68 49.28
C LEU A 448 -8.17 -20.74 50.15
N ARG A 449 -8.94 -19.65 50.12
CA ARG A 449 -10.15 -19.43 50.92
C ARG A 449 -11.29 -18.90 50.06
N TYR A 450 -12.46 -19.52 50.19
CA TYR A 450 -13.67 -19.10 49.52
C TYR A 450 -14.48 -18.13 50.40
N ASN A 451 -14.86 -16.98 49.85
CA ASN A 451 -15.61 -15.93 50.55
C ASN A 451 -16.93 -15.56 49.82
N SER A 452 -17.68 -16.55 49.33
CA SER A 452 -18.98 -16.38 48.64
C SER A 452 -18.93 -15.63 47.29
N THR A 453 -17.74 -15.36 46.74
CA THR A 453 -17.55 -14.84 45.38
C THR A 453 -16.79 -15.86 44.54
N PRO A 454 -17.05 -15.97 43.23
CA PRO A 454 -16.29 -16.87 42.35
C PRO A 454 -14.78 -16.63 42.49
N LEU A 455 -14.03 -17.71 42.73
CA LEU A 455 -12.59 -17.66 42.98
C LEU A 455 -11.86 -18.46 41.91
N ALA A 456 -11.23 -17.78 40.96
CA ALA A 456 -10.28 -18.42 40.06
C ALA A 456 -8.95 -18.65 40.81
N PHE A 457 -8.39 -19.85 40.71
CA PHE A 457 -7.14 -20.21 41.39
C PHE A 457 -6.27 -21.17 40.59
N ARG A 458 -4.97 -21.04 40.78
CA ARG A 458 -3.91 -21.89 40.21
C ARG A 458 -2.66 -21.78 41.08
N SER A 459 -1.83 -22.81 41.10
CA SER A 459 -0.63 -22.81 41.97
C SER A 459 0.59 -23.31 41.21
N ILE A 460 1.58 -22.43 41.02
CA ILE A 460 2.88 -22.80 40.41
C ILE A 460 3.59 -23.85 41.27
N ALA A 461 3.42 -23.78 42.60
CA ALA A 461 4.03 -24.72 43.54
C ALA A 461 3.52 -26.17 43.35
N SER A 462 2.35 -26.34 42.72
CA SER A 462 1.81 -27.67 42.41
C SER A 462 2.50 -28.34 41.21
N VAL A 463 3.15 -27.56 40.33
CA VAL A 463 3.57 -28.02 39.00
C VAL A 463 4.87 -28.80 39.03
N GLY A 464 4.87 -30.00 38.44
CA GLY A 464 6.08 -30.79 38.24
C GLY A 464 5.78 -32.20 37.73
N THR A 465 6.67 -32.78 36.92
CA THR A 465 6.50 -34.13 36.36
C THR A 465 6.21 -35.15 37.47
N GLY A 466 5.05 -35.81 37.42
CA GLY A 466 4.64 -36.80 38.42
C GLY A 466 4.04 -36.21 39.72
N ASN A 467 3.87 -34.89 39.81
CA ASN A 467 3.20 -34.28 40.95
C ASN A 467 1.71 -34.60 40.95
N ILE A 468 1.20 -34.91 42.15
CA ILE A 468 -0.20 -35.15 42.43
C ILE A 468 -0.54 -34.30 43.65
N SER A 469 -1.37 -33.29 43.45
CA SER A 469 -1.63 -32.26 44.44
C SER A 469 -3.00 -32.42 45.08
N ASN A 470 -3.05 -32.31 46.40
CA ASN A 470 -4.28 -32.13 47.17
C ASN A 470 -4.53 -30.63 47.39
N PHE A 471 -5.55 -30.06 46.75
CA PHE A 471 -5.94 -28.67 46.95
C PHE A 471 -6.91 -28.59 48.14
N GLN A 472 -6.68 -27.67 49.06
CA GLN A 472 -7.49 -27.48 50.27
C GLN A 472 -8.05 -26.05 50.31
N ILE A 473 -9.37 -25.94 50.24
CA ILE A 473 -10.11 -24.68 50.19
C ILE A 473 -10.88 -24.50 51.49
N THR A 474 -10.53 -23.46 52.24
CA THR A 474 -11.24 -23.12 53.50
C THR A 474 -12.44 -22.21 53.25
N GLY A 475 -13.43 -22.22 54.15
CA GLY A 475 -14.64 -21.40 54.01
C GLY A 475 -15.66 -21.96 53.00
N ALA A 476 -15.57 -23.26 52.71
CA ALA A 476 -16.45 -23.96 51.79
C ALA A 476 -17.71 -24.50 52.49
N ASP A 477 -18.81 -24.61 51.74
CA ASP A 477 -20.00 -25.35 52.10
C ASP A 477 -20.29 -26.46 51.06
N ASP A 478 -21.35 -27.25 51.28
CA ASP A 478 -21.76 -28.34 50.39
C ASP A 478 -22.27 -27.86 49.01
N LYS A 479 -22.50 -26.55 48.85
CA LYS A 479 -22.92 -25.91 47.60
C LYS A 479 -21.75 -25.45 46.73
N LEU A 480 -20.53 -25.43 47.28
CA LEU A 480 -19.34 -25.03 46.54
C LEU A 480 -18.98 -26.08 45.48
N LYS A 481 -18.89 -25.62 44.23
CA LYS A 481 -18.48 -26.41 43.06
C LYS A 481 -17.15 -25.94 42.55
N ILE A 482 -16.37 -26.87 42.00
CA ILE A 482 -15.05 -26.59 41.41
C ILE A 482 -15.11 -26.95 39.93
N TRP A 483 -14.87 -25.97 39.06
CA TRP A 483 -14.68 -26.22 37.64
C TRP A 483 -13.19 -26.22 37.30
N GLU A 484 -12.74 -27.25 36.59
CA GLU A 484 -11.43 -27.31 35.95
C GLU A 484 -11.53 -26.56 34.61
N ILE A 485 -10.72 -25.52 34.45
CA ILE A 485 -10.79 -24.57 33.33
C ILE A 485 -9.49 -24.49 32.53
N SER A 486 -8.59 -25.47 32.68
CA SER A 486 -7.33 -25.49 31.92
C SER A 486 -7.56 -25.70 30.42
N ASN A 487 -8.65 -26.39 30.06
CA ASN A 487 -9.12 -26.51 28.68
C ASN A 487 -10.46 -25.79 28.51
N LEU A 488 -10.43 -24.60 27.91
CA LEU A 488 -11.62 -23.77 27.67
C LEU A 488 -12.72 -24.49 26.90
N TYR A 489 -12.36 -25.44 26.04
CA TYR A 489 -13.32 -26.18 25.21
C TYR A 489 -13.84 -27.45 25.88
N ASP A 490 -13.28 -27.89 27.02
CA ASP A 490 -13.68 -29.11 27.72
C ASP A 490 -13.66 -28.94 29.23
N ILE A 491 -14.39 -27.95 29.73
CA ILE A 491 -14.54 -27.67 31.17
C ILE A 491 -15.26 -28.82 31.86
N ARG A 492 -14.75 -29.23 33.02
CA ARG A 492 -15.29 -30.31 33.85
C ARG A 492 -15.53 -29.86 35.28
N GLU A 493 -16.50 -30.46 35.94
CA GLU A 493 -16.72 -30.27 37.38
C GLU A 493 -15.83 -31.25 38.16
N GLN A 494 -14.82 -30.73 38.85
CA GLN A 494 -13.93 -31.55 39.68
C GLN A 494 -14.68 -32.03 40.91
N THR A 495 -14.79 -33.35 41.04
CA THR A 495 -15.35 -33.99 42.24
C THR A 495 -14.46 -33.70 43.45
N SER A 496 -15.08 -33.36 44.58
CA SER A 496 -14.42 -32.92 45.80
C SER A 496 -15.08 -33.52 47.04
N ASN A 497 -14.39 -33.48 48.17
CA ASN A 497 -14.89 -33.90 49.48
C ASN A 497 -14.86 -32.69 50.42
N ILE A 498 -15.89 -32.54 51.26
CA ILE A 498 -15.93 -31.48 52.29
C ILE A 498 -15.89 -32.09 53.68
N ASN A 499 -15.04 -31.55 54.55
CA ASN A 499 -14.97 -31.92 55.96
C ASN A 499 -14.71 -30.67 56.82
N GLY A 500 -15.56 -30.39 57.80
CA GLY A 500 -15.36 -29.28 58.74
C GLY A 500 -15.25 -27.87 58.13
N GLY A 501 -15.87 -27.62 56.97
CA GLY A 501 -15.78 -26.34 56.25
C GLY A 501 -14.54 -26.18 55.36
N GLU A 502 -13.75 -27.24 55.19
CA GLU A 502 -12.65 -27.35 54.24
C GLU A 502 -13.03 -28.31 53.11
N LEU A 503 -12.99 -27.84 51.86
CA LEU A 503 -13.17 -28.64 50.65
C LEU A 503 -11.81 -29.08 50.13
N GLN A 504 -11.67 -30.37 49.82
CA GLN A 504 -10.44 -30.94 49.28
C GLN A 504 -10.66 -31.80 48.03
N PHE A 505 -9.69 -31.80 47.12
CA PHE A 505 -9.66 -32.69 45.96
C PHE A 505 -8.23 -32.98 45.50
N VAL A 506 -8.01 -34.19 44.98
CA VAL A 506 -6.71 -34.65 44.50
C VAL A 506 -6.67 -34.71 42.97
N VAL A 507 -5.67 -34.09 42.36
CA VAL A 507 -5.50 -34.00 40.90
C VAL A 507 -4.04 -34.09 40.48
N ALA A 508 -3.76 -34.63 39.30
CA ALA A 508 -2.42 -34.63 38.71
C ALA A 508 -2.05 -33.21 38.23
N THR A 509 -0.85 -32.76 38.61
CA THR A 509 -0.32 -31.43 38.35
C THR A 509 1.06 -31.53 37.69
N ASP A 510 1.20 -32.47 36.75
CA ASP A 510 2.32 -32.56 35.79
C ASP A 510 2.49 -31.27 34.97
N SER A 511 1.38 -30.56 34.78
CA SER A 511 1.29 -29.25 34.15
C SER A 511 0.42 -28.34 35.04
N LEU A 512 0.53 -27.02 34.83
CA LEU A 512 -0.30 -26.06 35.54
C LEU A 512 -1.78 -26.35 35.28
N ARG A 513 -2.56 -26.47 36.36
CA ARG A 513 -4.01 -26.60 36.33
C ARG A 513 -4.64 -25.31 36.82
N GLU A 514 -5.69 -24.87 36.14
CA GLU A 514 -6.51 -23.72 36.52
C GLU A 514 -7.91 -24.17 36.90
N PHE A 515 -8.41 -23.58 37.98
CA PHE A 515 -9.72 -23.92 38.54
C PHE A 515 -10.52 -22.65 38.86
N VAL A 516 -11.84 -22.79 38.94
CA VAL A 516 -12.72 -21.78 39.51
C VAL A 516 -13.66 -22.41 40.53
N ALA A 517 -13.66 -21.88 41.74
CA ALA A 517 -14.61 -22.24 42.79
C ALA A 517 -15.83 -21.31 42.73
N LEU A 518 -17.03 -21.87 42.64
CA LEU A 518 -18.27 -21.12 42.50
C LEU A 518 -19.45 -21.81 43.18
N ASN A 519 -20.47 -21.03 43.53
CA ASN A 519 -21.79 -21.53 43.92
C ASN A 519 -22.77 -21.17 42.79
N TYR A 520 -23.55 -22.13 42.29
CA TYR A 520 -24.50 -21.88 41.18
C TYR A 520 -25.57 -20.85 41.51
N ALA A 521 -25.90 -20.68 42.80
CA ALA A 521 -26.81 -19.63 43.27
C ALA A 521 -26.13 -18.26 43.44
N GLY A 522 -24.83 -18.15 43.18
CA GLY A 522 -24.06 -16.91 43.29
C GLY A 522 -24.47 -15.83 42.28
N ALA A 523 -23.98 -14.62 42.51
CA ALA A 523 -24.15 -13.50 41.57
C ALA A 523 -23.06 -13.56 40.48
N PHE A 524 -23.49 -13.48 39.23
CA PHE A 524 -22.62 -13.50 38.05
C PHE A 524 -23.05 -12.41 37.06
N PRO A 525 -22.10 -11.83 36.30
CA PRO A 525 -22.44 -10.89 35.24
C PRO A 525 -23.26 -11.55 34.13
N SER A 526 -24.12 -10.76 33.48
CA SER A 526 -24.77 -11.13 32.22
C SER A 526 -23.89 -10.66 31.05
N PRO A 527 -23.75 -11.46 29.98
CA PRO A 527 -23.13 -11.03 28.73
C PRO A 527 -23.86 -9.82 28.10
N ILE A 528 -23.13 -9.06 27.27
CA ILE A 528 -23.66 -7.95 26.49
C ILE A 528 -24.46 -8.53 25.30
N PRO A 529 -25.73 -8.16 25.08
CA PRO A 529 -26.49 -8.67 23.95
C PRO A 529 -25.97 -8.08 22.63
N GLY A 530 -25.74 -8.92 21.62
CA GLY A 530 -25.27 -8.48 20.30
C GLY A 530 -26.20 -8.78 19.12
N GLY A 531 -27.36 -9.40 19.37
CA GLY A 531 -28.41 -9.64 18.37
C GLY A 531 -28.22 -10.89 17.51
N GLN A 532 -29.14 -11.08 16.55
CA GLN A 532 -29.15 -12.21 15.63
C GLN A 532 -28.04 -12.09 14.57
N VAL A 533 -27.46 -13.22 14.17
CA VAL A 533 -26.43 -13.34 13.15
C VAL A 533 -27.00 -14.11 11.96
N GLN A 534 -26.76 -13.59 10.75
CA GLN A 534 -27.20 -14.25 9.51
C GLN A 534 -26.36 -15.48 9.23
N ASN A 535 -26.97 -16.49 8.61
CA ASN A 535 -26.26 -17.70 8.22
C ASN A 535 -25.20 -17.39 7.14
N GLN A 536 -24.02 -17.95 7.30
CA GLN A 536 -22.86 -17.72 6.43
C GLN A 536 -21.93 -18.94 6.40
N ASN A 537 -21.17 -19.10 5.31
CA ASN A 537 -20.31 -20.27 5.11
C ASN A 537 -19.09 -19.95 4.24
N LEU A 538 -18.23 -19.04 4.72
CA LEU A 538 -16.97 -18.72 4.05
C LEU A 538 -16.02 -19.93 3.99
N HIS A 539 -16.04 -20.79 5.02
CA HIS A 539 -15.32 -22.07 5.01
C HIS A 539 -15.67 -22.95 3.80
N GLY A 540 -16.94 -22.91 3.35
CA GLY A 540 -17.46 -23.70 2.23
C GLY A 540 -17.20 -23.11 0.85
N THR A 541 -16.44 -22.02 0.73
CA THR A 541 -16.17 -21.35 -0.56
C THR A 541 -15.56 -22.35 -1.58
N PRO A 542 -16.16 -22.48 -2.78
CA PRO A 542 -15.78 -23.54 -3.72
C PRO A 542 -14.54 -23.23 -4.56
N SER A 543 -14.42 -22.02 -5.13
CA SER A 543 -13.31 -21.58 -5.99
C SER A 543 -13.33 -20.06 -6.08
N VAL A 544 -12.16 -19.42 -6.03
CA VAL A 544 -12.01 -17.96 -6.12
C VAL A 544 -10.62 -17.60 -6.62
N ASP A 545 -10.53 -16.61 -7.51
CA ASP A 545 -9.27 -16.03 -8.00
C ASP A 545 -8.93 -14.74 -7.25
N LEU A 546 -9.94 -13.89 -7.03
CA LEU A 546 -9.86 -12.59 -6.34
C LEU A 546 -10.87 -12.54 -5.18
N VAL A 547 -10.36 -12.21 -3.99
CA VAL A 547 -11.18 -11.84 -2.84
C VAL A 547 -11.16 -10.33 -2.68
N ILE A 548 -12.34 -9.75 -2.51
CA ILE A 548 -12.50 -8.32 -2.20
C ILE A 548 -13.08 -8.21 -0.78
N VAL A 549 -12.32 -7.60 0.12
CA VAL A 549 -12.78 -7.29 1.48
C VAL A 549 -13.31 -5.86 1.48
N CYS A 550 -14.59 -5.69 1.75
CA CYS A 550 -15.28 -4.41 1.59
C CYS A 550 -16.26 -4.17 2.76
N PRO A 551 -16.06 -3.11 3.57
CA PRO A 551 -17.01 -2.71 4.61
C PRO A 551 -18.40 -2.38 4.03
N PRO A 552 -19.48 -2.53 4.82
CA PRO A 552 -20.85 -2.26 4.37
C PRO A 552 -21.05 -0.90 3.69
N SER A 553 -20.38 0.15 4.17
CA SER A 553 -20.47 1.52 3.62
C SER A 553 -20.00 1.65 2.17
N PHE A 554 -19.18 0.71 1.69
CA PHE A 554 -18.55 0.78 0.37
C PHE A 554 -19.03 -0.32 -0.60
N LEU A 555 -20.03 -1.11 -0.21
CA LEU A 555 -20.53 -2.23 -1.02
C LEU A 555 -21.00 -1.83 -2.43
N SER A 556 -21.46 -0.59 -2.63
CA SER A 556 -21.77 -0.09 -3.98
C SER A 556 -20.54 -0.14 -4.89
N ALA A 557 -19.41 0.41 -4.43
CA ALA A 557 -18.16 0.39 -5.18
C ALA A 557 -17.60 -1.04 -5.27
N GLY A 558 -17.64 -1.80 -4.17
CA GLY A 558 -17.20 -3.20 -4.12
C GLY A 558 -17.92 -4.12 -5.12
N ASN A 559 -19.24 -3.98 -5.27
CA ASN A 559 -20.01 -4.75 -6.24
C ASN A 559 -19.65 -4.37 -7.69
N ARG A 560 -19.42 -3.09 -7.97
CA ARG A 560 -19.07 -2.61 -9.32
C ARG A 560 -17.72 -3.17 -9.79
N ILE A 561 -16.70 -3.10 -8.95
CA ILE A 561 -15.38 -3.64 -9.30
C ILE A 561 -15.39 -5.18 -9.33
N ALA A 562 -16.15 -5.83 -8.44
CA ALA A 562 -16.32 -7.28 -8.49
C ALA A 562 -16.97 -7.73 -9.81
N GLU A 563 -18.02 -7.03 -10.25
CA GLU A 563 -18.70 -7.33 -11.50
C GLU A 563 -17.81 -7.06 -12.72
N HIS A 564 -17.04 -5.96 -12.71
CA HIS A 564 -16.04 -5.69 -13.73
C HIS A 564 -15.10 -6.89 -13.93
N HIS A 565 -14.47 -7.40 -12.87
CA HIS A 565 -13.57 -8.55 -12.99
C HIS A 565 -14.27 -9.86 -13.38
N ARG A 566 -15.54 -10.06 -13.00
CA ARG A 566 -16.31 -11.23 -13.47
C ARG A 566 -16.56 -11.18 -14.97
N THR A 567 -16.96 -10.01 -15.49
CA THR A 567 -17.39 -9.88 -16.89
C THR A 567 -16.27 -9.54 -17.86
N HIS A 568 -15.30 -8.73 -17.44
CA HIS A 568 -14.19 -8.26 -18.28
C HIS A 568 -12.98 -9.20 -18.20
N ASP A 569 -12.63 -9.65 -16.99
CA ASP A 569 -11.44 -10.48 -16.77
C ASP A 569 -11.73 -11.99 -16.66
N ASN A 570 -13.02 -12.37 -16.65
CA ASN A 570 -13.49 -13.75 -16.48
C ASN A 570 -12.94 -14.42 -15.18
N MET A 571 -12.88 -13.65 -14.09
CA MET A 571 -12.42 -14.12 -12.78
C MET A 571 -13.58 -14.62 -11.90
N GLN A 572 -13.30 -15.61 -11.06
CA GLN A 572 -14.15 -15.94 -9.92
C GLN A 572 -13.86 -14.96 -8.78
N VAL A 573 -14.82 -14.08 -8.49
CA VAL A 573 -14.66 -13.00 -7.50
C VAL A 573 -15.59 -13.20 -6.32
N LEU A 574 -15.01 -13.23 -5.11
CA LEU A 574 -15.73 -13.26 -3.85
C LEU A 574 -15.65 -11.89 -3.16
N LEU A 575 -16.79 -11.22 -3.02
CA LEU A 575 -16.94 -9.98 -2.23
C LEU A 575 -17.45 -10.35 -0.84
N VAL A 576 -16.74 -9.93 0.21
CA VAL A 576 -17.06 -10.22 1.61
C VAL A 576 -16.80 -9.01 2.49
N THR A 577 -17.54 -8.89 3.58
CA THR A 577 -17.32 -7.88 4.61
C THR A 577 -16.30 -8.36 5.66
N PRO A 578 -15.57 -7.46 6.34
CA PRO A 578 -14.70 -7.84 7.45
C PRO A 578 -15.44 -8.62 8.55
N GLN A 579 -16.68 -8.23 8.88
CA GLN A 579 -17.45 -8.89 9.95
C GLN A 579 -17.84 -10.33 9.61
N GLU A 580 -18.16 -10.64 8.35
CA GLU A 580 -18.42 -12.03 7.92
C GLU A 580 -17.16 -12.89 8.11
N ILE A 581 -15.98 -12.36 7.80
CA ILE A 581 -14.71 -13.04 8.07
C ILE A 581 -14.51 -13.23 9.58
N TYR A 582 -14.73 -12.19 10.39
CA TYR A 582 -14.53 -12.26 11.84
C TYR A 582 -15.45 -13.29 12.50
N ASN A 583 -16.71 -13.39 12.07
CA ASN A 583 -17.66 -14.35 12.61
C ASN A 583 -17.14 -15.80 12.55
N GLU A 584 -16.49 -16.17 11.45
CA GLU A 584 -15.99 -17.53 11.22
C GLU A 584 -14.55 -17.74 11.71
N PHE A 585 -13.66 -16.77 11.52
CA PHE A 585 -12.22 -16.97 11.71
C PHE A 585 -11.65 -16.40 13.01
N SER A 586 -12.40 -15.58 13.75
CA SER A 586 -11.94 -15.00 15.03
C SER A 586 -12.97 -15.07 16.15
N SER A 587 -14.09 -15.77 15.97
CA SER A 587 -15.20 -15.74 16.93
C SER A 587 -15.79 -14.33 17.09
N GLY A 588 -16.05 -13.67 15.97
CA GLY A 588 -16.79 -12.40 15.85
C GLY A 588 -16.02 -11.13 16.19
N LYS A 589 -14.82 -11.23 16.79
CA LYS A 589 -14.00 -10.08 17.16
C LYS A 589 -13.14 -9.60 15.99
N GLN A 590 -12.94 -8.28 15.88
CA GLN A 590 -11.95 -7.75 14.95
C GLN A 590 -10.57 -8.30 15.30
N ASP A 591 -9.90 -8.91 14.34
CA ASP A 591 -8.52 -9.37 14.46
C ASP A 591 -7.92 -9.45 13.05
N ILE A 592 -6.73 -8.90 12.87
CA ILE A 592 -6.08 -8.89 11.55
C ILE A 592 -5.77 -10.32 11.05
N ALA A 593 -5.41 -11.23 11.96
CA ALA A 593 -5.10 -12.61 11.61
C ALA A 593 -6.34 -13.39 11.16
N ALA A 594 -7.56 -12.90 11.41
CA ALA A 594 -8.78 -13.49 10.89
C ALA A 594 -8.84 -13.40 9.36
N ILE A 595 -8.49 -12.24 8.80
CA ILE A 595 -8.42 -12.01 7.35
C ILE A 595 -7.32 -12.90 6.75
N ARG A 596 -6.12 -12.91 7.34
CA ARG A 596 -5.03 -13.82 6.91
C ARG A 596 -5.45 -15.29 6.99
N ASN A 597 -6.13 -15.71 8.06
CA ASN A 597 -6.60 -17.08 8.23
C ASN A 597 -7.63 -17.47 7.17
N PHE A 598 -8.55 -16.56 6.83
CA PHE A 598 -9.49 -16.78 5.73
C PHE A 598 -8.77 -16.96 4.39
N MET A 599 -7.82 -16.08 4.06
CA MET A 599 -7.02 -16.22 2.84
C MET A 599 -6.21 -17.53 2.83
N ARG A 600 -5.63 -17.91 3.98
CA ARG A 600 -4.90 -19.17 4.15
C ARG A 600 -5.81 -20.39 3.99
N HIS A 601 -7.03 -20.35 4.51
CA HIS A 601 -8.01 -21.42 4.35
C HIS A 601 -8.32 -21.66 2.88
N LEU A 602 -8.58 -20.59 2.12
CA LEU A 602 -8.78 -20.65 0.67
C LEU A 602 -7.53 -21.17 -0.05
N TYR A 603 -6.35 -20.64 0.27
CA TYR A 603 -5.07 -21.06 -0.32
C TYR A 603 -4.78 -22.54 -0.12
N ASN A 604 -5.03 -23.07 1.09
CA ASN A 604 -4.80 -24.47 1.40
C ASN A 604 -5.74 -25.40 0.61
N ARG A 605 -7.00 -24.98 0.39
CA ARG A 605 -8.02 -25.79 -0.30
C ARG A 605 -8.04 -25.69 -1.82
N LEU A 606 -7.67 -24.55 -2.40
CA LEU A 606 -8.02 -24.22 -3.80
C LEU A 606 -6.91 -24.41 -4.84
N ASP A 607 -5.92 -25.29 -4.59
CA ASP A 607 -4.86 -25.69 -5.54
C ASP A 607 -4.40 -24.58 -6.49
N ASP A 608 -3.75 -23.55 -5.93
CA ASP A 608 -3.14 -22.42 -6.67
C ASP A 608 -4.09 -21.45 -7.40
N LYS A 609 -5.42 -21.57 -7.25
CA LYS A 609 -6.38 -20.65 -7.88
C LYS A 609 -6.44 -19.27 -7.25
N LEU A 610 -6.33 -19.17 -5.92
CA LEU A 610 -6.30 -17.88 -5.24
C LEU A 610 -5.05 -17.09 -5.68
N LYS A 611 -5.25 -15.89 -6.22
CA LYS A 611 -4.18 -15.01 -6.71
C LYS A 611 -4.15 -13.65 -6.06
N TYR A 612 -5.32 -13.08 -5.75
CA TYR A 612 -5.42 -11.66 -5.41
C TYR A 612 -6.30 -11.40 -4.18
N LEU A 613 -5.90 -10.40 -3.39
CA LEU A 613 -6.69 -9.79 -2.33
C LEU A 613 -6.76 -8.28 -2.54
N LEU A 614 -7.97 -7.75 -2.74
CA LEU A 614 -8.23 -6.32 -2.76
C LEU A 614 -8.89 -5.88 -1.44
N LEU A 615 -8.27 -4.93 -0.76
CA LEU A 615 -8.78 -4.32 0.47
C LEU A 615 -9.42 -2.97 0.11
N LEU A 616 -10.74 -2.86 0.24
CA LEU A 616 -11.48 -1.64 -0.10
C LEU A 616 -11.83 -0.88 1.18
N GLY A 617 -10.94 -0.02 1.63
CA GLY A 617 -11.10 0.77 2.85
C GLY A 617 -9.74 1.13 3.45
N ASP A 618 -9.72 2.23 4.17
CA ASP A 618 -8.52 2.74 4.79
C ASP A 618 -8.04 1.92 6.03
N GLY A 619 -6.78 2.12 6.42
CA GLY A 619 -6.13 1.48 7.56
C GLY A 619 -5.96 2.42 8.76
N SER A 620 -5.49 1.90 9.90
CA SER A 620 -5.16 2.72 11.06
C SER A 620 -4.10 2.07 11.95
N TYR A 621 -3.20 2.86 12.54
CA TYR A 621 -2.35 2.41 13.65
C TYR A 621 -3.13 2.21 14.96
N ASP A 622 -4.39 2.66 15.01
CA ASP A 622 -5.30 2.48 16.13
C ASP A 622 -6.45 1.53 15.77
N PRO A 623 -6.28 0.21 15.86
CA PRO A 623 -7.35 -0.73 15.55
C PRO A 623 -8.51 -0.73 16.57
N ARG A 624 -8.37 -0.08 17.75
CA ARG A 624 -9.38 -0.11 18.83
C ARG A 624 -10.22 1.17 18.93
N TYR A 625 -10.15 2.06 17.95
CA TYR A 625 -10.98 3.26 17.90
C TYR A 625 -10.83 4.18 19.14
N ARG A 626 -9.62 4.27 19.68
CA ARG A 626 -9.21 5.21 20.74
C ARG A 626 -9.19 6.66 20.22
N LEU A 627 -8.83 6.86 18.96
CA LEU A 627 -8.76 8.16 18.31
C LEU A 627 -10.14 8.62 17.84
N LYS A 628 -10.34 9.95 17.88
CA LYS A 628 -11.51 10.58 17.27
C LYS A 628 -11.36 10.59 15.74
N TYR A 629 -12.43 10.28 15.02
CA TYR A 629 -12.47 10.22 13.55
C TYR A 629 -11.53 9.17 12.92
N ASN A 630 -11.36 8.04 13.60
CA ASN A 630 -10.52 6.95 13.13
C ASN A 630 -11.03 6.36 11.78
N THR A 631 -10.12 6.01 10.88
CA THR A 631 -10.37 5.46 9.53
C THR A 631 -10.07 3.96 9.43
N ASN A 632 -10.06 3.24 10.57
CA ASN A 632 -9.85 1.79 10.65
C ASN A 632 -10.99 0.95 10.02
N PHE A 633 -11.21 1.06 8.71
CA PHE A 633 -12.23 0.29 8.00
C PHE A 633 -11.79 -1.16 7.80
N ILE A 634 -10.51 -1.37 7.47
CA ILE A 634 -9.88 -2.67 7.39
C ILE A 634 -8.50 -2.58 8.07
N PRO A 635 -8.27 -3.32 9.17
CA PRO A 635 -7.01 -3.27 9.91
C PRO A 635 -5.78 -3.51 9.04
N ILE A 636 -4.66 -2.88 9.41
CA ILE A 636 -3.34 -3.07 8.81
C ILE A 636 -2.36 -3.59 9.86
N TYR A 637 -1.36 -4.39 9.44
CA TYR A 637 -0.38 -4.92 10.36
C TYR A 637 0.54 -3.80 10.82
N GLN A 638 0.72 -3.68 12.15
CA GLN A 638 1.67 -2.77 12.79
C GLN A 638 2.84 -3.56 13.37
N SER A 639 4.06 -3.07 13.15
CA SER A 639 5.28 -3.70 13.67
C SER A 639 5.32 -3.80 15.21
N PRO A 640 6.04 -4.79 15.77
CA PRO A 640 6.34 -4.82 17.20
C PRO A 640 7.19 -3.64 17.66
N GLU A 641 8.13 -3.18 16.83
CA GLU A 641 8.88 -1.94 17.05
C GLU A 641 7.93 -0.74 16.95
N SER A 642 7.99 0.20 17.90
CA SER A 642 7.06 1.32 18.05
C SER A 642 7.73 2.61 18.55
N TYR A 643 9.04 2.60 18.78
CA TYR A 643 9.82 3.75 19.27
C TYR A 643 10.89 4.18 18.26
N SER A 644 11.25 3.34 17.30
CA SER A 644 12.15 3.67 16.20
C SER A 644 11.39 4.10 14.95
N PRO A 645 11.49 5.38 14.51
CA PRO A 645 10.88 5.84 13.27
C PRO A 645 11.34 5.02 12.05
N ILE A 646 12.63 4.70 11.98
CA ILE A 646 13.24 3.92 10.90
C ILE A 646 12.97 2.41 11.00
N GLY A 647 12.71 1.88 12.20
CA GLY A 647 12.49 0.45 12.45
C GLY A 647 11.01 0.05 12.45
N SER A 648 10.10 1.00 12.68
CA SER A 648 8.65 0.76 12.67
C SER A 648 8.08 0.76 11.25
N TYR A 649 7.08 -0.10 10.99
CA TYR A 649 6.44 -0.21 9.68
C TYR A 649 4.98 -0.68 9.77
N ALA A 650 4.20 -0.33 8.75
CA ALA A 650 2.85 -0.81 8.52
C ALA A 650 2.78 -1.57 7.18
N SER A 651 2.07 -2.70 7.12
CA SER A 651 2.10 -3.55 5.91
C SER A 651 0.84 -4.38 5.68
N ASP A 652 0.37 -4.42 4.43
CA ASP A 652 -0.66 -5.37 4.00
C ASP A 652 -0.07 -6.75 3.63
N ASP A 653 1.26 -6.87 3.51
CA ASP A 653 1.95 -8.13 3.17
C ASP A 653 1.60 -9.28 4.12
N PHE A 654 1.23 -8.95 5.37
CA PHE A 654 0.78 -9.93 6.37
C PHE A 654 -0.33 -10.85 5.84
N PHE A 655 -1.24 -10.33 5.01
CA PHE A 655 -2.35 -11.12 4.46
C PHE A 655 -1.94 -12.10 3.36
N GLY A 656 -0.72 -11.98 2.82
CA GLY A 656 -0.19 -12.85 1.76
C GLY A 656 0.86 -13.86 2.23
N LEU A 657 1.12 -13.93 3.54
CA LEU A 657 2.01 -14.92 4.16
C LEU A 657 1.17 -16.12 4.63
N LEU A 658 0.99 -17.12 3.79
CA LEU A 658 -0.03 -18.17 3.97
C LEU A 658 0.57 -19.53 4.34
N ASP A 659 1.88 -19.70 4.18
CA ASP A 659 2.55 -20.97 4.41
C ASP A 659 2.85 -21.23 5.91
N PRO A 660 2.99 -22.50 6.35
CA PRO A 660 2.88 -22.88 7.77
C PRO A 660 3.83 -22.18 8.74
N THR A 661 5.04 -21.79 8.33
CA THR A 661 6.05 -21.20 9.23
C THR A 661 6.04 -19.68 9.26
N GLU A 662 5.11 -19.04 8.55
CA GLU A 662 5.11 -17.58 8.32
C GLU A 662 4.19 -16.83 9.28
N GLY A 663 4.26 -15.49 9.24
CA GLY A 663 3.29 -14.58 9.83
C GLY A 663 3.75 -13.81 11.08
N SER A 664 4.82 -14.22 11.77
CA SER A 664 5.31 -13.52 12.97
C SER A 664 6.52 -12.62 12.68
N ASN A 665 6.42 -11.36 13.14
CA ASN A 665 7.42 -10.30 12.92
C ASN A 665 7.91 -10.25 11.47
N ILE A 666 7.02 -9.82 10.58
CA ILE A 666 7.12 -10.03 9.13
C ILE A 666 8.24 -9.24 8.42
N GLY A 667 8.90 -8.34 9.14
CA GLY A 667 10.05 -7.56 8.67
C GLY A 667 11.40 -8.28 8.79
N ASN A 668 11.44 -9.47 9.40
CA ASN A 668 12.67 -10.27 9.48
C ASN A 668 13.01 -10.94 8.14
N ALA A 669 14.30 -11.23 7.93
CA ALA A 669 14.81 -11.89 6.72
C ALA A 669 14.20 -13.28 6.45
N SER A 670 13.75 -13.96 7.50
CA SER A 670 13.15 -15.30 7.47
C SER A 670 11.62 -15.31 7.62
N ALA A 671 10.97 -14.15 7.51
CA ALA A 671 9.53 -14.02 7.78
C ALA A 671 8.60 -14.72 6.78
N GLY A 672 9.09 -15.04 5.58
CA GLY A 672 8.30 -15.66 4.51
C GLY A 672 8.32 -14.88 3.20
N LEU A 673 7.74 -15.48 2.17
CA LEU A 673 7.55 -14.86 0.85
C LEU A 673 6.05 -14.73 0.59
N LEU A 674 5.66 -13.79 -0.28
CA LEU A 674 4.25 -13.57 -0.56
C LEU A 674 3.69 -14.65 -1.51
N ASP A 675 2.57 -15.26 -1.12
CA ASP A 675 1.87 -16.30 -1.88
C ASP A 675 0.83 -15.76 -2.86
N ILE A 676 0.31 -14.56 -2.59
CA ILE A 676 -0.72 -13.86 -3.37
C ILE A 676 -0.36 -12.37 -3.56
N GLY A 677 -0.92 -11.75 -4.59
CA GLY A 677 -0.84 -10.31 -4.80
C GLY A 677 -1.88 -9.56 -3.96
N ILE A 678 -1.51 -8.42 -3.40
CA ILE A 678 -2.37 -7.64 -2.50
C ILE A 678 -2.37 -6.19 -2.98
N GLY A 679 -3.54 -5.55 -2.97
CA GLY A 679 -3.67 -4.12 -3.19
C GLY A 679 -4.77 -3.52 -2.31
N ARG A 680 -4.70 -2.22 -2.09
CA ARG A 680 -5.64 -1.48 -1.24
C ARG A 680 -6.18 -0.24 -1.95
N PHE A 681 -7.46 0.04 -1.75
CA PHE A 681 -8.03 1.38 -1.97
C PHE A 681 -8.12 2.07 -0.60
N PRO A 682 -7.25 3.08 -0.32
CA PRO A 682 -7.24 3.79 0.96
C PRO A 682 -8.37 4.83 0.99
N VAL A 683 -9.61 4.35 1.01
CA VAL A 683 -10.81 5.18 0.93
C VAL A 683 -11.51 5.25 2.29
N SER A 684 -11.94 6.45 2.64
CA SER A 684 -12.61 6.77 3.90
C SER A 684 -14.07 7.16 3.70
N THR A 685 -14.49 7.47 2.46
CA THR A 685 -15.88 7.79 2.13
C THR A 685 -16.45 6.99 0.96
N PRO A 686 -17.78 6.81 0.87
CA PRO A 686 -18.40 6.16 -0.30
C PRO A 686 -18.15 6.92 -1.62
N GLY A 687 -17.96 8.24 -1.57
CA GLY A 687 -17.65 9.06 -2.74
C GLY A 687 -16.28 8.74 -3.31
N GLU A 688 -15.26 8.69 -2.44
CA GLU A 688 -13.89 8.26 -2.80
C GLU A 688 -13.89 6.84 -3.36
N ALA A 689 -14.56 5.90 -2.68
CA ALA A 689 -14.66 4.52 -3.13
C ALA A 689 -15.22 4.38 -4.56
N ASN A 690 -16.29 5.11 -4.88
CA ASN A 690 -16.87 5.10 -6.22
C ASN A 690 -15.99 5.79 -7.25
N ALA A 691 -15.29 6.86 -6.89
CA ALA A 691 -14.37 7.57 -7.79
C ALA A 691 -13.16 6.72 -8.17
N VAL A 692 -12.55 6.03 -7.22
CA VAL A 692 -11.42 5.12 -7.48
C VAL A 692 -11.85 3.97 -8.41
N VAL A 693 -12.99 3.34 -8.14
CA VAL A 693 -13.53 2.26 -8.97
C VAL A 693 -13.88 2.74 -10.38
N GLU A 694 -14.47 3.94 -10.51
CA GLU A 694 -14.76 4.55 -11.81
C GLU A 694 -13.49 4.73 -12.65
N LYS A 695 -12.44 5.30 -12.05
CA LYS A 695 -11.15 5.51 -12.74
C LYS A 695 -10.55 4.21 -13.28
N ILE A 696 -10.57 3.15 -12.47
CA ILE A 696 -9.99 1.85 -12.85
C ILE A 696 -10.80 1.20 -13.99
N ILE A 697 -12.14 1.24 -13.90
CA ILE A 697 -13.00 0.70 -14.96
C ILE A 697 -12.84 1.51 -16.25
N HIS A 698 -12.81 2.84 -16.16
CA HIS A 698 -12.59 3.72 -17.32
C HIS A 698 -11.23 3.47 -17.98
N TYR A 699 -10.16 3.31 -17.18
CA TYR A 699 -8.83 2.95 -17.67
C TYR A 699 -8.81 1.65 -18.48
N ALA A 700 -9.55 0.64 -18.02
CA ALA A 700 -9.60 -0.69 -18.65
C ALA A 700 -10.53 -0.75 -19.89
N THR A 701 -11.58 0.09 -19.94
CA THR A 701 -12.68 -0.10 -20.89
C THR A 701 -12.94 1.07 -21.83
N SER A 702 -12.37 2.25 -21.58
CA SER A 702 -12.60 3.42 -22.42
C SER A 702 -11.68 3.47 -23.63
N ARG A 703 -12.26 3.68 -24.81
CA ARG A 703 -11.51 3.94 -26.05
C ARG A 703 -10.79 5.28 -26.04
N GLU A 704 -11.26 6.24 -25.24
CA GLU A 704 -10.60 7.54 -25.10
C GLU A 704 -9.21 7.40 -24.46
N CYS A 705 -8.98 6.30 -23.73
CA CYS A 705 -7.69 5.96 -23.14
C CYS A 705 -6.66 5.39 -24.13
N LEU A 706 -7.05 5.13 -25.39
CA LEU A 706 -6.16 4.58 -26.43
C LEU A 706 -5.36 5.70 -27.10
N ASN A 707 -4.15 5.96 -26.59
CA ASN A 707 -3.22 6.93 -27.16
C ASN A 707 -1.75 6.61 -26.85
N ASP A 708 -0.82 7.33 -27.49
CA ASP A 708 0.62 7.08 -27.48
C ASP A 708 1.31 7.24 -26.11
N TRP A 709 0.64 7.82 -25.11
CA TRP A 709 1.15 7.88 -23.73
C TRP A 709 1.46 6.50 -23.15
N ARG A 710 0.78 5.45 -23.63
CA ARG A 710 1.01 4.04 -23.27
C ARG A 710 2.39 3.53 -23.67
N ASN A 711 3.09 4.22 -24.58
CA ASN A 711 4.46 3.90 -24.97
C ASN A 711 5.52 4.63 -24.14
N THR A 712 5.15 5.53 -23.22
CA THR A 712 6.10 6.39 -22.51
C THR A 712 6.31 5.96 -21.06
N ILE A 713 7.56 5.93 -20.62
CA ILE A 713 7.97 5.72 -19.22
C ILE A 713 8.85 6.90 -18.80
N CYS A 714 8.46 7.59 -17.73
CA CYS A 714 9.18 8.75 -17.23
C CYS A 714 9.92 8.41 -15.94
N PHE A 715 11.20 8.75 -15.88
CA PHE A 715 12.05 8.61 -14.70
C PHE A 715 12.34 9.98 -14.10
N ILE A 716 12.09 10.12 -12.80
CA ILE A 716 12.36 11.32 -12.02
C ILE A 716 13.40 10.96 -10.95
N SER A 717 14.41 11.82 -10.77
CA SER A 717 15.42 11.63 -9.71
C SER A 717 15.70 12.91 -8.95
N ASP A 718 15.82 12.77 -7.64
CA ASP A 718 16.25 13.84 -6.72
C ASP A 718 17.65 14.39 -7.04
N ASP A 719 17.94 15.59 -6.57
CA ASP A 719 19.27 16.20 -6.50
C ASP A 719 20.04 15.81 -5.22
N GLU A 720 21.34 16.14 -5.18
CA GLU A 720 22.28 15.83 -4.10
C GLU A 720 22.70 14.33 -3.91
N ASP A 721 23.11 13.97 -2.69
CA ASP A 721 23.63 12.65 -2.27
C ASP A 721 24.67 12.02 -3.20
N TYR A 722 25.63 12.82 -3.67
CA TYR A 722 26.68 12.38 -4.60
C TYR A 722 26.09 11.78 -5.90
N ALA A 723 24.91 12.26 -6.31
CA ALA A 723 24.10 11.78 -7.42
C ALA A 723 23.60 10.32 -7.27
N ASP A 724 23.49 9.79 -6.05
CA ASP A 724 23.06 8.42 -5.82
C ASP A 724 21.66 8.13 -6.37
N HIS A 725 20.70 9.04 -6.17
CA HIS A 725 19.34 8.90 -6.69
C HIS A 725 19.28 8.93 -8.23
N LEU A 726 20.04 9.82 -8.86
CA LEU A 726 20.20 9.86 -10.32
C LEU A 726 20.82 8.55 -10.84
N ASN A 727 21.89 8.06 -10.20
CA ASN A 727 22.53 6.80 -10.57
C ASN A 727 21.60 5.59 -10.42
N GLN A 728 20.67 5.64 -9.46
CA GLN A 728 19.61 4.64 -9.30
C GLN A 728 18.60 4.71 -10.46
N ALA A 729 18.10 5.90 -10.79
CA ALA A 729 17.19 6.11 -11.92
C ALA A 729 17.83 5.72 -13.26
N GLU A 730 19.12 6.01 -13.47
CA GLU A 730 19.88 5.56 -14.65
C GLU A 730 19.98 4.04 -14.73
N ALA A 731 20.24 3.36 -13.60
CA ALA A 731 20.31 1.90 -13.60
C ALA A 731 18.96 1.25 -13.98
N VAL A 732 17.85 1.82 -13.50
CA VAL A 732 16.50 1.31 -13.79
C VAL A 732 16.08 1.65 -15.21
N SER A 733 16.31 2.88 -15.70
CA SER A 733 15.98 3.26 -17.06
C SER A 733 16.81 2.48 -18.10
N ALA A 734 18.10 2.24 -17.85
CA ALA A 734 18.95 1.42 -18.73
C ALA A 734 18.49 -0.04 -18.81
N LEU A 735 17.92 -0.60 -17.74
CA LEU A 735 17.33 -1.94 -17.76
C LEU A 735 16.15 -2.01 -18.75
N ILE A 736 15.26 -1.03 -18.68
CA ILE A 736 14.09 -0.94 -19.56
C ILE A 736 14.51 -0.68 -21.00
N ASP A 737 15.42 0.26 -21.26
CA ASP A 737 15.92 0.57 -22.61
C ASP A 737 16.49 -0.69 -23.29
N LYS A 738 17.26 -1.47 -22.53
CA LYS A 738 17.91 -2.68 -23.02
C LYS A 738 16.93 -3.83 -23.27
N LYS A 739 15.98 -4.08 -22.36
CA LYS A 739 15.08 -5.24 -22.43
C LYS A 739 13.79 -4.97 -23.20
N HIS A 740 13.34 -3.72 -23.22
CA HIS A 740 12.07 -3.29 -23.78
C HIS A 740 12.24 -2.01 -24.62
N PRO A 741 13.06 -2.07 -25.71
CA PRO A 741 13.40 -0.89 -26.52
C PRO A 741 12.21 -0.25 -27.24
N LEU A 742 11.02 -0.86 -27.18
CA LEU A 742 9.77 -0.32 -27.72
C LEU A 742 9.28 0.92 -26.97
N TYR A 743 9.51 1.00 -25.65
CA TYR A 743 9.06 2.13 -24.84
C TYR A 743 9.97 3.35 -25.01
N ASN A 744 9.38 4.53 -24.98
CA ASN A 744 10.06 5.81 -25.01
C ASN A 744 10.40 6.22 -23.58
N ILE A 745 11.68 6.46 -23.33
CA ILE A 745 12.20 6.80 -22.01
C ILE A 745 12.37 8.32 -21.93
N GLU A 746 11.70 8.91 -20.96
CA GLU A 746 11.83 10.32 -20.60
C GLU A 746 12.50 10.46 -19.23
N LYS A 747 13.33 11.49 -19.05
CA LYS A 747 14.12 11.70 -17.83
C LYS A 747 13.95 13.14 -17.35
N ILE A 748 13.47 13.29 -16.12
CA ILE A 748 13.34 14.58 -15.41
C ILE A 748 14.22 14.48 -14.15
N TYR A 749 15.52 14.73 -14.31
CA TYR A 749 16.47 14.69 -13.20
C TYR A 749 16.68 16.09 -12.66
N LEU A 750 16.38 16.30 -11.38
CA LEU A 750 16.25 17.64 -10.78
C LEU A 750 17.51 18.49 -11.02
N ASP A 751 18.69 17.94 -10.74
CA ASP A 751 19.96 18.68 -10.90
C ASP A 751 20.32 19.02 -12.37
N ALA A 752 19.57 18.53 -13.36
CA ALA A 752 19.70 18.97 -14.76
C ALA A 752 18.92 20.26 -15.08
N TYR A 753 18.15 20.78 -14.12
CA TYR A 753 17.38 22.02 -14.22
C TYR A 753 17.99 23.11 -13.34
N GLN A 754 17.64 24.36 -13.61
CA GLN A 754 18.09 25.50 -12.81
C GLN A 754 17.32 25.54 -11.48
N GLN A 755 18.06 25.46 -10.38
CA GLN A 755 17.50 25.67 -9.04
C GLN A 755 17.30 27.17 -8.78
N VAL A 756 16.21 27.54 -8.10
CA VAL A 756 15.92 28.92 -7.71
C VAL A 756 15.62 29.01 -6.22
N SER A 757 16.06 30.10 -5.58
CA SER A 757 15.84 30.35 -4.15
C SER A 757 14.66 31.29 -3.93
N GLY A 758 13.74 30.89 -3.05
CA GLY A 758 12.62 31.73 -2.61
C GLY A 758 12.49 31.79 -1.09
N SER A 759 11.55 32.59 -0.57
CA SER A 759 11.27 32.70 0.86
C SER A 759 10.87 31.37 1.51
N GLY A 760 10.35 30.42 0.72
CA GLY A 760 9.99 29.07 1.15
C GLY A 760 11.09 28.02 0.98
N GLY A 761 12.33 28.37 0.63
CA GLY A 761 13.44 27.45 0.33
C GLY A 761 13.73 27.28 -1.17
N GLN A 762 14.66 26.38 -1.51
CA GLN A 762 15.03 26.05 -2.90
C GLN A 762 13.86 25.38 -3.66
N ARG A 763 13.83 25.57 -4.99
CA ARG A 763 12.80 25.05 -5.90
C ARG A 763 13.39 24.74 -7.27
N TYR A 764 12.71 23.83 -7.98
CA TYR A 764 12.86 23.61 -9.42
C TYR A 764 11.53 23.85 -10.16
N PRO A 765 11.11 25.11 -10.41
CA PRO A 765 9.80 25.39 -11.01
C PRO A 765 9.59 24.73 -12.38
N GLN A 766 10.66 24.59 -13.17
CA GLN A 766 10.59 23.90 -14.45
C GLN A 766 10.33 22.39 -14.28
N VAL A 767 10.89 21.76 -13.24
CA VAL A 767 10.62 20.36 -12.90
C VAL A 767 9.15 20.17 -12.51
N ASN A 768 8.59 21.04 -11.65
CA ASN A 768 7.16 21.01 -11.30
C ASN A 768 6.27 21.10 -12.57
N THR A 769 6.65 21.99 -13.49
CA THR A 769 5.96 22.19 -14.77
C THR A 769 6.04 20.95 -15.65
N ASP A 770 7.23 20.38 -15.83
CA ASP A 770 7.45 19.23 -16.70
C ASP A 770 6.79 17.96 -16.15
N ILE A 771 6.81 17.75 -14.83
CA ILE A 771 6.06 16.68 -14.17
C ILE A 771 4.56 16.86 -14.40
N THR A 772 4.02 18.06 -14.18
CA THR A 772 2.59 18.34 -14.39
C THR A 772 2.18 18.13 -15.85
N ASN A 773 3.00 18.60 -16.79
CA ASN A 773 2.78 18.39 -18.21
C ASN A 773 2.85 16.91 -18.59
N ARG A 774 3.76 16.16 -17.96
CA ARG A 774 3.88 14.72 -18.22
C ARG A 774 2.68 13.95 -17.70
N VAL A 775 2.23 14.21 -16.47
CA VAL A 775 1.03 13.60 -15.89
C VAL A 775 -0.22 13.94 -16.71
N THR A 776 -0.36 15.21 -17.12
CA THR A 776 -1.52 15.66 -17.93
C THR A 776 -1.58 14.92 -19.28
N ARG A 777 -0.43 14.77 -19.95
CA ARG A 777 -0.31 14.02 -21.22
C ARG A 777 -0.36 12.50 -21.02
N GLY A 778 -0.19 12.02 -19.79
CA GLY A 778 -0.04 10.61 -19.43
C GLY A 778 1.36 10.06 -19.67
N ALA A 779 1.65 8.98 -18.94
CA ALA A 779 2.70 8.01 -19.20
C ALA A 779 2.21 6.65 -18.73
N LEU A 780 2.71 5.55 -19.30
CA LEU A 780 2.38 4.22 -18.79
C LEU A 780 2.86 4.07 -17.34
N MET A 781 4.01 4.66 -17.02
CA MET A 781 4.54 4.71 -15.66
C MET A 781 5.38 5.98 -15.40
N MET A 782 5.21 6.58 -14.21
CA MET A 782 6.16 7.51 -13.61
C MET A 782 6.98 6.76 -12.54
N ASN A 783 8.30 6.81 -12.61
CA ASN A 783 9.20 6.17 -11.66
C ASN A 783 10.05 7.24 -10.96
N TYR A 784 9.86 7.43 -9.65
CA TYR A 784 10.59 8.41 -8.84
C TYR A 784 11.60 7.70 -7.93
N ALA A 785 12.83 8.19 -7.87
CA ALA A 785 13.86 7.79 -6.90
C ALA A 785 14.41 9.02 -6.18
N GLY A 786 14.25 9.08 -4.85
CA GLY A 786 14.61 10.28 -4.10
C GLY A 786 14.02 10.36 -2.71
N HIS A 787 14.20 11.51 -2.05
CA HIS A 787 13.59 11.83 -0.77
C HIS A 787 12.09 12.13 -0.90
N GLY A 788 11.39 11.99 0.21
CA GLY A 788 9.96 12.19 0.25
C GLY A 788 9.44 12.14 1.66
N GLY A 789 8.22 12.63 1.82
CA GLY A 789 7.48 12.52 3.06
C GLY A 789 5.98 12.58 2.77
N GLU A 790 5.19 12.68 3.84
CA GLU A 790 3.74 12.56 3.75
C GLU A 790 3.07 13.68 2.91
N GLN A 791 3.73 14.81 2.70
CA GLN A 791 3.17 15.99 2.01
C GLN A 791 3.71 16.24 0.60
N SER A 792 4.91 15.73 0.29
CA SER A 792 5.59 16.01 -0.98
C SER A 792 6.76 15.07 -1.26
N LEU A 793 7.22 15.07 -2.52
CA LEU A 793 8.51 14.51 -2.94
C LEU A 793 9.58 15.60 -3.06
N ALA A 794 10.83 15.24 -2.73
CA ALA A 794 11.99 16.14 -2.61
C ALA A 794 11.83 17.25 -1.57
N LEU A 795 12.95 17.82 -1.09
CA LEU A 795 12.94 19.00 -0.22
C LEU A 795 12.42 20.25 -0.96
N GLU A 796 12.66 20.26 -2.27
CA GLU A 796 12.31 21.27 -3.27
C GLU A 796 10.83 21.18 -3.65
N ARG A 797 10.08 20.20 -3.11
CA ARG A 797 8.63 20.05 -3.30
C ARG A 797 8.25 19.96 -4.78
N VAL A 798 8.77 18.94 -5.46
CA VAL A 798 8.54 18.74 -6.92
C VAL A 798 7.21 18.05 -7.24
N ILE A 799 6.61 17.39 -6.25
CA ILE A 799 5.22 16.90 -6.29
C ILE A 799 4.60 17.15 -4.92
N THR A 800 3.50 17.88 -4.86
CA THR A 800 2.79 18.29 -3.62
C THR A 800 1.30 17.95 -3.68
N ILE A 801 0.62 17.90 -2.52
CA ILE A 801 -0.85 17.69 -2.45
C ILE A 801 -1.64 18.67 -3.35
N PRO A 802 -1.38 20.00 -3.34
CA PRO A 802 -2.09 20.93 -4.23
C PRO A 802 -1.90 20.62 -5.71
N GLU A 803 -0.69 20.23 -6.14
CA GLU A 803 -0.43 19.86 -7.54
C GLU A 803 -1.18 18.59 -7.92
N ILE A 804 -1.13 17.56 -7.06
CA ILE A 804 -1.84 16.30 -7.29
C ILE A 804 -3.33 16.54 -7.46
N ASN A 805 -3.95 17.34 -6.60
CA ASN A 805 -5.37 17.66 -6.67
C ASN A 805 -5.73 18.56 -7.86
N ALA A 806 -4.78 19.33 -8.39
CA ALA A 806 -4.98 20.17 -9.57
C ALA A 806 -4.82 19.39 -10.90
N TRP A 807 -4.25 18.18 -10.88
CA TRP A 807 -4.10 17.36 -12.08
C TRP A 807 -5.44 16.88 -12.61
N THR A 808 -5.58 16.97 -13.93
CA THR A 808 -6.77 16.57 -14.70
C THR A 808 -6.32 15.78 -15.93
N ASN A 809 -6.57 14.47 -15.94
CA ASN A 809 -6.13 13.54 -16.99
C ASN A 809 -6.94 12.23 -17.00
N PRO A 810 -8.29 12.31 -17.05
CA PRO A 810 -9.15 11.12 -16.89
C PRO A 810 -8.89 10.03 -17.94
N ASN A 811 -8.41 10.41 -19.13
CA ASN A 811 -8.14 9.49 -20.25
C ASN A 811 -6.67 9.02 -20.31
N ASN A 812 -5.79 9.59 -19.50
CA ASN A 812 -4.34 9.33 -19.58
C ASN A 812 -3.77 9.09 -18.18
N LEU A 813 -4.43 8.23 -17.40
CA LEU A 813 -4.05 7.96 -16.01
C LEU A 813 -2.72 7.19 -15.94
N THR A 814 -1.79 7.67 -15.13
CA THR A 814 -0.47 7.05 -15.00
C THR A 814 -0.40 6.11 -13.79
N PHE A 815 0.39 5.04 -13.87
CA PHE A 815 0.80 4.27 -12.70
C PHE A 815 2.08 4.85 -12.09
N PHE A 816 2.13 5.05 -10.77
CA PHE A 816 3.30 5.61 -10.10
C PHE A 816 4.11 4.53 -9.38
N MET A 817 5.44 4.58 -9.52
CA MET A 817 6.39 3.84 -8.70
C MET A 817 7.25 4.85 -7.94
N THR A 818 7.12 4.92 -6.61
CA THR A 818 7.85 5.88 -5.79
C THR A 818 8.81 5.17 -4.84
N ALA A 819 10.10 5.17 -5.18
CA ALA A 819 11.20 4.66 -4.38
C ALA A 819 11.68 5.73 -3.38
N THR A 820 10.90 5.98 -2.34
CA THR A 820 11.07 7.10 -1.40
C THR A 820 10.56 6.76 0.01
N CYS A 821 10.68 7.69 0.97
CA CYS A 821 10.17 7.54 2.34
C CYS A 821 8.69 7.99 2.46
N GLU A 822 7.88 7.18 3.17
CA GLU A 822 6.56 7.52 3.75
C GLU A 822 5.58 8.38 2.92
N PHE A 823 5.62 8.27 1.60
CA PHE A 823 4.76 9.06 0.72
C PHE A 823 3.27 8.69 0.86
N SER A 824 2.99 7.48 1.34
CA SER A 824 1.64 6.90 1.45
C SER A 824 1.37 6.34 2.86
N ARG A 825 1.30 7.23 3.85
CA ARG A 825 1.04 6.87 5.25
C ARG A 825 -0.46 6.69 5.56
N PHE A 826 -1.11 5.82 4.80
CA PHE A 826 -2.57 5.57 4.84
C PHE A 826 -3.07 4.92 6.15
N ASP A 827 -2.24 4.78 7.17
CA ASP A 827 -2.64 4.29 8.48
C ASP A 827 -2.63 5.39 9.55
N ASP A 828 -2.35 6.65 9.21
CA ASP A 828 -2.61 7.80 10.09
C ASP A 828 -4.01 8.38 9.83
N PRO A 829 -5.03 8.06 10.65
CA PRO A 829 -6.37 8.61 10.48
C PRO A 829 -6.44 10.15 10.66
N GLY A 830 -5.37 10.77 11.18
CA GLY A 830 -5.28 12.22 11.33
C GLY A 830 -4.81 12.96 10.08
N PHE A 831 -4.31 12.26 9.05
CA PHE A 831 -3.71 12.90 7.88
C PHE A 831 -3.74 12.00 6.63
N THR A 832 -4.36 12.48 5.54
CA THR A 832 -4.28 11.85 4.22
C THR A 832 -3.04 12.34 3.49
N SER A 833 -2.14 11.43 3.12
CA SER A 833 -0.85 11.77 2.54
C SER A 833 -0.91 12.04 1.03
N ALA A 834 0.14 12.67 0.50
CA ALA A 834 0.26 13.01 -0.92
C ALA A 834 0.11 11.78 -1.83
N GLY A 835 0.70 10.64 -1.47
CA GLY A 835 0.54 9.40 -2.22
C GLY A 835 -0.89 8.86 -2.25
N GLU A 836 -1.68 9.04 -1.18
CA GLU A 836 -3.09 8.69 -1.19
C GLU A 836 -3.89 9.57 -2.16
N TYR A 837 -3.61 10.89 -2.18
CA TYR A 837 -4.27 11.80 -3.13
C TYR A 837 -4.04 11.45 -4.61
N VAL A 838 -2.94 10.76 -4.95
CA VAL A 838 -2.69 10.28 -6.32
C VAL A 838 -3.79 9.34 -6.80
N ILE A 839 -4.25 8.41 -5.94
CA ILE A 839 -5.34 7.51 -6.27
C ILE A 839 -6.71 8.11 -5.92
N LEU A 840 -6.81 8.99 -4.92
CA LEU A 840 -8.08 9.59 -4.51
C LEU A 840 -8.58 10.72 -5.42
N ASN A 841 -7.71 11.38 -6.20
CA ASN A 841 -8.15 12.45 -7.11
C ASN A 841 -9.18 11.91 -8.13
N PRO A 842 -10.44 12.40 -8.13
CA PRO A 842 -11.50 11.90 -9.01
C PRO A 842 -11.35 12.36 -10.47
N SER A 843 -10.58 13.42 -10.73
CA SER A 843 -10.44 14.08 -12.03
C SER A 843 -9.20 13.61 -12.82
N GLY A 844 -8.33 12.79 -12.22
CA GLY A 844 -7.07 12.40 -12.85
C GLY A 844 -6.04 11.82 -11.88
N ALA A 845 -4.83 12.35 -11.99
CA ALA A 845 -3.59 11.90 -11.35
C ALA A 845 -3.20 10.48 -11.77
N GLY A 846 -3.27 9.52 -10.85
CA GLY A 846 -2.87 8.14 -11.09
C GLY A 846 -4.04 7.16 -11.11
N VAL A 847 -3.85 6.06 -11.84
CA VAL A 847 -4.73 4.87 -11.77
C VAL A 847 -4.39 4.00 -10.55
N GLY A 848 -3.17 4.13 -10.04
CA GLY A 848 -2.67 3.47 -8.85
C GLY A 848 -1.18 3.77 -8.64
N LEU A 849 -0.64 3.33 -7.52
CA LEU A 849 0.76 3.52 -7.17
C LEU A 849 1.33 2.38 -6.33
N TYR A 850 2.60 2.06 -6.57
CA TYR A 850 3.40 1.20 -5.70
C TYR A 850 4.42 2.08 -4.96
N THR A 851 4.29 2.13 -3.64
CA THR A 851 4.76 3.26 -2.82
C THR A 851 5.03 2.82 -1.39
N THR A 852 5.48 3.72 -0.52
CA THR A 852 5.94 3.42 0.84
C THR A 852 5.02 3.95 1.94
N THR A 853 4.86 3.15 2.99
CA THR A 853 4.08 3.47 4.20
C THR A 853 4.91 4.11 5.30
N ARG A 854 6.24 3.91 5.28
CA ARG A 854 7.21 4.41 6.27
C ARG A 854 8.55 4.74 5.63
N LEU A 855 9.50 5.18 6.47
CA LEU A 855 10.89 5.40 6.12
C LEU A 855 11.52 4.14 5.50
N THR A 856 12.38 4.36 4.51
CA THR A 856 13.09 3.31 3.76
C THR A 856 14.51 3.75 3.41
N PHE A 857 15.33 2.79 3.00
CA PHE A 857 16.73 2.97 2.61
C PHE A 857 16.86 2.98 1.09
N SER A 858 17.54 4.01 0.57
CA SER A 858 17.74 4.24 -0.87
C SER A 858 18.31 3.02 -1.62
N THR A 859 19.25 2.31 -1.00
CA THR A 859 19.89 1.13 -1.61
C THR A 859 18.93 -0.05 -1.73
N SER A 860 18.14 -0.33 -0.69
CA SER A 860 17.09 -1.36 -0.73
C SER A 860 15.98 -0.99 -1.72
N ASN A 861 15.66 0.31 -1.80
CA ASN A 861 14.69 0.83 -2.76
C ASN A 861 15.15 0.59 -4.21
N LYS A 862 16.43 0.83 -4.53
CA LYS A 862 17.00 0.53 -5.85
C LYS A 862 16.81 -0.94 -6.23
N ALA A 863 17.15 -1.86 -5.34
CA ALA A 863 17.07 -3.31 -5.59
C ALA A 863 15.61 -3.74 -5.85
N LEU A 864 14.68 -3.26 -5.03
CA LEU A 864 13.25 -3.52 -5.23
C LEU A 864 12.74 -2.91 -6.54
N ASN A 865 13.11 -1.66 -6.84
CA ASN A 865 12.67 -0.96 -8.05
C ASN A 865 13.14 -1.68 -9.33
N LEU A 866 14.40 -2.13 -9.37
CA LEU A 866 14.91 -2.95 -10.48
C LEU A 866 14.07 -4.23 -10.68
N ASN A 867 13.74 -4.94 -9.60
CA ASN A 867 12.94 -6.16 -9.67
C ASN A 867 11.48 -5.91 -10.05
N VAL A 868 10.89 -4.79 -9.60
CA VAL A 868 9.54 -4.34 -9.96
C VAL A 868 9.48 -4.04 -11.46
N MET A 869 10.42 -3.23 -11.96
CA MET A 869 10.48 -2.84 -13.36
C MET A 869 10.76 -4.04 -14.28
N ASP A 870 11.68 -4.94 -13.90
CA ASP A 870 11.92 -6.19 -14.62
C ASP A 870 10.67 -7.07 -14.73
N THR A 871 9.87 -7.13 -13.67
CA THR A 871 8.75 -8.07 -13.60
C THR A 871 7.47 -7.50 -14.20
N ILE A 872 7.16 -6.22 -13.99
CA ILE A 872 5.98 -5.56 -14.58
C ILE A 872 6.07 -5.55 -16.11
N PHE A 873 7.23 -5.18 -16.66
CA PHE A 873 7.43 -5.14 -18.11
C PHE A 873 7.79 -6.50 -18.70
N GLY A 874 8.09 -7.50 -17.86
CA GLY A 874 8.35 -8.87 -18.28
C GLY A 874 7.14 -9.54 -18.92
N ILE A 875 7.40 -10.41 -19.90
CA ILE A 875 6.38 -11.22 -20.59
C ILE A 875 6.54 -12.67 -20.13
N LYS A 876 5.43 -13.29 -19.72
CA LYS A 876 5.37 -14.71 -19.35
C LYS A 876 4.21 -15.37 -20.10
N ASN A 877 4.48 -16.48 -20.77
CA ASN A 877 3.49 -17.18 -21.61
C ASN A 877 2.82 -16.23 -22.63
N ASN A 878 3.62 -15.38 -23.29
CA ASN A 878 3.17 -14.37 -24.25
C ASN A 878 2.20 -13.31 -23.70
N GLN A 879 2.14 -13.10 -22.38
CA GLN A 879 1.31 -12.06 -21.78
C GLN A 879 2.05 -11.30 -20.67
N HIS A 880 1.68 -10.03 -20.49
CA HIS A 880 2.03 -9.27 -19.30
C HIS A 880 1.23 -9.75 -18.09
N LEU A 881 1.90 -9.77 -16.93
CA LEU A 881 1.28 -10.13 -15.66
C LEU A 881 0.46 -8.97 -15.08
N ARG A 882 -0.61 -9.30 -14.35
CA ARG A 882 -1.38 -8.32 -13.55
C ARG A 882 -0.52 -7.79 -12.39
N LEU A 883 -0.81 -6.57 -11.95
CA LEU A 883 0.02 -5.83 -10.98
C LEU A 883 0.32 -6.64 -9.71
N GLY A 884 -0.68 -7.26 -9.11
CA GLY A 884 -0.51 -8.03 -7.88
C GLY A 884 0.51 -9.16 -8.02
N GLU A 885 0.48 -9.90 -9.13
CA GLU A 885 1.41 -11.02 -9.35
C GLU A 885 2.81 -10.51 -9.72
N SER A 886 2.90 -9.43 -10.51
CA SER A 886 4.18 -8.79 -10.84
C SER A 886 4.90 -8.29 -9.58
N LEU A 887 4.18 -7.60 -8.70
CA LEU A 887 4.72 -7.03 -7.47
C LEU A 887 5.05 -8.10 -6.43
N ARG A 888 4.22 -9.16 -6.31
CA ARG A 888 4.52 -10.34 -5.48
C ARG A 888 5.85 -10.99 -5.89
N ILE A 889 6.02 -11.27 -7.17
CA ILE A 889 7.25 -11.87 -7.72
C ILE A 889 8.44 -10.93 -7.49
N ALA A 890 8.28 -9.63 -7.74
CA ALA A 890 9.34 -8.64 -7.54
C ALA A 890 9.80 -8.54 -6.07
N LYS A 891 8.85 -8.48 -5.12
CA LYS A 891 9.14 -8.51 -3.69
C LYS A 891 9.86 -9.80 -3.30
N ASN A 892 9.36 -10.96 -3.74
CA ASN A 892 9.95 -12.25 -3.40
C ASN A 892 11.37 -12.42 -3.95
N LYS A 893 11.65 -11.90 -5.16
CA LYS A 893 13.01 -11.82 -5.72
C LYS A 893 13.94 -10.94 -4.88
N THR A 894 13.41 -9.86 -4.30
CA THR A 894 14.18 -8.92 -3.46
C THR A 894 14.44 -9.50 -2.07
N GLY A 895 13.55 -10.37 -1.57
CA GLY A 895 13.63 -11.01 -0.26
C GLY A 895 12.79 -10.29 0.81
N SER A 896 12.80 -10.82 2.04
CA SER A 896 12.05 -10.26 3.17
C SER A 896 12.91 -9.29 3.97
N SER A 897 12.42 -8.08 4.21
CA SER A 897 13.02 -7.08 5.10
C SER A 897 11.95 -6.07 5.51
N PHE A 898 12.12 -5.37 6.63
CA PHE A 898 11.20 -4.30 7.03
C PHE A 898 11.06 -3.24 5.92
N ASN A 899 12.17 -2.90 5.24
CA ASN A 899 12.16 -1.98 4.09
C ASN A 899 11.20 -2.44 2.99
N ASN A 900 11.24 -3.72 2.62
CA ASN A 900 10.36 -4.28 1.59
C ASN A 900 8.90 -4.39 2.07
N ARG A 901 8.68 -4.60 3.37
CA ARG A 901 7.34 -4.60 3.99
C ARG A 901 6.73 -3.21 4.07
N SER A 902 7.54 -2.15 4.07
CA SER A 902 7.07 -0.77 3.98
C SER A 902 6.52 -0.41 2.60
N PHE A 903 6.65 -1.24 1.56
CA PHE A 903 6.02 -0.98 0.26
C PHE A 903 4.62 -1.57 0.17
N ALA A 904 3.68 -0.82 -0.41
CA ALA A 904 2.30 -1.25 -0.64
C ALA A 904 1.84 -0.88 -2.06
N LEU A 905 0.92 -1.70 -2.61
CA LEU A 905 0.15 -1.33 -3.80
C LEU A 905 -1.12 -0.60 -3.34
N LEU A 906 -1.20 0.69 -3.61
CA LEU A 906 -2.44 1.45 -3.56
C LEU A 906 -3.06 1.40 -4.96
N GLY A 907 -4.02 0.49 -5.14
CA GLY A 907 -4.57 0.14 -6.44
C GLY A 907 -5.11 -1.29 -6.49
N ASP A 908 -5.67 -1.66 -7.65
CA ASP A 908 -6.25 -2.98 -7.85
C ASP A 908 -5.17 -4.01 -8.20
N PRO A 909 -4.97 -5.08 -7.39
CA PRO A 909 -3.98 -6.11 -7.68
C PRO A 909 -4.34 -6.95 -8.91
N ALA A 910 -5.62 -6.99 -9.30
CA ALA A 910 -6.08 -7.71 -10.49
C ALA A 910 -5.93 -6.87 -11.77
N MET A 911 -5.63 -5.57 -11.70
CA MET A 911 -5.49 -4.72 -12.88
C MET A 911 -4.26 -5.10 -13.73
N LYS A 912 -4.40 -5.02 -15.06
CA LYS A 912 -3.27 -4.96 -15.99
C LYS A 912 -2.97 -3.49 -16.30
N LEU A 913 -1.70 -3.11 -16.33
CA LEU A 913 -1.36 -1.83 -16.96
C LEU A 913 -1.75 -1.86 -18.44
N ALA A 914 -1.99 -0.69 -19.01
CA ALA A 914 -2.42 -0.49 -20.39
C ALA A 914 -1.31 -0.80 -21.41
N PHE A 915 -0.77 -2.01 -21.35
CA PHE A 915 0.11 -2.57 -22.35
C PHE A 915 -0.66 -2.83 -23.64
N PRO A 916 -0.14 -2.40 -24.81
CA PRO A 916 -0.84 -2.63 -26.06
C PRO A 916 -0.95 -4.11 -26.44
N ASP A 917 -2.04 -4.48 -27.13
CA ASP A 917 -2.37 -5.88 -27.43
C ASP A 917 -1.51 -6.50 -28.53
N TYR A 918 -1.18 -5.71 -29.55
CA TYR A 918 -0.50 -6.16 -30.77
C TYR A 918 0.86 -5.51 -30.99
N ASN A 919 1.65 -6.07 -31.91
CA ASN A 919 2.94 -5.52 -32.29
C ASN A 919 2.84 -4.68 -33.57
N VAL A 920 3.75 -3.71 -33.75
CA VAL A 920 3.94 -2.99 -35.01
C VAL A 920 5.31 -3.33 -35.59
N VAL A 921 5.32 -3.77 -36.86
CA VAL A 921 6.53 -4.21 -37.55
C VAL A 921 6.82 -3.29 -38.74
N THR A 922 8.05 -2.76 -38.81
CA THR A 922 8.54 -2.05 -40.00
C THR A 922 9.01 -3.04 -41.04
N THR A 923 8.64 -2.83 -42.31
CA THR A 923 9.06 -3.69 -43.42
C THR A 923 9.99 -2.99 -44.39
N HIS A 924 9.76 -1.69 -44.67
CA HIS A 924 10.53 -0.94 -45.66
C HIS A 924 10.87 0.47 -45.18
N VAL A 925 12.06 0.93 -45.57
CA VAL A 925 12.50 2.33 -45.53
C VAL A 925 12.90 2.71 -46.95
N ASN A 926 12.27 3.73 -47.53
CA ASN A 926 12.48 4.17 -48.92
C ASN A 926 12.38 3.04 -49.95
N ASN A 927 11.35 2.20 -49.83
CA ASN A 927 11.13 1.00 -50.66
C ASN A 927 12.24 -0.08 -50.56
N LYS A 928 13.20 0.05 -49.64
CA LYS A 928 14.20 -0.99 -49.36
C LYS A 928 13.74 -1.82 -48.15
N PRO A 929 13.77 -3.17 -48.24
CA PRO A 929 13.42 -4.02 -47.10
C PRO A 929 14.37 -3.79 -45.92
N VAL A 930 13.84 -3.65 -44.71
CA VAL A 930 14.64 -3.46 -43.48
C VAL A 930 15.44 -4.69 -43.07
N SER A 931 15.17 -5.85 -43.68
CA SER A 931 15.96 -7.08 -43.52
C SER A 931 17.33 -7.01 -44.22
N GLN A 932 17.57 -6.01 -45.06
CA GLN A 932 18.86 -5.75 -45.71
C GLN A 932 19.68 -4.75 -44.86
N THR A 933 20.78 -4.23 -45.40
CA THR A 933 21.60 -3.20 -44.72
C THR A 933 20.73 -1.98 -44.32
N PRO A 934 20.90 -1.42 -43.12
CA PRO A 934 20.17 -0.23 -42.67
C PRO A 934 20.22 0.92 -43.68
N ASP A 935 19.06 1.46 -44.07
CA ASP A 935 19.01 2.67 -44.89
C ASP A 935 19.26 3.91 -44.01
N THR A 936 19.80 4.96 -44.61
CA THR A 936 20.17 6.20 -43.91
C THR A 936 19.14 7.29 -44.17
N LEU A 937 18.61 7.90 -43.10
CA LEU A 937 17.80 9.12 -43.17
C LEU A 937 18.74 10.33 -43.17
N LYS A 938 18.76 11.08 -44.27
CA LYS A 938 19.63 12.25 -44.46
C LYS A 938 18.82 13.54 -44.41
N ALA A 939 19.44 14.63 -43.96
CA ALA A 939 18.81 15.96 -43.95
C ALA A 939 18.23 16.33 -45.33
N LEU A 940 17.04 16.93 -45.34
CA LEU A 940 16.27 17.34 -46.53
C LEU A 940 15.92 16.20 -47.51
N GLN A 941 15.95 14.95 -47.04
CA GLN A 941 15.48 13.81 -47.82
C GLN A 941 13.99 13.55 -47.54
N LEU A 942 13.20 13.34 -48.59
CA LEU A 942 11.87 12.75 -48.47
C LEU A 942 12.01 11.26 -48.14
N VAL A 943 11.47 10.85 -47.00
CA VAL A 943 11.52 9.49 -46.48
C VAL A 943 10.14 8.86 -46.53
N THR A 944 10.05 7.59 -46.90
CA THR A 944 8.81 6.79 -46.81
C THR A 944 9.04 5.53 -46.01
N ILE A 945 8.20 5.30 -45.00
CA ILE A 945 8.24 4.15 -44.10
C ILE A 945 6.98 3.32 -44.30
N SER A 946 7.11 1.99 -44.31
CA SER A 946 5.95 1.10 -44.44
C SER A 946 6.08 -0.13 -43.56
N GLY A 947 4.96 -0.65 -43.09
CA GLY A 947 4.92 -1.74 -42.13
C GLY A 947 3.52 -2.34 -41.97
N TYR A 948 3.38 -3.18 -40.94
CA TYR A 948 2.10 -3.78 -40.60
C TYR A 948 1.90 -3.99 -39.10
N ILE A 949 0.64 -4.14 -38.70
CA ILE A 949 0.23 -4.59 -37.36
C ILE A 949 0.31 -6.12 -37.33
N GLU A 950 1.06 -6.66 -36.39
CA GLU A 950 1.30 -8.09 -36.23
C GLU A 950 0.49 -8.65 -35.06
N ASN A 951 -0.15 -9.79 -35.29
CA ASN A 951 -0.76 -10.62 -34.26
C ASN A 951 -0.15 -12.04 -34.35
N ASN A 952 0.55 -12.47 -33.31
CA ASN A 952 1.19 -13.78 -33.22
C ASN A 952 2.09 -14.14 -34.42
N GLY A 953 2.92 -13.19 -34.87
CA GLY A 953 3.85 -13.40 -35.99
C GLY A 953 3.22 -13.38 -37.38
N GLN A 954 1.96 -12.96 -37.51
CA GLN A 954 1.24 -12.82 -38.77
C GLN A 954 0.64 -11.42 -38.91
N VAL A 955 0.40 -10.98 -40.15
CA VAL A 955 -0.27 -9.68 -40.40
C VAL A 955 -1.71 -9.74 -39.88
N ASN A 956 -2.08 -8.79 -39.01
CA ASN A 956 -3.44 -8.62 -38.53
C ASN A 956 -4.30 -7.89 -39.56
N THR A 957 -4.79 -8.63 -40.55
CA THR A 957 -5.60 -8.08 -41.66
C THR A 957 -6.95 -7.49 -41.24
N ASN A 958 -7.39 -7.71 -40.00
CA ASN A 958 -8.65 -7.15 -39.48
C ASN A 958 -8.45 -5.77 -38.81
N PHE A 959 -7.20 -5.35 -38.59
CA PHE A 959 -6.92 -4.09 -37.90
C PHE A 959 -7.11 -2.90 -38.87
N ASN A 960 -8.11 -2.08 -38.61
CA ASN A 960 -8.35 -0.82 -39.32
C ASN A 960 -8.39 0.34 -38.32
N GLY A 961 -7.58 1.36 -38.55
CA GLY A 961 -7.40 2.39 -37.54
C GLY A 961 -6.34 3.42 -37.90
N VAL A 962 -5.71 3.97 -36.86
CA VAL A 962 -4.72 5.04 -36.99
C VAL A 962 -3.44 4.62 -36.29
N ILE A 963 -2.30 4.89 -36.91
CA ILE A 963 -0.97 4.75 -36.32
C ILE A 963 -0.35 6.12 -36.10
N ILE A 964 0.35 6.28 -34.98
CA ILE A 964 1.08 7.45 -34.54
C ILE A 964 2.58 7.08 -34.55
N PRO A 965 3.29 7.25 -35.69
CA PRO A 965 4.73 7.11 -35.71
C PRO A 965 5.42 8.32 -35.07
N THR A 966 6.42 8.06 -34.24
CA THR A 966 7.36 9.07 -33.72
C THR A 966 8.78 8.67 -34.11
N VAL A 967 9.42 9.48 -34.95
CA VAL A 967 10.80 9.28 -35.41
C VAL A 967 11.71 10.13 -34.53
N PHE A 968 12.57 9.48 -33.75
CA PHE A 968 13.56 10.12 -32.91
C PHE A 968 14.92 10.16 -33.61
N ASP A 969 15.63 11.29 -33.47
CA ASP A 969 17.07 11.36 -33.77
C ASP A 969 17.86 10.48 -32.77
N LYS A 970 19.16 10.38 -32.97
CA LYS A 970 20.09 9.66 -32.09
C LYS A 970 20.11 10.25 -30.67
N PRO A 971 20.37 9.41 -29.63
CA PRO A 971 20.51 9.89 -28.26
C PRO A 971 21.62 10.93 -28.11
N THR A 972 21.38 11.94 -27.28
CA THR A 972 22.35 13.00 -26.93
C THR A 972 22.76 12.89 -25.48
N ASN A 973 23.97 13.37 -25.15
CA ASN A 973 24.43 13.47 -23.77
C ASN A 973 24.01 14.83 -23.19
N ILE A 974 23.46 14.83 -21.99
CA ILE A 974 23.24 16.02 -21.18
C ILE A 974 23.97 15.87 -19.84
N SER A 975 24.33 17.01 -19.24
CA SER A 975 25.02 17.07 -17.95
C SER A 975 24.11 17.70 -16.92
N THR A 976 24.23 17.27 -15.66
CA THR A 976 23.67 18.02 -14.55
C THR A 976 24.43 19.33 -14.32
N LEU A 977 23.81 20.26 -13.58
CA LEU A 977 24.31 21.63 -13.36
C LEU A 977 25.10 21.78 -12.05
N SER A 978 25.13 20.77 -11.16
CA SER A 978 25.82 20.84 -9.86
C SER A 978 25.31 22.05 -9.05
N ASN A 979 23.99 22.22 -8.95
CA ASN A 979 23.36 23.42 -8.36
C ASN A 979 23.85 23.69 -6.93
N ASP A 980 24.06 22.63 -6.13
CA ASP A 980 24.44 22.70 -4.71
C ASP A 980 25.95 22.47 -4.46
N GLY A 981 26.73 22.33 -5.54
CA GLY A 981 28.19 22.22 -5.49
C GLY A 981 28.73 20.88 -4.97
N LEU A 982 30.06 20.75 -5.02
CA LEU A 982 30.76 19.53 -4.60
C LEU A 982 30.95 19.48 -3.06
N PRO A 983 30.84 18.29 -2.46
CA PRO A 983 30.72 17.00 -3.13
C PRO A 983 29.26 16.47 -3.25
N GLY A 984 28.27 17.20 -2.74
CA GLY A 984 26.87 16.77 -2.67
C GLY A 984 26.21 16.61 -4.03
N SER A 985 26.46 17.53 -4.97
CA SER A 985 25.85 17.52 -6.30
C SER A 985 26.92 17.50 -7.41
N PRO A 986 27.50 16.32 -7.75
CA PRO A 986 28.51 16.21 -8.79
C PRO A 986 27.92 16.33 -10.20
N ILE A 987 28.71 16.87 -11.15
CA ILE A 987 28.33 16.87 -12.57
C ILE A 987 28.31 15.43 -13.09
N VAL A 988 27.13 14.93 -13.43
CA VAL A 988 26.92 13.61 -14.04
C VAL A 988 26.42 13.77 -15.47
N GLN A 989 26.98 12.99 -16.39
CA GLN A 989 26.51 12.90 -17.77
C GLN A 989 25.61 11.69 -17.98
N PHE A 990 24.50 11.88 -18.65
CA PHE A 990 23.56 10.82 -19.00
C PHE A 990 22.95 11.05 -20.39
N LYS A 991 22.38 9.98 -20.95
CA LYS A 991 21.79 10.01 -22.30
C LYS A 991 20.29 10.27 -22.26
N VAL A 992 19.83 11.10 -23.18
CA VAL A 992 18.40 11.34 -23.46
C VAL A 992 18.13 11.18 -24.96
N GLN A 993 16.93 10.74 -25.32
CA GLN A 993 16.48 10.64 -26.72
C GLN A 993 15.14 11.37 -26.88
N ARG A 994 15.18 12.71 -26.86
CA ARG A 994 14.00 13.58 -26.90
C ARG A 994 13.79 14.32 -28.22
N ASN A 995 14.78 14.31 -29.12
CA ASN A 995 14.72 15.07 -30.37
C ASN A 995 13.85 14.34 -31.39
N ILE A 996 12.68 14.91 -31.71
CA ILE A 996 11.70 14.32 -32.62
C ILE A 996 11.90 14.89 -34.03
N ILE A 997 12.23 14.02 -34.97
CA ILE A 997 12.35 14.31 -36.42
C ILE A 997 10.98 14.42 -37.07
N TYR A 998 10.06 13.55 -36.68
CA TYR A 998 8.70 13.54 -37.19
C TYR A 998 7.76 12.89 -36.20
N LYS A 999 6.60 13.51 -35.99
CA LYS A 999 5.45 12.92 -35.29
C LYS A 999 4.18 13.28 -36.05
N GLY A 1000 3.42 12.27 -36.43
CA GLY A 1000 2.19 12.44 -37.20
C GLY A 1000 1.21 11.31 -36.98
N THR A 1001 0.16 11.27 -37.80
CA THR A 1001 -0.77 10.16 -37.83
C THR A 1001 -0.91 9.63 -39.25
N ALA A 1002 -1.12 8.33 -39.39
CA ALA A 1002 -1.34 7.68 -40.68
C ALA A 1002 -2.44 6.62 -40.58
N THR A 1003 -3.11 6.36 -41.70
CA THR A 1003 -4.16 5.36 -41.80
C THR A 1003 -3.56 3.95 -41.79
N VAL A 1004 -4.11 3.07 -40.96
CA VAL A 1004 -3.89 1.61 -41.01
C VAL A 1004 -5.09 0.98 -41.69
N LYS A 1005 -4.84 0.26 -42.79
CA LYS A 1005 -5.87 -0.45 -43.56
C LYS A 1005 -5.49 -1.90 -43.75
N ASN A 1006 -6.37 -2.81 -43.35
CA ASN A 1006 -6.13 -4.25 -43.36
C ASN A 1006 -4.78 -4.63 -42.70
N GLY A 1007 -4.46 -4.00 -41.58
CA GLY A 1007 -3.19 -4.17 -40.87
C GLY A 1007 -1.98 -3.50 -41.51
N MET A 1008 -2.08 -2.89 -42.70
CA MET A 1008 -0.95 -2.27 -43.39
C MET A 1008 -0.93 -0.76 -43.19
N PHE A 1009 0.26 -0.16 -43.09
CA PHE A 1009 0.43 1.29 -43.00
C PHE A 1009 1.60 1.79 -43.85
N THR A 1010 1.51 3.06 -44.24
CA THR A 1010 2.60 3.80 -44.89
C THR A 1010 2.54 5.26 -44.48
N PHE A 1011 3.67 5.93 -44.33
CA PHE A 1011 3.75 7.37 -44.09
C PHE A 1011 5.05 7.93 -44.64
N SER A 1012 5.03 9.24 -44.93
CA SER A 1012 6.18 9.96 -45.47
C SER A 1012 6.39 11.27 -44.74
N PHE A 1013 7.64 11.73 -44.70
CA PHE A 1013 8.03 13.01 -44.14
C PHE A 1013 9.37 13.45 -44.74
N VAL A 1014 9.69 14.73 -44.67
CA VAL A 1014 11.02 15.24 -45.02
C VAL A 1014 11.86 15.37 -43.74
N VAL A 1015 13.08 14.84 -43.77
CA VAL A 1015 13.99 14.91 -42.62
C VAL A 1015 14.46 16.37 -42.44
N PRO A 1016 14.35 16.98 -41.25
CA PRO A 1016 14.78 18.35 -41.02
C PRO A 1016 16.28 18.57 -41.24
N GLN A 1017 16.60 19.77 -41.72
CA GLN A 1017 17.98 20.20 -41.92
C GLN A 1017 18.80 20.22 -40.62
N ASP A 1018 18.12 20.43 -39.48
CA ASP A 1018 18.74 20.56 -38.17
C ASP A 1018 19.11 19.24 -37.49
N ILE A 1019 18.90 18.09 -38.13
CA ILE A 1019 19.44 16.84 -37.60
C ILE A 1019 20.95 16.94 -37.42
N GLN A 1020 21.50 16.23 -36.45
CA GLN A 1020 22.95 16.17 -36.33
C GLN A 1020 23.55 15.32 -37.48
N TYR A 1021 24.54 15.84 -38.21
CA TYR A 1021 25.08 15.20 -39.42
C TYR A 1021 25.96 13.96 -39.18
N ASN A 1022 26.44 13.74 -37.95
CA ASN A 1022 27.13 12.51 -37.61
C ASN A 1022 26.18 11.32 -37.70
N PHE A 1023 26.65 10.24 -38.33
CA PHE A 1023 25.89 9.01 -38.44
C PHE A 1023 25.73 8.34 -37.07
N GLY A 1024 24.50 8.00 -36.72
CA GLY A 1024 24.17 7.26 -35.51
C GLY A 1024 22.84 6.53 -35.64
N LEU A 1025 22.55 5.64 -34.68
CA LEU A 1025 21.28 4.93 -34.64
C LEU A 1025 20.18 5.86 -34.10
N GLY A 1026 19.10 5.98 -34.86
CA GLY A 1026 17.84 6.57 -34.43
C GLY A 1026 16.84 5.53 -33.96
N LYS A 1027 15.61 5.99 -33.69
CA LYS A 1027 14.50 5.10 -33.32
C LYS A 1027 13.21 5.57 -33.96
N ILE A 1028 12.42 4.65 -34.50
CA ILE A 1028 11.02 4.91 -34.84
C ILE A 1028 10.16 4.18 -33.82
N SER A 1029 9.37 4.91 -33.03
CA SER A 1029 8.37 4.38 -32.10
C SER A 1029 7.00 4.42 -32.76
N TYR A 1030 6.19 3.39 -32.53
CA TYR A 1030 4.86 3.26 -33.12
C TYR A 1030 3.83 3.00 -32.03
N TYR A 1031 2.74 3.76 -32.06
CA TYR A 1031 1.50 3.41 -31.36
C TYR A 1031 0.37 3.37 -32.37
N ALA A 1032 -0.44 2.32 -32.42
CA ALA A 1032 -1.61 2.25 -33.29
C ALA A 1032 -2.86 1.91 -32.49
N ARG A 1033 -4.01 2.44 -32.91
CA ARG A 1033 -5.30 2.17 -32.27
C ARG A 1033 -6.35 1.83 -33.31
N HIS A 1034 -7.26 0.94 -32.96
CA HIS A 1034 -8.39 0.57 -33.81
C HIS A 1034 -9.45 1.68 -33.84
N GLU A 1035 -10.10 1.86 -34.99
CA GLU A 1035 -11.15 2.88 -35.19
C GLU A 1035 -12.48 2.61 -34.45
N SER A 1036 -12.77 1.38 -34.03
CA SER A 1036 -14.05 0.97 -33.45
C SER A 1036 -13.92 0.07 -32.22
N LEU A 1037 -12.84 -0.73 -32.13
CA LEU A 1037 -12.59 -1.67 -31.03
C LEU A 1037 -11.70 -1.06 -29.93
N ILE A 1038 -11.68 -1.70 -28.75
CA ILE A 1038 -10.72 -1.41 -27.67
C ILE A 1038 -9.48 -2.29 -27.90
N GLU A 1039 -8.76 -1.99 -28.98
CA GLU A 1039 -7.55 -2.72 -29.39
C GLU A 1039 -6.49 -1.71 -29.85
N ASP A 1040 -5.26 -1.92 -29.46
CA ASP A 1040 -4.11 -1.12 -29.84
C ASP A 1040 -2.87 -1.97 -30.12
N ALA A 1041 -1.84 -1.32 -30.69
CA ALA A 1041 -0.59 -1.96 -31.04
C ALA A 1041 0.59 -1.05 -30.74
N THR A 1042 1.73 -1.65 -30.43
CA THR A 1042 2.99 -0.93 -30.20
C THR A 1042 4.17 -1.58 -30.90
N GLY A 1043 5.20 -0.81 -31.19
CA GLY A 1043 6.44 -1.36 -31.71
C GLY A 1043 7.53 -0.31 -31.81
N ALA A 1044 8.75 -0.76 -32.07
CA ALA A 1044 9.83 0.14 -32.42
C ALA A 1044 10.77 -0.47 -33.46
N PHE A 1045 11.39 0.42 -34.24
CA PHE A 1045 12.47 0.11 -35.17
C PHE A 1045 13.71 0.93 -34.80
N THR A 1046 14.73 0.26 -34.26
CA THR A 1046 15.96 0.88 -33.74
C THR A 1046 17.16 0.74 -34.67
N ASN A 1047 16.99 0.08 -35.82
CA ASN A 1047 18.05 -0.18 -36.79
C ASN A 1047 18.02 0.84 -37.96
N VAL A 1048 17.61 2.07 -37.69
CA VAL A 1048 17.61 3.17 -38.66
C VAL A 1048 18.84 4.05 -38.42
N ILE A 1049 19.59 4.36 -39.48
CA ILE A 1049 20.75 5.25 -39.38
C ILE A 1049 20.30 6.67 -39.72
N ILE A 1050 20.69 7.65 -38.91
CA ILE A 1050 20.40 9.06 -39.12
C ILE A 1050 21.71 9.83 -39.21
N GLY A 1051 21.87 10.63 -40.25
CA GLY A 1051 23.05 11.49 -40.44
C GLY A 1051 23.32 11.80 -41.90
N GLY A 1052 24.25 12.72 -42.13
CA GLY A 1052 24.58 13.24 -43.45
C GLY A 1052 23.49 14.11 -44.06
N PHE A 1053 23.77 14.57 -45.28
CA PHE A 1053 22.91 15.48 -46.05
C PHE A 1053 22.50 14.81 -47.37
N SER A 1054 21.27 15.04 -47.82
CA SER A 1054 20.75 14.44 -49.04
C SER A 1054 21.54 14.89 -50.28
N ASN A 1055 21.84 13.98 -51.21
CA ASN A 1055 22.42 14.34 -52.51
C ASN A 1055 21.37 14.97 -53.45
N THR A 1056 20.09 14.88 -53.10
CA THR A 1056 18.94 15.42 -53.82
C THR A 1056 18.00 16.07 -52.79
N PRO A 1057 18.40 17.20 -52.17
CA PRO A 1057 17.61 17.84 -51.14
C PRO A 1057 16.33 18.43 -51.72
N VAL A 1058 15.24 18.39 -50.95
CA VAL A 1058 14.04 19.19 -51.25
C VAL A 1058 14.36 20.67 -50.98
N SER A 1059 13.91 21.58 -51.86
CA SER A 1059 14.17 23.03 -51.76
C SER A 1059 12.89 23.76 -51.36
N ASP A 1060 12.99 24.70 -50.43
CA ASP A 1060 11.95 25.65 -50.03
C ASP A 1060 12.57 26.97 -49.59
N ASP A 1061 11.90 28.08 -49.88
CA ASP A 1061 12.30 29.46 -49.55
C ASP A 1061 11.20 30.25 -48.81
N LYS A 1062 10.09 29.59 -48.43
CA LYS A 1062 8.97 30.20 -47.69
C LYS A 1062 8.88 29.64 -46.29
N GLY A 1063 8.50 30.48 -45.32
CA GLY A 1063 8.21 30.02 -43.97
C GLY A 1063 6.77 29.47 -43.82
N PRO A 1064 6.48 28.76 -42.72
CA PRO A 1064 5.17 28.15 -42.49
C PRO A 1064 4.01 29.15 -42.40
N GLU A 1065 2.83 28.76 -42.89
CA GLU A 1065 1.59 29.48 -42.63
C GLU A 1065 1.06 29.19 -41.21
N LEU A 1066 0.68 30.24 -40.47
CA LEU A 1066 0.24 30.15 -39.07
C LEU A 1066 -1.13 30.75 -38.84
N ARG A 1067 -1.99 30.04 -38.10
CA ARG A 1067 -3.26 30.57 -37.57
C ARG A 1067 -3.43 30.21 -36.11
N LEU A 1068 -3.53 31.24 -35.26
CA LEU A 1068 -3.59 31.09 -33.80
C LEU A 1068 -5.01 31.32 -33.28
N TYR A 1069 -5.39 30.54 -32.28
CA TYR A 1069 -6.67 30.61 -31.59
C TYR A 1069 -6.51 30.23 -30.11
N MET A 1070 -7.51 30.58 -29.28
CA MET A 1070 -7.63 30.11 -27.90
C MET A 1070 -8.81 29.14 -27.77
N ASN A 1071 -8.53 27.95 -27.24
CA ASN A 1071 -9.39 26.76 -27.08
C ASN A 1071 -9.91 26.17 -28.41
N ASN A 1072 -10.56 26.97 -29.26
CA ASN A 1072 -11.14 26.54 -30.53
C ASN A 1072 -10.98 27.61 -31.64
N ASP A 1073 -11.27 27.23 -32.88
CA ASP A 1073 -11.09 28.04 -34.09
C ASP A 1073 -12.10 29.19 -34.25
N ARG A 1074 -12.99 29.40 -33.28
CA ARG A 1074 -13.96 30.51 -33.25
C ARG A 1074 -13.48 31.70 -32.42
N PHE A 1075 -12.40 31.54 -31.67
CA PHE A 1075 -11.79 32.63 -30.92
C PHE A 1075 -11.29 33.72 -31.87
N VAL A 1076 -11.47 34.98 -31.47
CA VAL A 1076 -11.02 36.14 -32.23
C VAL A 1076 -10.00 36.90 -31.38
N SER A 1077 -8.89 37.31 -31.99
CA SER A 1077 -7.85 38.09 -31.31
C SER A 1077 -8.43 39.33 -30.61
N GLY A 1078 -8.08 39.52 -29.34
CA GLY A 1078 -8.62 40.52 -28.43
C GLY A 1078 -9.80 40.04 -27.58
N GLY A 1079 -10.33 38.84 -27.83
CA GLY A 1079 -11.44 38.24 -27.09
C GLY A 1079 -11.07 37.79 -25.66
N MET A 1080 -12.09 37.49 -24.87
CA MET A 1080 -11.95 37.05 -23.48
C MET A 1080 -11.55 35.57 -23.36
N THR A 1081 -10.78 35.24 -22.32
CA THR A 1081 -10.49 33.87 -21.87
C THR A 1081 -10.69 33.74 -20.36
N ASP A 1082 -10.65 32.51 -19.83
CA ASP A 1082 -10.45 32.27 -18.41
C ASP A 1082 -8.95 32.33 -18.05
N GLU A 1083 -8.60 32.02 -16.80
CA GLU A 1083 -7.22 31.94 -16.33
C GLU A 1083 -6.46 30.67 -16.79
N ASN A 1084 -7.11 29.70 -17.45
CA ASN A 1084 -6.51 28.42 -17.87
C ASN A 1084 -6.81 28.09 -19.36
N PRO A 1085 -6.56 29.00 -20.32
CA PRO A 1085 -6.88 28.75 -21.73
C PRO A 1085 -5.90 27.76 -22.37
N SER A 1086 -6.29 27.18 -23.51
CA SER A 1086 -5.38 26.38 -24.35
C SER A 1086 -5.07 27.11 -25.64
N LEU A 1087 -3.80 27.26 -25.99
CA LEU A 1087 -3.39 27.61 -27.35
C LEU A 1087 -3.86 26.52 -28.32
N LEU A 1088 -4.39 26.94 -29.47
CA LEU A 1088 -4.60 26.13 -30.66
C LEU A 1088 -3.94 26.84 -31.85
N ALA A 1089 -2.90 26.24 -32.42
CA ALA A 1089 -2.28 26.76 -33.64
C ALA A 1089 -2.40 25.75 -34.77
N PHE A 1090 -2.89 26.17 -35.93
CA PHE A 1090 -2.77 25.43 -37.18
C PHE A 1090 -1.54 25.91 -37.94
N VAL A 1091 -0.74 24.95 -38.39
CA VAL A 1091 0.53 25.20 -39.07
C VAL A 1091 0.55 24.43 -40.38
N MET A 1092 0.98 25.04 -41.47
CA MET A 1092 1.09 24.42 -42.78
C MET A 1092 2.36 24.86 -43.51
N ASP A 1093 3.03 23.93 -44.17
CA ASP A 1093 4.26 24.13 -44.92
C ASP A 1093 4.44 23.04 -46.00
N ASP A 1094 5.05 23.36 -47.14
CA ASP A 1094 5.15 22.43 -48.28
C ASP A 1094 6.12 21.26 -48.07
N ILE A 1095 7.11 21.44 -47.21
CA ILE A 1095 8.13 20.44 -46.86
C ILE A 1095 7.96 19.93 -45.42
N GLY A 1096 7.10 20.58 -44.63
CA GLY A 1096 6.70 20.16 -43.29
C GLY A 1096 7.36 21.01 -42.21
N ILE A 1097 7.05 20.70 -40.95
CA ILE A 1097 7.43 21.52 -39.81
C ILE A 1097 8.60 20.89 -39.05
N ASN A 1098 9.57 21.73 -38.66
CA ASN A 1098 10.73 21.30 -37.89
C ASN A 1098 10.39 21.20 -36.40
N THR A 1099 10.62 20.02 -35.83
CA THR A 1099 10.40 19.72 -34.41
C THR A 1099 11.65 19.22 -33.68
N VAL A 1100 12.81 19.15 -34.34
CA VAL A 1100 13.99 18.43 -33.82
C VAL A 1100 14.60 19.13 -32.60
N GLY A 1101 14.46 20.46 -32.51
CA GLY A 1101 14.96 21.28 -31.40
C GLY A 1101 16.49 21.24 -31.19
N THR A 1102 17.23 20.71 -32.18
CA THR A 1102 18.70 20.65 -32.18
C THR A 1102 19.34 21.83 -32.90
N GLY A 1103 18.58 22.54 -33.74
CA GLY A 1103 19.00 23.78 -34.36
C GLY A 1103 19.01 24.90 -33.32
N ILE A 1104 20.13 25.62 -33.20
CA ILE A 1104 20.25 26.75 -32.27
C ILE A 1104 19.21 27.80 -32.67
N GLY A 1105 18.19 27.99 -31.85
CA GLY A 1105 17.13 28.98 -32.05
C GLY A 1105 16.00 28.56 -33.00
N HIS A 1106 15.95 27.29 -33.41
CA HIS A 1106 14.93 26.76 -34.33
C HIS A 1106 13.81 25.97 -33.63
N ASP A 1107 13.60 26.18 -32.33
CA ASP A 1107 12.46 25.63 -31.61
C ASP A 1107 11.14 26.31 -32.03
N ILE A 1108 10.05 25.54 -31.94
CA ILE A 1108 8.71 26.11 -31.96
C ILE A 1108 8.52 26.81 -30.62
N THR A 1109 8.36 28.13 -30.62
CA THR A 1109 8.32 28.92 -29.39
C THR A 1109 7.06 29.74 -29.25
N ALA A 1110 6.59 29.91 -28.02
CA ALA A 1110 5.55 30.85 -27.62
C ALA A 1110 6.12 31.86 -26.63
N ILE A 1111 5.97 33.15 -26.91
CA ILE A 1111 6.36 34.25 -26.02
C ILE A 1111 5.09 34.91 -25.51
N LEU A 1112 4.83 34.76 -24.22
CA LEU A 1112 3.74 35.42 -23.51
C LEU A 1112 4.23 36.77 -22.96
N ASP A 1113 3.47 37.84 -23.20
CA ASP A 1113 3.68 39.20 -22.70
C ASP A 1113 5.09 39.76 -22.93
N ALA A 1114 5.64 39.50 -24.12
CA ALA A 1114 6.98 39.92 -24.52
C ALA A 1114 8.12 39.39 -23.59
N ASN A 1115 7.87 38.36 -22.78
CA ASN A 1115 8.88 37.72 -21.94
C ASN A 1115 9.80 36.80 -22.76
N SER A 1116 10.61 37.40 -23.65
CA SER A 1116 11.55 36.68 -24.52
C SER A 1116 12.67 35.96 -23.74
N SER A 1117 12.86 36.30 -22.46
CA SER A 1117 13.82 35.64 -21.58
C SER A 1117 13.37 34.26 -21.10
N ASN A 1118 12.07 33.94 -21.21
CA ASN A 1118 11.52 32.65 -20.82
C ASN A 1118 10.48 32.15 -21.86
N PRO A 1119 10.92 31.76 -23.06
CA PRO A 1119 10.02 31.27 -24.11
C PRO A 1119 9.48 29.88 -23.75
N ILE A 1120 8.20 29.64 -24.06
CA ILE A 1120 7.56 28.33 -23.94
C ILE A 1120 7.95 27.50 -25.17
N ILE A 1121 8.59 26.35 -24.96
CA ILE A 1121 8.96 25.42 -26.04
C ILE A 1121 7.76 24.53 -26.39
N LEU A 1122 7.35 24.52 -27.65
CA LEU A 1122 6.13 23.90 -28.14
C LEU A 1122 6.35 22.66 -29.03
N ASN A 1123 7.60 22.26 -29.27
CA ASN A 1123 7.96 21.15 -30.18
C ASN A 1123 7.18 19.86 -29.86
N ASP A 1124 7.09 19.54 -28.57
CA ASP A 1124 6.39 18.39 -28.00
C ASP A 1124 4.86 18.41 -28.14
N PHE A 1125 4.31 19.58 -28.48
CA PHE A 1125 2.88 19.83 -28.61
C PHE A 1125 2.43 19.93 -30.07
N TYR A 1126 3.36 19.87 -31.03
CA TYR A 1126 3.07 19.76 -32.46
C TYR A 1126 2.81 18.31 -32.87
N GLN A 1127 1.79 18.11 -33.70
CA GLN A 1127 1.52 16.84 -34.36
C GLN A 1127 1.04 17.08 -35.79
N ALA A 1128 1.63 16.37 -36.76
CA ALA A 1128 1.18 16.41 -38.14
C ALA A 1128 -0.20 15.73 -38.32
N ASP A 1129 -1.00 16.27 -39.23
CA ASP A 1129 -2.33 15.76 -39.57
C ASP A 1129 -2.26 14.35 -40.17
N GLN A 1130 -3.41 13.66 -40.12
CA GLN A 1130 -3.52 12.32 -40.68
C GLN A 1130 -3.19 12.26 -42.17
N ASP A 1131 -2.29 11.34 -42.51
CA ASP A 1131 -1.77 11.09 -43.86
C ASP A 1131 -1.13 12.32 -44.52
N ASN A 1132 -0.77 13.36 -43.74
CA ASN A 1132 -0.29 14.62 -44.28
C ASN A 1132 0.78 15.28 -43.39
N TYR A 1133 2.05 15.10 -43.75
CA TYR A 1133 3.18 15.72 -43.05
C TYR A 1133 3.34 17.23 -43.28
N LYS A 1134 2.61 17.81 -44.25
CA LYS A 1134 2.69 19.22 -44.65
C LYS A 1134 1.86 20.16 -43.77
N LYS A 1135 1.03 19.63 -42.89
CA LYS A 1135 0.20 20.43 -41.98
C LYS A 1135 0.02 19.73 -40.66
N GLY A 1136 -0.22 20.50 -39.62
CA GLY A 1136 -0.38 19.97 -38.28
C GLY A 1136 -0.96 20.98 -37.32
N THR A 1137 -1.10 20.53 -36.08
CA THR A 1137 -1.72 21.30 -35.00
C THR A 1137 -0.79 21.35 -33.79
N ILE A 1138 -0.71 22.52 -33.14
CA ILE A 1138 -0.09 22.71 -31.83
C ILE A 1138 -1.19 22.96 -30.81
N ARG A 1139 -1.17 22.23 -29.68
CA ARG A 1139 -2.08 22.47 -28.55
C ARG A 1139 -1.32 22.59 -27.24
N TYR A 1140 -1.37 23.74 -26.59
CA TYR A 1140 -0.67 23.98 -25.32
C TYR A 1140 -1.59 24.55 -24.25
N PRO A 1141 -1.79 23.88 -23.11
CA PRO A 1141 -2.61 24.39 -22.02
C PRO A 1141 -1.84 25.38 -21.13
N PHE A 1142 -2.34 26.59 -21.00
CA PHE A 1142 -1.90 27.55 -19.98
C PHE A 1142 -2.60 27.30 -18.65
N ARG A 1143 -1.97 27.71 -17.56
CA ARG A 1143 -2.55 27.63 -16.21
C ARG A 1143 -2.27 28.90 -15.42
N ASN A 1144 -3.26 29.33 -14.64
CA ASN A 1144 -3.17 30.44 -13.70
C ASN A 1144 -2.64 31.75 -14.30
N LEU A 1145 -3.06 32.09 -15.52
CA LEU A 1145 -2.76 33.38 -16.10
C LEU A 1145 -3.34 34.51 -15.21
N SER A 1146 -2.59 35.61 -15.11
CA SER A 1146 -3.03 36.81 -14.40
C SER A 1146 -4.25 37.42 -15.08
N GLU A 1147 -5.11 38.10 -14.33
CA GLU A 1147 -6.22 38.83 -14.93
C GLU A 1147 -5.71 40.04 -15.73
N GLY A 1148 -6.29 40.30 -16.91
CA GLY A 1148 -5.92 41.44 -17.75
C GLY A 1148 -5.61 41.07 -19.21
N ARG A 1149 -5.06 42.03 -19.95
CA ARG A 1149 -4.68 41.86 -21.36
C ARG A 1149 -3.36 41.12 -21.48
N HIS A 1150 -3.33 40.13 -22.35
CA HIS A 1150 -2.16 39.33 -22.69
C HIS A 1150 -1.89 39.35 -24.19
N THR A 1151 -0.62 39.19 -24.55
CA THR A 1151 -0.17 39.03 -25.94
C THR A 1151 0.67 37.76 -26.05
N LEU A 1152 0.35 36.91 -27.02
CA LEU A 1152 1.08 35.67 -27.29
C LEU A 1152 1.61 35.66 -28.71
N THR A 1153 2.94 35.61 -28.86
CA THR A 1153 3.61 35.47 -30.16
C THR A 1153 4.14 34.06 -30.32
N VAL A 1154 3.75 33.37 -31.39
CA VAL A 1154 4.20 32.02 -31.73
C VAL A 1154 5.12 32.07 -32.94
N LYS A 1155 6.30 31.45 -32.84
CA LYS A 1155 7.26 31.29 -33.92
C LYS A 1155 7.40 29.83 -34.32
N VAL A 1156 7.37 29.54 -35.61
CA VAL A 1156 7.50 28.18 -36.16
C VAL A 1156 8.49 28.17 -37.32
N TRP A 1157 9.16 27.03 -37.49
CA TRP A 1157 10.18 26.78 -38.52
C TRP A 1157 9.75 25.61 -39.40
N ASP A 1158 9.99 25.70 -40.71
CA ASP A 1158 9.90 24.57 -41.62
C ASP A 1158 11.14 23.67 -41.51
N VAL A 1159 11.12 22.51 -42.20
CA VAL A 1159 12.26 21.57 -42.20
C VAL A 1159 13.52 22.06 -42.94
N ALA A 1160 13.46 23.18 -43.66
CA ALA A 1160 14.59 23.84 -44.33
C ALA A 1160 15.07 25.12 -43.62
N ASN A 1161 14.57 25.38 -42.40
CA ASN A 1161 14.91 26.51 -41.53
C ASN A 1161 14.39 27.88 -42.00
N ASN A 1162 13.32 27.93 -42.78
CA ASN A 1162 12.52 29.14 -42.96
C ASN A 1162 11.54 29.31 -41.79
N SER A 1163 11.36 30.53 -41.27
CA SER A 1163 10.45 30.79 -40.14
C SER A 1163 9.31 31.73 -40.46
N SER A 1164 8.27 31.67 -39.63
CA SER A 1164 7.19 32.63 -39.58
C SER A 1164 6.73 32.85 -38.14
N GLU A 1165 6.17 34.02 -37.88
CA GLU A 1165 5.64 34.42 -36.57
C GLU A 1165 4.19 34.89 -36.73
N ALA A 1166 3.36 34.56 -35.73
CA ALA A 1166 2.01 35.09 -35.61
C ALA A 1166 1.76 35.52 -34.16
N THR A 1167 0.96 36.57 -33.98
CA THR A 1167 0.61 37.10 -32.65
C THR A 1167 -0.89 37.08 -32.45
N ILE A 1168 -1.32 36.69 -31.26
CA ILE A 1168 -2.71 36.75 -30.81
C ILE A 1168 -2.81 37.53 -29.49
N GLU A 1169 -3.82 38.37 -29.37
CA GLU A 1169 -4.16 39.07 -28.14
C GLU A 1169 -5.37 38.42 -27.48
N PHE A 1170 -5.44 38.48 -26.15
CA PHE A 1170 -6.59 37.99 -25.39
C PHE A 1170 -6.69 38.68 -24.02
N ILE A 1171 -7.86 38.61 -23.39
CA ILE A 1171 -8.11 39.20 -22.08
C ILE A 1171 -8.54 38.11 -21.10
N VAL A 1172 -7.73 37.85 -20.09
CA VAL A 1172 -8.04 36.87 -19.04
C VAL A 1172 -9.01 37.49 -18.03
N VAL A 1173 -10.11 36.79 -17.76
CA VAL A 1173 -11.13 37.16 -16.77
C VAL A 1173 -11.40 35.98 -15.85
N LYS A 1174 -11.29 36.20 -14.53
CA LYS A 1174 -11.40 35.14 -13.52
C LYS A 1174 -12.76 34.44 -13.52
N SER A 1175 -12.75 33.13 -13.30
CA SER A 1175 -13.93 32.26 -13.36
C SER A 1175 -14.85 32.29 -12.12
N GLU A 1176 -14.55 33.11 -11.10
CA GLU A 1176 -15.35 33.23 -9.86
C GLU A 1176 -16.80 33.71 -10.13
N GLY A 1177 -17.03 34.45 -11.21
CA GLY A 1177 -18.37 34.81 -11.69
C GLY A 1177 -18.53 34.52 -13.18
N ILE A 1178 -19.77 34.48 -13.67
CA ILE A 1178 -20.04 34.49 -15.11
C ILE A 1178 -20.00 35.92 -15.65
N VAL A 1179 -19.12 36.14 -16.61
CA VAL A 1179 -18.99 37.40 -17.34
C VAL A 1179 -19.45 37.17 -18.76
N VAL A 1180 -20.24 38.11 -19.29
CA VAL A 1180 -20.66 38.12 -20.69
C VAL A 1180 -20.24 39.44 -21.32
N GLU A 1181 -19.51 39.37 -22.43
CA GLU A 1181 -19.07 40.52 -23.22
C GLU A 1181 -19.42 40.34 -24.70
N HIS A 1182 -19.23 41.40 -25.50
CA HIS A 1182 -19.47 41.39 -26.96
C HIS A 1182 -20.83 40.78 -27.38
N LEU A 1183 -21.88 41.04 -26.59
CA LEU A 1183 -23.25 40.69 -26.96
C LEU A 1183 -23.62 41.44 -28.23
N LEU A 1184 -23.98 40.72 -29.28
CA LEU A 1184 -24.36 41.32 -30.55
C LEU A 1184 -25.33 40.41 -31.31
N ASN A 1185 -25.96 40.96 -32.34
CA ASN A 1185 -26.68 40.18 -33.32
C ASN A 1185 -26.17 40.50 -34.74
N TYR A 1186 -26.11 39.49 -35.61
CA TYR A 1186 -25.69 39.66 -37.00
C TYR A 1186 -26.53 38.78 -37.96
N PRO A 1187 -26.99 39.34 -39.11
CA PRO A 1187 -26.89 40.75 -39.51
C PRO A 1187 -27.71 41.68 -38.58
N ASN A 1188 -27.24 42.92 -38.42
CA ASN A 1188 -27.96 44.00 -37.75
C ASN A 1188 -27.63 45.33 -38.45
N PRO A 1189 -28.59 46.01 -39.10
CA PRO A 1189 -29.99 45.62 -39.26
C PRO A 1189 -30.22 44.32 -40.05
N PHE A 1190 -31.38 43.66 -39.86
CA PHE A 1190 -31.80 42.49 -40.65
C PHE A 1190 -33.22 42.61 -41.21
N SER A 1191 -33.55 41.81 -42.24
CA SER A 1191 -34.87 41.77 -42.89
C SER A 1191 -35.57 40.41 -42.85
N THR A 1192 -34.82 39.33 -42.64
CA THR A 1192 -35.34 37.94 -42.65
C THR A 1192 -35.00 37.18 -41.37
N GLN A 1193 -33.74 37.18 -40.96
CA GLN A 1193 -33.26 36.53 -39.75
C GLN A 1193 -31.98 37.21 -39.23
N THR A 1194 -31.72 37.03 -37.93
CA THR A 1194 -30.46 37.40 -37.27
C THR A 1194 -30.04 36.27 -36.33
N ASN A 1195 -28.75 36.18 -36.04
CA ASN A 1195 -28.24 35.33 -34.97
C ASN A 1195 -27.68 36.19 -33.84
N PHE A 1196 -27.92 35.81 -32.58
CA PHE A 1196 -27.30 36.43 -31.43
C PHE A 1196 -26.04 35.67 -31.03
N PHE A 1197 -25.01 36.41 -30.64
CA PHE A 1197 -23.73 35.90 -30.17
C PHE A 1197 -23.28 36.68 -28.95
N PHE A 1198 -22.50 36.03 -28.10
CA PHE A 1198 -21.81 36.68 -26.99
C PHE A 1198 -20.53 35.93 -26.62
N GLU A 1199 -19.64 36.59 -25.90
CA GLU A 1199 -18.46 35.99 -25.29
C GLU A 1199 -18.69 35.71 -23.81
N HIS A 1200 -18.11 34.65 -23.27
CA HIS A 1200 -18.21 34.25 -21.86
C HIS A 1200 -16.92 33.61 -21.33
N ASN A 1201 -16.67 33.73 -20.02
CA ASN A 1201 -15.49 33.19 -19.33
C ASN A 1201 -15.72 31.78 -18.73
N GLN A 1202 -16.75 31.06 -19.17
CA GLN A 1202 -17.14 29.74 -18.64
C GLN A 1202 -17.08 28.65 -19.73
N PRO A 1203 -15.91 28.34 -20.30
CA PRO A 1203 -15.78 27.30 -21.32
C PRO A 1203 -16.04 25.90 -20.72
N GLY A 1204 -16.64 24.99 -21.48
CA GLY A 1204 -16.89 23.61 -21.06
C GLY A 1204 -17.99 23.45 -19.99
N VAL A 1205 -18.68 24.53 -19.62
CA VAL A 1205 -19.83 24.51 -18.70
C VAL A 1205 -21.12 24.70 -19.49
N PRO A 1206 -22.16 23.88 -19.31
CA PRO A 1206 -23.47 24.14 -19.87
C PRO A 1206 -24.07 25.44 -19.33
N LEU A 1207 -24.49 26.33 -20.24
CA LEU A 1207 -25.08 27.63 -19.95
C LEU A 1207 -26.57 27.64 -20.28
N SER A 1208 -27.41 28.03 -19.33
CA SER A 1208 -28.82 28.32 -19.56
C SER A 1208 -28.96 29.77 -20.03
N VAL A 1209 -29.57 29.96 -21.20
CA VAL A 1209 -29.71 31.27 -21.85
C VAL A 1209 -31.18 31.64 -21.97
N ASP A 1210 -31.55 32.81 -21.43
CA ASP A 1210 -32.87 33.44 -21.57
C ASP A 1210 -32.67 34.79 -22.29
N LEU A 1211 -33.02 34.83 -23.57
CA LEU A 1211 -32.95 36.02 -24.42
C LEU A 1211 -34.36 36.55 -24.67
N ARG A 1212 -34.61 37.82 -24.32
CA ARG A 1212 -35.91 38.47 -24.50
C ARG A 1212 -35.78 39.72 -25.33
N VAL A 1213 -36.59 39.85 -26.38
CA VAL A 1213 -36.66 41.04 -27.24
C VAL A 1213 -37.86 41.89 -26.86
N PHE A 1214 -37.68 43.20 -26.77
CA PHE A 1214 -38.67 44.19 -26.36
C PHE A 1214 -38.77 45.33 -27.38
N THR A 1215 -39.94 45.95 -27.48
CA THR A 1215 -40.07 47.27 -28.12
C THR A 1215 -39.32 48.33 -27.30
N VAL A 1216 -39.02 49.48 -27.89
CA VAL A 1216 -38.47 50.66 -27.18
C VAL A 1216 -39.37 51.16 -26.03
N SER A 1217 -40.65 50.82 -26.02
CA SER A 1217 -41.58 51.11 -24.91
C SER A 1217 -41.59 50.04 -23.79
N GLY A 1218 -40.75 48.99 -23.90
CA GLY A 1218 -40.64 47.92 -22.91
C GLY A 1218 -41.65 46.77 -23.06
N LYS A 1219 -42.43 46.73 -24.14
CA LYS A 1219 -43.34 45.60 -24.41
C LYS A 1219 -42.52 44.39 -24.88
N LEU A 1220 -42.70 43.23 -24.23
CA LEU A 1220 -42.08 41.96 -24.64
C LEU A 1220 -42.62 41.52 -26.01
N VAL A 1221 -41.70 41.11 -26.88
CA VAL A 1221 -41.97 40.71 -28.27
C VAL A 1221 -41.63 39.23 -28.48
N LYS A 1222 -40.46 38.80 -28.01
CA LYS A 1222 -39.97 37.43 -28.21
C LYS A 1222 -39.24 36.93 -26.98
N THR A 1223 -39.44 35.66 -26.65
CA THR A 1223 -38.63 34.94 -25.66
C THR A 1223 -37.94 33.75 -26.34
N ILE A 1224 -36.63 33.64 -26.16
CA ILE A 1224 -35.82 32.50 -26.64
C ILE A 1224 -35.09 31.94 -25.43
N GLN A 1225 -35.45 30.71 -25.06
CA GLN A 1225 -34.79 29.96 -24.00
C GLN A 1225 -34.07 28.77 -24.60
N THR A 1226 -32.78 28.65 -24.35
CA THR A 1226 -31.94 27.56 -24.85
C THR A 1226 -30.85 27.22 -23.86
N SER A 1227 -30.31 26.00 -23.94
CA SER A 1227 -29.04 25.66 -23.29
C SER A 1227 -27.95 25.67 -24.34
N LEU A 1228 -26.82 26.30 -24.03
CA LEU A 1228 -25.63 26.33 -24.87
C LEU A 1228 -24.49 25.60 -24.17
N PHE A 1229 -23.68 24.90 -24.95
CA PHE A 1229 -22.44 24.30 -24.49
C PHE A 1229 -21.35 24.69 -25.51
N SER A 1230 -20.28 25.32 -25.03
CA SER A 1230 -19.15 25.73 -25.87
C SER A 1230 -17.85 25.38 -25.16
N ASN A 1231 -16.94 24.70 -25.87
CA ASN A 1231 -15.59 24.42 -25.38
C ASN A 1231 -14.64 25.63 -25.53
N GLY A 1232 -15.14 26.77 -26.01
CA GLY A 1232 -14.39 28.03 -26.09
C GLY A 1232 -15.21 29.20 -25.57
N TYR A 1233 -14.68 30.41 -25.73
CA TYR A 1233 -15.19 31.61 -25.08
C TYR A 1233 -16.29 32.35 -25.84
N ARG A 1234 -16.66 31.87 -27.03
CA ARG A 1234 -17.72 32.45 -27.85
C ARG A 1234 -18.91 31.49 -27.91
N SER A 1235 -20.11 32.03 -27.77
CA SER A 1235 -21.35 31.27 -27.84
C SER A 1235 -21.58 30.71 -29.25
N GLU A 1236 -22.31 29.60 -29.33
CA GLU A 1236 -22.98 29.18 -30.56
C GLU A 1236 -24.01 30.24 -31.00
N PRO A 1237 -24.34 30.34 -32.31
CA PRO A 1237 -25.38 31.25 -32.78
C PRO A 1237 -26.75 30.91 -32.18
N ILE A 1238 -27.44 31.90 -31.64
CA ILE A 1238 -28.85 31.78 -31.27
C ILE A 1238 -29.71 32.39 -32.40
N PRO A 1239 -30.37 31.59 -33.25
CA PRO A 1239 -31.11 32.11 -34.40
C PRO A 1239 -32.43 32.75 -33.98
N TRP A 1240 -32.81 33.81 -34.69
CA TRP A 1240 -34.14 34.41 -34.65
C TRP A 1240 -34.59 34.88 -36.02
N ASP A 1241 -35.83 34.56 -36.38
CA ASP A 1241 -36.46 34.83 -37.67
C ASP A 1241 -37.28 36.14 -37.71
N GLY A 1242 -37.14 36.99 -36.68
CA GLY A 1242 -37.86 38.25 -36.58
C GLY A 1242 -39.37 38.12 -36.31
N ARG A 1243 -39.84 36.96 -35.84
CA ARG A 1243 -41.23 36.77 -35.41
C ARG A 1243 -41.40 36.89 -33.91
N ASP A 1244 -42.58 37.28 -33.45
CA ASP A 1244 -42.92 37.29 -32.03
C ASP A 1244 -43.14 35.87 -31.45
N ASP A 1245 -43.59 35.76 -30.20
CA ASP A 1245 -43.91 34.48 -29.56
C ASP A 1245 -45.12 33.76 -30.19
N PHE A 1246 -45.96 34.45 -30.97
CA PHE A 1246 -47.14 33.88 -31.65
C PHE A 1246 -46.88 33.53 -33.12
N GLY A 1247 -45.68 33.84 -33.63
CA GLY A 1247 -45.28 33.55 -35.01
C GLY A 1247 -45.63 34.68 -36.00
N ASP A 1248 -46.05 35.84 -35.53
CA ASP A 1248 -46.33 36.99 -36.39
C ASP A 1248 -45.06 37.78 -36.68
N ARG A 1249 -44.95 38.33 -37.90
CA ARG A 1249 -43.86 39.24 -38.25
C ARG A 1249 -44.04 40.57 -37.53
N ILE A 1250 -42.98 41.04 -36.90
CA ILE A 1250 -43.01 42.30 -36.15
C ILE A 1250 -42.68 43.48 -37.07
N ALA A 1251 -43.08 44.68 -36.65
CA ALA A 1251 -42.87 45.89 -37.44
C ALA A 1251 -41.39 46.25 -37.57
N LYS A 1252 -41.04 46.87 -38.69
CA LYS A 1252 -39.71 47.46 -38.93
C LYS A 1252 -39.44 48.53 -37.88
N GLY A 1253 -38.23 48.58 -37.33
CA GLY A 1253 -37.89 49.52 -36.28
C GLY A 1253 -36.78 49.06 -35.33
N VAL A 1254 -36.56 49.84 -34.28
CA VAL A 1254 -35.56 49.57 -33.24
C VAL A 1254 -36.18 48.81 -32.08
N TYR A 1255 -35.53 47.73 -31.67
CA TYR A 1255 -35.89 46.92 -30.51
C TYR A 1255 -34.71 46.85 -29.54
N VAL A 1256 -35.01 46.56 -28.28
CA VAL A 1256 -34.00 46.32 -27.23
C VAL A 1256 -34.13 44.86 -26.82
N TYR A 1257 -33.03 44.14 -26.68
CA TYR A 1257 -33.05 42.78 -26.18
C TYR A 1257 -32.21 42.64 -24.92
N ARG A 1258 -32.65 41.77 -24.02
CA ARG A 1258 -31.97 41.39 -22.79
C ARG A 1258 -31.53 39.94 -22.90
N LEU A 1259 -30.26 39.68 -22.67
CA LEU A 1259 -29.69 38.35 -22.52
C LEU A 1259 -29.44 38.11 -21.04
N ARG A 1260 -29.98 37.03 -20.48
CA ARG A 1260 -29.59 36.45 -19.19
C ARG A 1260 -28.89 35.12 -19.45
N VAL A 1261 -27.70 34.94 -18.89
CA VAL A 1261 -26.94 33.68 -18.97
C VAL A 1261 -26.68 33.18 -17.56
N GLU A 1262 -26.92 31.90 -17.33
CA GLU A 1262 -26.83 31.25 -16.02
C GLU A 1262 -26.08 29.91 -16.11
N THR A 1263 -25.14 29.69 -15.19
CA THR A 1263 -24.39 28.43 -15.05
C THR A 1263 -25.18 27.39 -14.26
N SER A 1264 -24.76 26.12 -14.33
CA SER A 1264 -25.41 25.00 -13.63
C SER A 1264 -25.45 25.11 -12.10
N ASP A 1265 -24.58 25.95 -11.51
CA ASP A 1265 -24.54 26.26 -10.07
C ASP A 1265 -25.36 27.50 -9.68
N GLY A 1266 -26.12 28.08 -10.62
CA GLY A 1266 -27.07 29.17 -10.38
C GLY A 1266 -26.48 30.58 -10.43
N ARG A 1267 -25.19 30.76 -10.75
CA ARG A 1267 -24.61 32.09 -10.99
C ARG A 1267 -25.10 32.62 -12.34
N TYR A 1268 -25.51 33.90 -12.41
CA TYR A 1268 -26.01 34.49 -13.65
C TYR A 1268 -25.50 35.91 -13.90
N THR A 1269 -25.56 36.33 -15.17
CA THR A 1269 -25.30 37.71 -15.60
C THR A 1269 -26.34 38.16 -16.63
N GLU A 1270 -26.59 39.48 -16.71
CA GLU A 1270 -27.52 40.06 -17.66
C GLU A 1270 -26.85 41.18 -18.49
N LYS A 1271 -27.16 41.23 -19.78
CA LYS A 1271 -26.73 42.29 -20.71
C LYS A 1271 -27.89 42.74 -21.58
N PHE A 1272 -27.86 44.00 -21.99
CA PHE A 1272 -28.85 44.60 -22.87
C PHE A 1272 -28.18 45.13 -24.12
N GLU A 1273 -28.81 44.94 -25.28
CA GLU A 1273 -28.37 45.54 -26.54
C GLU A 1273 -29.54 45.91 -27.44
N LYS A 1274 -29.24 46.59 -28.56
CA LYS A 1274 -30.24 47.06 -29.52
C LYS A 1274 -30.12 46.35 -30.85
N LEU A 1275 -31.27 46.09 -31.47
CA LEU A 1275 -31.35 45.56 -32.83
C LEU A 1275 -32.31 46.37 -33.69
N VAL A 1276 -32.11 46.30 -35.01
CA VAL A 1276 -32.90 47.02 -36.00
C VAL A 1276 -33.43 46.06 -37.06
N ILE A 1277 -34.73 46.18 -37.35
CA ILE A 1277 -35.42 45.38 -38.36
C ILE A 1277 -35.82 46.28 -39.54
N LEU A 1278 -35.48 45.87 -40.77
CA LEU A 1278 -35.62 46.67 -42.00
C LEU A 1278 -36.87 46.44 -42.81
#